data_AF-A0A9E5IJW6-F1
#
_entry.id   AF-A0A9E5IJW6-F1
#
_cell.length_a   1.000
_cell.length_b   1.000
_cell.length_c   1.000
_cell.angle_alpha   90.00
_cell.angle_beta   90.00
_cell.angle_gamma   90.00
#
_symmetry.space_group_name_H-M   'P 1'
#
loop_
_entity.id
_entity.type
_entity.pdbx_description
1 polymer ?
#
loop_
_entity_poly.entity_id
_entity_poly.type
_entity_poly.pdbx_seq_one_letter_code
_entity_poly.pdbx_strand_id
1 'polypeptide(L)'
;SRSLHHPALTALLLAAFASLSPAADLYKANNETNLDALAAWVNADNTPITVAPANTTTSTDTWIFDNRVILAGDLDGIQSVTVGASKDLGVRTIQIKDPALPVSFNGNGRTFTATNTGGIDMASATKDLTLQNMLYRVAASGNTINLQVATGRTLTFGSTAQVSVRSNAGSVTVNCNTDGLSTGTIIFGAAFAPSNVIIGAGRVEFNNPAGNTRLGTPTTTVNGGTLVVGNTTGSATGSSPITLNNTAILTGTGIVTGLVTANAGTTLAPGLNGLGTLKVGSLTLATDSKIAWEANNPLEADTLQVTGANGLTINGGVVSLYNPGTTDPLTAVGVFDLIKFTGTLNGALSNLTLNPATQIAGRIYTLGLGANGVTLTIATDAAVERSWDADASGTWSTAVNWTGDTVPNAIGTIANITGAAGATFSAPRTVTLDAPRTVGALTLASAQSVTLAGAATLTLDNKSAAALLNASGADHLISTPLALTAGGVLADIAETKTLTLAGAVSGTGVGIVKSGSGTLLLTADNTYTGATSISGGTLQIGNGGTTGAIAGTITNSGVVRFNRTDSIALANVLSGTGEFQFVGTGDTTLSAANTYSGNTTLSAGTLIIANSGALQNSTLTYSTTGGTLVVADPVAALTLGGLAGDRALPLANTLSAPLALNVGQNNASTTYTGSPSGTGLSFTKSGSGTLTLGGTHTYSGNTTVSAGTLAIGTGATFNTAAANLGTAGTAKLLVNGGALNASGASLLTNASIGFEVTSGIANFTGGIVTEANQSSAEPFINVTGGTLNAASISLSRGALNIGSEPASGQVTQGLYVNGGAVNVTGALGIGALTGANSSVSARVDSGSLIVDGVVTVGINNTTRWSVLDINGGTFTSTDTTSGVLLGSPFAGQVIMHVRGSAVAKAQRIQFGQGALAGKSYLNLGGGTLYVGSGGLVLGSSEPTFVAGLRLGGGTLGALADWSSTLPVAMNGSPSIVTGADDLNAPRVITLQGAATGLGALTKNGAGTVRFTSPSNDYFGPTLVNAGRLGLAGHTSDVITVAAGATLAPEGVLTADTGASIEGTLAIAYAGSASPQVPSITAASGGFTLGAASTLNLSGTGSLNAPFYVLLKGTTAVTGTFATVSGLPAGYSLSYAYDDDANGATPAVVALVAAPLSPYQTWAAGFPSLTDTLPASDPDSDGLSNFAEYALAQSPVVSDAASAYTTGRSGNFLTLAFDHPADASLRYEIEAKSDLAAATWTVVYTFDPFTTAGAASYTDTADLTITPRRFLRLKVTQTP
;
A
#
# COMPACT_ATOMS: atom_id res chain seq x y z
N SER A 1 42.07 -6.65 -0.48
CA SER A 1 43.42 -6.38 0.06
C SER A 1 43.99 -7.66 0.66
N ARG A 2 45.21 -8.02 0.20
CA ARG A 2 46.21 -8.97 0.78
C ARG A 2 45.92 -10.48 0.89
N SER A 3 46.54 -11.17 -0.08
CA SER A 3 47.17 -12.50 -0.10
C SER A 3 47.59 -13.15 1.23
N LEU A 4 47.30 -14.45 1.36
CA LEU A 4 48.20 -15.49 1.90
C LEU A 4 47.74 -16.89 1.43
N HIS A 5 48.47 -17.44 0.45
CA HIS A 5 48.40 -18.84 0.01
C HIS A 5 49.24 -19.72 0.95
N HIS A 6 48.66 -20.74 1.58
CA HIS A 6 49.40 -21.90 2.09
C HIS A 6 48.51 -23.16 2.18
N PRO A 7 48.69 -24.20 1.34
CA PRO A 7 47.82 -25.39 1.31
C PRO A 7 47.97 -26.37 2.49
N ALA A 8 48.98 -26.16 3.35
CA ALA A 8 49.34 -27.13 4.40
C ALA A 8 48.66 -26.88 5.76
N LEU A 9 48.02 -25.74 5.98
CA LEU A 9 47.30 -25.43 7.24
C LEU A 9 45.82 -25.84 7.19
N THR A 10 45.24 -25.98 6.00
CA THR A 10 43.85 -26.44 5.81
C THR A 10 43.69 -27.92 6.15
N ALA A 11 44.73 -28.75 5.97
CA ALA A 11 44.67 -30.18 6.27
C ALA A 11 44.76 -30.48 7.79
N LEU A 12 45.47 -29.64 8.57
CA LEU A 12 45.62 -29.86 10.01
C LEU A 12 44.40 -29.37 10.81
N LEU A 13 43.71 -28.33 10.35
CA LEU A 13 42.49 -27.84 10.99
C LEU A 13 41.28 -28.75 10.70
N LEU A 14 41.25 -29.42 9.53
CA LEU A 14 40.19 -30.35 9.15
C LEU A 14 40.22 -31.67 9.96
N ALA A 15 41.40 -32.06 10.47
CA ALA A 15 41.53 -33.24 11.33
C ALA A 15 41.11 -32.98 12.80
N ALA A 16 41.10 -31.73 13.26
CA ALA A 16 40.78 -31.37 14.64
C ALA A 16 39.27 -31.16 14.91
N PHE A 17 38.44 -31.01 13.87
CA PHE A 17 36.98 -30.89 14.01
C PHE A 17 36.24 -32.23 13.88
N ALA A 18 36.92 -33.33 13.55
CA ALA A 18 36.29 -34.65 13.39
C ALA A 18 35.89 -35.34 14.71
N SER A 19 36.12 -34.72 15.88
CA SER A 19 35.93 -35.34 17.20
C SER A 19 34.95 -34.62 18.14
N LEU A 20 34.15 -33.67 17.66
CA LEU A 20 33.07 -33.06 18.45
C LEU A 20 31.71 -33.31 17.79
N SER A 21 30.92 -34.24 18.34
CA SER A 21 29.48 -34.24 18.11
C SER A 21 28.90 -32.93 18.66
N PRO A 22 28.14 -32.16 17.87
CA PRO A 22 26.71 -32.05 18.19
C PRO A 22 25.80 -31.89 16.95
N ALA A 23 24.52 -32.13 17.19
CA ALA A 23 23.41 -31.97 16.26
C ALA A 23 23.38 -30.60 15.54
N ALA A 24 22.97 -30.59 14.26
CA ALA A 24 22.77 -29.37 13.47
C ALA A 24 21.32 -29.30 12.96
N ASP A 25 20.61 -28.26 13.42
CA ASP A 25 19.20 -27.95 13.17
C ASP A 25 18.97 -27.25 11.82
N LEU A 26 17.76 -27.43 11.28
CA LEU A 26 17.26 -26.83 10.03
C LEU A 26 16.84 -25.35 10.24
N TYR A 27 17.12 -24.47 9.27
CA TYR A 27 16.79 -23.04 9.31
C TYR A 27 15.26 -22.81 9.37
N LYS A 28 14.80 -22.09 10.39
CA LYS A 28 13.40 -21.67 10.57
C LYS A 28 13.21 -20.26 10.02
N ALA A 29 12.31 -20.09 9.04
CA ALA A 29 11.82 -18.77 8.66
C ALA A 29 10.46 -18.55 9.34
N ASN A 30 10.51 -18.01 10.55
CA ASN A 30 9.32 -17.43 11.19
C ASN A 30 9.09 -16.05 10.56
N ASN A 31 7.83 -15.65 10.39
CA ASN A 31 7.49 -14.26 10.11
C ASN A 31 8.18 -13.36 11.16
N GLU A 32 8.94 -12.38 10.67
CA GLU A 32 9.47 -11.20 11.36
C GLU A 32 10.42 -11.42 12.56
N THR A 33 11.64 -10.87 12.42
CA THR A 33 12.66 -10.54 13.45
C THR A 33 13.58 -11.64 14.05
N ASN A 34 14.89 -11.36 13.98
CA ASN A 34 16.06 -11.86 14.73
C ASN A 34 16.89 -13.14 14.34
N LEU A 35 18.16 -12.83 13.99
CA LEU A 35 19.48 -13.34 14.45
C LEU A 35 19.98 -14.80 14.22
N ASP A 36 21.25 -14.85 13.78
CA ASP A 36 22.39 -15.69 14.19
C ASP A 36 22.24 -17.21 14.37
N ALA A 37 22.97 -17.97 13.52
CA ALA A 37 23.94 -19.01 13.94
C ALA A 37 24.65 -19.64 12.72
N LEU A 38 25.98 -19.72 12.83
CA LEU A 38 26.92 -20.50 12.01
C LEU A 38 26.47 -21.97 11.84
N ALA A 39 26.42 -22.49 10.60
CA ALA A 39 26.78 -23.89 10.28
C ALA A 39 26.86 -24.12 8.75
N ALA A 40 27.97 -24.73 8.31
CA ALA A 40 28.30 -25.05 6.94
C ALA A 40 27.45 -26.22 6.39
N TRP A 41 27.05 -26.15 5.12
CA TRP A 41 26.38 -27.23 4.38
C TRP A 41 27.16 -27.52 3.09
N VAL A 42 28.20 -28.36 3.14
CA VAL A 42 28.77 -29.01 1.95
C VAL A 42 29.36 -30.37 2.35
N ASN A 43 28.91 -31.44 1.69
CA ASN A 43 29.83 -32.55 1.39
C ASN A 43 30.31 -32.33 -0.06
N ALA A 44 31.62 -32.23 -0.26
CA ALA A 44 32.24 -31.91 -1.55
C ALA A 44 32.27 -33.11 -2.53
N ASP A 45 31.54 -34.18 -2.23
CA ASP A 45 31.66 -35.50 -2.83
C ASP A 45 30.37 -36.02 -3.49
N ASN A 46 29.39 -35.14 -3.77
CA ASN A 46 28.10 -35.53 -4.36
C ASN A 46 27.23 -36.43 -3.46
N THR A 47 27.52 -36.54 -2.15
CA THR A 47 26.68 -37.30 -1.23
C THR A 47 25.41 -36.54 -0.82
N PRO A 48 24.26 -37.24 -0.62
CA PRO A 48 23.00 -36.59 -0.28
C PRO A 48 23.06 -35.83 1.04
N ILE A 49 22.60 -34.57 1.03
CA ILE A 49 22.45 -33.80 2.26
C ILE A 49 21.41 -34.48 3.15
N THR A 50 21.82 -34.85 4.37
CA THR A 50 20.96 -35.51 5.36
C THR A 50 20.41 -34.48 6.33
N VAL A 51 19.10 -34.23 6.27
CA VAL A 51 18.42 -33.30 7.18
C VAL A 51 17.92 -34.06 8.43
N ALA A 52 18.33 -33.63 9.63
CA ALA A 52 17.85 -34.16 10.91
C ALA A 52 16.92 -33.14 11.61
N PRO A 53 15.59 -33.22 11.45
CA PRO A 53 14.68 -32.22 12.01
C PRO A 53 14.47 -32.37 13.54
N ALA A 54 14.41 -31.23 14.23
CA ALA A 54 14.00 -31.12 15.63
C ALA A 54 12.53 -31.57 15.83
N ASN A 55 12.26 -32.16 17.00
CA ASN A 55 11.02 -32.85 17.32
C ASN A 55 9.83 -31.89 17.58
N THR A 56 9.09 -31.50 16.55
CA THR A 56 7.76 -30.88 16.73
C THR A 56 6.79 -31.30 15.63
N THR A 57 5.72 -31.99 16.01
CA THR A 57 4.66 -32.51 15.12
C THR A 57 3.69 -31.44 14.59
N THR A 58 3.96 -30.15 14.86
CA THR A 58 3.15 -28.99 14.46
C THR A 58 4.06 -27.77 14.20
N SER A 59 4.57 -27.62 12.98
CA SER A 59 5.29 -26.42 12.53
C SER A 59 4.39 -25.63 11.60
N THR A 60 4.31 -24.30 11.77
CA THR A 60 3.60 -23.34 10.89
C THR A 60 4.47 -22.82 9.75
N ASP A 61 5.64 -23.42 9.54
CA ASP A 61 6.74 -22.75 8.85
C ASP A 61 6.72 -23.02 7.34
N THR A 62 7.08 -22.02 6.53
CA THR A 62 7.24 -22.20 5.09
C THR A 62 8.69 -22.53 4.79
N TRP A 63 8.92 -23.62 4.07
CA TRP A 63 10.26 -23.99 3.62
C TRP A 63 10.48 -23.41 2.24
N ILE A 64 11.43 -22.48 2.13
CA ILE A 64 11.78 -21.81 0.88
C ILE A 64 13.11 -22.38 0.40
N PHE A 65 13.10 -22.89 -0.83
CA PHE A 65 14.31 -23.23 -1.57
C PHE A 65 14.54 -22.09 -2.59
N ASP A 66 15.50 -21.21 -2.31
CA ASP A 66 15.89 -20.06 -3.15
C ASP A 66 17.42 -19.99 -3.33
N ASN A 67 17.88 -19.31 -4.38
CA ASN A 67 19.27 -19.11 -4.76
C ASN A 67 20.05 -18.14 -3.82
N ARG A 68 19.48 -17.73 -2.68
CA ARG A 68 20.03 -16.68 -1.78
C ARG A 68 20.83 -17.20 -0.58
N VAL A 69 20.97 -18.51 -0.40
CA VAL A 69 21.91 -19.09 0.58
C VAL A 69 23.19 -19.48 -0.16
N ILE A 70 24.02 -18.48 -0.49
CA ILE A 70 25.31 -18.69 -1.17
C ILE A 70 26.39 -17.87 -0.46
N LEU A 71 27.22 -18.55 0.33
CA LEU A 71 28.57 -18.08 0.65
C LEU A 71 29.57 -19.16 0.23
N ALA A 72 30.43 -18.75 -0.71
CA ALA A 72 31.70 -19.34 -1.12
C ALA A 72 31.69 -20.75 -1.75
N GLY A 73 31.86 -20.77 -3.08
CA GLY A 73 32.24 -21.95 -3.87
C GLY A 73 31.15 -22.36 -4.86
N ASP A 74 31.51 -22.50 -6.14
CA ASP A 74 30.62 -22.96 -7.22
C ASP A 74 29.90 -24.27 -6.83
N LEU A 75 28.58 -24.19 -6.62
CA LEU A 75 27.73 -25.33 -6.28
C LEU A 75 26.94 -25.80 -7.51
N ASP A 76 27.65 -26.36 -8.49
CA ASP A 76 27.09 -27.04 -9.68
C ASP A 76 26.54 -28.46 -9.39
N GLY A 77 26.28 -28.83 -8.12
CA GLY A 77 26.21 -30.26 -7.72
C GLY A 77 24.97 -30.77 -6.99
N ILE A 78 24.10 -29.93 -6.40
CA ILE A 78 23.03 -30.47 -5.52
C ILE A 78 21.83 -30.94 -6.34
N GLN A 79 21.82 -32.23 -6.69
CA GLN A 79 20.74 -32.88 -7.46
C GLN A 79 19.71 -33.63 -6.57
N SER A 80 20.02 -33.87 -5.29
CA SER A 80 19.13 -34.63 -4.40
C SER A 80 19.20 -34.22 -2.93
N VAL A 81 18.04 -34.12 -2.27
CA VAL A 81 17.91 -33.89 -0.82
C VAL A 81 17.31 -35.15 -0.20
N THR A 82 17.95 -35.67 0.85
CA THR A 82 17.52 -36.91 1.52
C THR A 82 17.20 -36.65 3.00
N VAL A 83 16.04 -37.12 3.46
CA VAL A 83 15.67 -37.00 4.87
C VAL A 83 16.40 -38.04 5.72
N GLY A 84 17.00 -37.62 6.84
CA GLY A 84 17.75 -38.48 7.75
C GLY A 84 16.92 -39.56 8.45
N ALA A 85 17.60 -40.62 8.88
CA ALA A 85 17.03 -41.92 9.23
C ALA A 85 16.18 -41.97 10.52
N SER A 86 15.66 -40.87 11.07
CA SER A 86 15.08 -40.88 12.42
C SER A 86 13.66 -40.30 12.62
N LYS A 87 13.10 -39.37 11.81
CA LYS A 87 11.81 -38.69 12.15
C LYS A 87 10.93 -38.24 10.96
N ASP A 88 9.62 -38.09 11.19
CA ASP A 88 8.63 -37.48 10.28
C ASP A 88 8.75 -35.93 10.27
N LEU A 89 8.37 -35.28 9.16
CA LEU A 89 8.50 -33.84 8.95
C LEU A 89 7.13 -33.14 9.00
N GLY A 90 7.05 -31.95 9.60
CA GLY A 90 5.88 -31.07 9.55
C GLY A 90 6.25 -29.69 9.00
N VAL A 91 5.51 -29.17 8.00
CA VAL A 91 5.79 -27.90 7.31
C VAL A 91 4.47 -27.27 6.87
N ARG A 92 4.35 -25.95 6.76
CA ARG A 92 3.14 -25.30 6.20
C ARG A 92 3.14 -25.34 4.67
N THR A 93 4.19 -24.85 4.02
CA THR A 93 4.26 -24.79 2.54
C THR A 93 5.69 -25.02 2.08
N ILE A 94 5.87 -25.72 0.95
CA ILE A 94 7.16 -25.79 0.25
C ILE A 94 7.11 -24.79 -0.90
N GLN A 95 7.99 -23.79 -0.88
CA GLN A 95 8.16 -22.84 -1.97
C GLN A 95 9.47 -23.11 -2.71
N ILE A 96 9.40 -23.19 -4.04
CA ILE A 96 10.56 -23.31 -4.91
C ILE A 96 10.72 -22.01 -5.70
N LYS A 97 11.84 -21.31 -5.49
CA LYS A 97 12.20 -20.06 -6.17
C LYS A 97 13.58 -20.24 -6.81
N ASP A 98 13.67 -20.13 -8.13
CA ASP A 98 14.94 -20.08 -8.87
C ASP A 98 16.09 -21.03 -8.47
N PRO A 99 15.88 -22.37 -8.36
CA PRO A 99 16.99 -23.28 -8.19
C PRO A 99 17.82 -23.39 -9.49
N ALA A 100 19.15 -23.51 -9.36
CA ALA A 100 20.05 -23.64 -10.52
C ALA A 100 19.84 -24.93 -11.34
N LEU A 101 19.43 -26.02 -10.68
CA LEU A 101 19.20 -27.36 -11.26
C LEU A 101 17.83 -27.93 -10.82
N PRO A 102 17.27 -28.92 -11.54
CA PRO A 102 16.10 -29.67 -11.10
C PRO A 102 16.33 -30.32 -9.72
N VAL A 103 15.31 -30.32 -8.87
CA VAL A 103 15.42 -30.78 -7.48
C VAL A 103 14.68 -32.10 -7.30
N SER A 104 15.34 -33.10 -6.71
CA SER A 104 14.70 -34.35 -6.28
C SER A 104 14.73 -34.47 -4.75
N PHE A 105 13.58 -34.70 -4.12
CA PHE A 105 13.48 -35.01 -2.69
C PHE A 105 13.19 -36.49 -2.49
N ASN A 106 14.04 -37.17 -1.73
CA ASN A 106 13.83 -38.54 -1.29
C ASN A 106 13.50 -38.53 0.21
N GLY A 107 12.26 -38.88 0.55
CA GLY A 107 11.82 -38.91 1.94
C GLY A 107 12.19 -40.18 2.71
N ASN A 108 12.87 -41.17 2.13
CA ASN A 108 13.27 -42.41 2.81
C ASN A 108 12.15 -43.12 3.59
N GLY A 109 10.93 -43.14 3.04
CA GLY A 109 9.73 -43.74 3.65
C GLY A 109 9.06 -42.88 4.72
N ARG A 110 9.48 -41.62 4.91
CA ARG A 110 8.97 -40.72 5.96
C ARG A 110 7.69 -40.01 5.56
N THR A 111 6.95 -39.59 6.59
CA THR A 111 5.76 -38.75 6.43
C THR A 111 6.16 -37.28 6.41
N PHE A 112 5.67 -36.52 5.42
CA PHE A 112 5.75 -35.07 5.36
C PHE A 112 4.36 -34.51 5.59
N THR A 113 4.14 -33.76 6.65
CA THR A 113 2.82 -33.29 7.07
C THR A 113 2.68 -31.79 6.84
N ALA A 114 1.87 -31.40 5.86
CA ALA A 114 1.43 -30.04 5.65
C ALA A 114 0.50 -29.59 6.80
N THR A 115 0.80 -28.50 7.51
CA THR A 115 -0.14 -27.91 8.49
C THR A 115 -0.79 -26.67 7.86
N ASN A 116 -2.10 -26.42 8.08
CA ASN A 116 -2.83 -25.20 7.66
C ASN A 116 -2.73 -24.76 6.16
N THR A 117 -3.78 -25.01 5.35
CA THR A 117 -4.02 -24.45 3.99
C THR A 117 -2.83 -24.37 3.03
N GLY A 118 -1.82 -25.21 3.25
CA GLY A 118 -0.55 -25.15 2.54
C GLY A 118 -0.30 -26.35 1.62
N GLY A 119 0.72 -26.23 0.78
CA GLY A 119 1.04 -27.22 -0.23
C GLY A 119 2.40 -26.99 -0.88
N ILE A 120 2.48 -27.15 -2.20
CA ILE A 120 3.71 -26.95 -2.99
C ILE A 120 3.45 -25.80 -3.96
N ASP A 121 4.23 -24.74 -3.81
CA ASP A 121 4.17 -23.55 -4.64
C ASP A 121 5.44 -23.43 -5.47
N MET A 122 5.27 -23.72 -6.76
CA MET A 122 6.26 -23.60 -7.82
C MET A 122 5.81 -22.56 -8.87
N ALA A 123 4.95 -21.60 -8.50
CA ALA A 123 4.43 -20.61 -9.44
C ALA A 123 5.54 -19.71 -10.02
N SER A 124 6.65 -19.54 -9.30
CA SER A 124 7.84 -18.80 -9.74
C SER A 124 9.04 -19.71 -10.03
N ALA A 125 8.85 -21.03 -10.13
CA ALA A 125 9.97 -21.95 -10.32
C ALA A 125 10.48 -21.94 -11.77
N THR A 126 11.81 -21.96 -11.94
CA THR A 126 12.46 -22.08 -13.26
C THR A 126 12.95 -23.50 -13.57
N LYS A 127 12.71 -24.49 -12.69
CA LYS A 127 13.09 -25.90 -12.84
C LYS A 127 12.02 -26.85 -12.30
N ASP A 128 12.15 -28.13 -12.62
CA ASP A 128 11.23 -29.21 -12.21
C ASP A 128 11.52 -29.72 -10.79
N LEU A 129 10.50 -30.32 -10.18
CA LEU A 129 10.55 -30.91 -8.84
C LEU A 129 10.09 -32.37 -8.88
N THR A 130 10.88 -33.28 -8.33
CA THR A 130 10.49 -34.69 -8.14
C THR A 130 10.49 -35.06 -6.66
N LEU A 131 9.44 -35.72 -6.21
CA LEU A 131 9.29 -36.26 -4.85
C LEU A 131 9.28 -37.78 -4.91
N GLN A 132 10.07 -38.46 -4.08
CA GLN A 132 10.21 -39.92 -4.06
C GLN A 132 10.25 -40.48 -2.64
N ASN A 133 9.84 -41.75 -2.48
CA ASN A 133 9.87 -42.51 -1.22
C ASN A 133 9.37 -41.69 -0.02
N MET A 134 8.22 -41.03 -0.13
CA MET A 134 7.70 -40.21 0.96
C MET A 134 6.19 -40.26 1.01
N LEU A 135 5.62 -39.97 2.17
CA LEU A 135 4.18 -39.90 2.38
C LEU A 135 3.78 -38.46 2.69
N TYR A 136 3.22 -37.75 1.72
CA TYR A 136 2.74 -36.37 1.91
C TYR A 136 1.34 -36.38 2.55
N ARG A 137 1.21 -35.86 3.77
CA ARG A 137 0.00 -35.80 4.63
C ARG A 137 -0.37 -34.36 4.99
N VAL A 138 -1.57 -34.13 5.55
CA VAL A 138 -2.02 -32.82 6.06
C VAL A 138 -2.57 -32.98 7.49
N ALA A 139 -2.21 -32.08 8.42
CA ALA A 139 -2.69 -32.10 9.82
C ALA A 139 -3.94 -31.23 10.06
N ALA A 140 -4.98 -31.89 10.58
CA ALA A 140 -6.15 -31.52 11.40
C ALA A 140 -6.88 -30.15 11.35
N SER A 141 -6.35 -29.07 10.76
CA SER A 141 -7.03 -27.76 10.73
C SER A 141 -7.25 -27.17 9.33
N GLY A 142 -6.58 -27.69 8.30
CA GLY A 142 -6.75 -27.26 6.91
C GLY A 142 -7.31 -28.37 6.02
N ASN A 143 -8.45 -28.13 5.36
CA ASN A 143 -9.09 -29.09 4.44
C ASN A 143 -8.65 -28.90 2.98
N THR A 144 -7.49 -28.27 2.71
CA THR A 144 -7.04 -27.96 1.35
C THR A 144 -5.53 -28.07 1.16
N ILE A 145 -5.10 -28.71 0.08
CA ILE A 145 -3.72 -28.73 -0.44
C ILE A 145 -3.69 -27.92 -1.73
N ASN A 146 -2.77 -26.96 -1.84
CA ASN A 146 -2.57 -26.19 -3.07
C ASN A 146 -1.27 -26.62 -3.76
N LEU A 147 -1.36 -27.02 -5.02
CA LEU A 147 -0.24 -27.38 -5.89
C LEU A 147 -0.25 -26.42 -7.07
N GLN A 148 0.71 -25.49 -7.11
CA GLN A 148 0.82 -24.49 -8.18
C GLN A 148 2.14 -24.68 -8.92
N VAL A 149 2.10 -24.79 -10.25
CA VAL A 149 3.27 -25.07 -11.08
C VAL A 149 3.34 -24.11 -12.26
N ALA A 150 4.46 -23.39 -12.37
CA ALA A 150 4.73 -22.48 -13.48
C ALA A 150 4.63 -23.17 -14.85
N THR A 151 4.29 -22.38 -15.87
CA THR A 151 4.23 -22.82 -17.27
C THR A 151 5.54 -23.49 -17.71
N GLY A 152 5.43 -24.65 -18.36
CA GLY A 152 6.58 -25.40 -18.86
C GLY A 152 7.39 -26.14 -17.79
N ARG A 153 6.90 -26.20 -16.54
CA ARG A 153 7.53 -26.95 -15.44
C ARG A 153 6.69 -28.14 -15.01
N THR A 154 7.35 -29.09 -14.34
CA THR A 154 6.75 -30.34 -13.88
C THR A 154 6.98 -30.57 -12.39
N LEU A 155 5.89 -30.84 -11.66
CA LEU A 155 5.90 -31.41 -10.32
C LEU A 155 5.58 -32.91 -10.42
N THR A 156 6.52 -33.78 -10.09
CA THR A 156 6.35 -35.23 -10.14
C THR A 156 6.33 -35.83 -8.74
N PHE A 157 5.21 -36.43 -8.35
CA PHE A 157 5.17 -37.41 -7.26
C PHE A 157 5.51 -38.77 -7.86
N GLY A 158 6.73 -39.24 -7.63
CA GLY A 158 7.23 -40.51 -8.17
C GLY A 158 6.42 -41.72 -7.70
N SER A 159 6.67 -42.90 -8.30
CA SER A 159 5.93 -44.15 -8.04
C SER A 159 5.98 -44.65 -6.60
N THR A 160 6.94 -44.16 -5.81
CA THR A 160 7.11 -44.46 -4.38
C THR A 160 6.75 -43.29 -3.46
N ALA A 161 6.38 -42.13 -4.01
CA ALA A 161 5.90 -40.98 -3.26
C ALA A 161 4.37 -40.98 -3.20
N GLN A 162 3.84 -41.44 -2.07
CA GLN A 162 2.42 -41.46 -1.81
C GLN A 162 1.95 -40.09 -1.31
N VAL A 163 0.79 -39.65 -1.78
CA VAL A 163 0.11 -38.48 -1.24
C VAL A 163 -1.17 -38.99 -0.59
N SER A 164 -1.15 -39.07 0.74
CA SER A 164 -2.26 -39.63 1.52
C SER A 164 -2.82 -38.57 2.43
N VAL A 165 -4.14 -38.40 2.39
CA VAL A 165 -4.82 -37.46 3.27
C VAL A 165 -5.61 -38.24 4.32
N ARG A 166 -5.26 -38.09 5.59
CA ARG A 166 -6.11 -38.51 6.71
C ARG A 166 -6.41 -37.29 7.56
N SER A 167 -7.50 -36.60 7.24
CA SER A 167 -8.10 -35.62 8.16
C SER A 167 -8.96 -36.37 9.18
N ASN A 168 -8.80 -36.07 10.47
CA ASN A 168 -9.77 -36.49 11.50
C ASN A 168 -11.12 -35.75 11.40
N ALA A 169 -11.25 -34.74 10.51
CA ALA A 169 -12.34 -33.76 10.49
C ALA A 169 -13.23 -33.75 9.22
N GLY A 170 -13.10 -34.71 8.31
CA GLY A 170 -13.90 -34.76 7.07
C GLY A 170 -13.28 -34.03 5.87
N SER A 171 -13.83 -34.34 4.69
CA SER A 171 -13.42 -34.00 3.30
C SER A 171 -12.22 -33.04 3.09
N VAL A 172 -11.20 -33.49 2.34
CA VAL A 172 -10.04 -32.66 1.93
C VAL A 172 -9.96 -32.44 0.42
N THR A 173 -9.71 -31.21 0.00
CA THR A 173 -9.59 -30.78 -1.40
C THR A 173 -8.13 -30.59 -1.83
N VAL A 174 -7.75 -31.06 -3.00
CA VAL A 174 -6.46 -30.76 -3.65
C VAL A 174 -6.71 -29.85 -4.84
N ASN A 175 -6.17 -28.65 -4.78
CA ASN A 175 -6.23 -27.66 -5.85
C ASN A 175 -4.94 -27.74 -6.67
N CYS A 176 -5.07 -28.09 -7.94
CA CYS A 176 -3.99 -28.19 -8.90
C CYS A 176 -4.09 -27.04 -9.89
N ASN A 177 -3.11 -26.13 -9.92
CA ASN A 177 -3.01 -25.04 -10.91
C ASN A 177 -4.28 -24.17 -11.00
N THR A 178 -4.81 -23.77 -9.84
CA THR A 178 -6.10 -23.06 -9.70
C THR A 178 -5.98 -21.56 -9.49
N ASP A 179 -4.78 -21.00 -9.47
CA ASP A 179 -4.52 -19.56 -9.28
C ASP A 179 -4.83 -18.70 -10.52
N GLY A 180 -5.16 -19.33 -11.65
CA GLY A 180 -5.43 -18.67 -12.93
C GLY A 180 -4.18 -18.23 -13.71
N LEU A 181 -2.98 -18.48 -13.19
CA LEU A 181 -1.69 -18.12 -13.79
C LEU A 181 -0.82 -19.36 -14.07
N SER A 182 -0.90 -20.37 -13.21
CA SER A 182 -0.15 -21.61 -13.28
C SER A 182 -0.73 -22.55 -14.33
N THR A 183 0.08 -22.95 -15.32
CA THR A 183 -0.30 -23.88 -16.39
C THR A 183 0.66 -25.07 -16.54
N GLY A 184 1.53 -25.30 -15.55
CA GLY A 184 2.49 -26.41 -15.55
C GLY A 184 1.87 -27.81 -15.44
N THR A 185 2.73 -28.83 -15.38
CA THR A 185 2.35 -30.24 -15.30
C THR A 185 2.50 -30.78 -13.88
N ILE A 186 1.51 -31.53 -13.38
CA ILE A 186 1.57 -32.27 -12.11
C ILE A 186 1.36 -33.75 -12.39
N ILE A 187 2.29 -34.61 -11.99
CA ILE A 187 2.24 -36.06 -12.22
C ILE A 187 2.11 -36.79 -10.89
N PHE A 188 1.08 -37.61 -10.74
CA PHE A 188 0.90 -38.50 -9.59
C PHE A 188 1.18 -39.95 -9.99
N GLY A 189 2.37 -40.44 -9.66
CA GLY A 189 2.85 -41.79 -9.98
C GLY A 189 2.52 -42.87 -8.95
N ALA A 190 2.07 -42.51 -7.74
CA ALA A 190 1.69 -43.45 -6.67
C ALA A 190 0.26 -43.20 -6.16
N ALA A 191 -0.18 -44.00 -5.17
CA ALA A 191 -1.49 -43.88 -4.53
C ALA A 191 -1.80 -42.44 -4.07
N PHE A 192 -2.91 -41.90 -4.56
CA PHE A 192 -3.40 -40.55 -4.36
C PHE A 192 -4.85 -40.59 -3.84
N ALA A 193 -5.05 -40.29 -2.56
CA ALA A 193 -6.33 -40.49 -1.88
C ALA A 193 -6.91 -39.22 -1.21
N PRO A 194 -7.16 -38.11 -1.94
CA PRO A 194 -7.89 -36.97 -1.41
C PRO A 194 -9.41 -37.18 -1.49
N SER A 195 -10.19 -36.30 -0.82
CA SER A 195 -11.64 -36.28 -0.95
C SER A 195 -12.09 -35.51 -2.20
N ASN A 196 -11.54 -34.34 -2.48
CA ASN A 196 -11.86 -33.57 -3.67
C ASN A 196 -10.59 -33.20 -4.44
N VAL A 197 -10.69 -33.08 -5.76
CA VAL A 197 -9.62 -32.57 -6.61
C VAL A 197 -10.20 -31.53 -7.55
N ILE A 198 -9.56 -30.36 -7.62
CA ILE A 198 -9.90 -29.29 -8.54
C ILE A 198 -8.68 -29.02 -9.40
N ILE A 199 -8.84 -29.10 -10.71
CA ILE A 199 -7.80 -28.86 -11.70
C ILE A 199 -8.17 -27.57 -12.45
N GLY A 200 -7.30 -26.57 -12.42
CA GLY A 200 -7.46 -25.33 -13.19
C GLY A 200 -6.90 -25.46 -14.60
N ALA A 201 -6.07 -24.51 -15.06
CA ALA A 201 -5.66 -24.39 -16.46
C ALA A 201 -4.47 -25.27 -16.89
N GLY A 202 -3.79 -25.93 -15.95
CA GLY A 202 -2.61 -26.77 -16.23
C GLY A 202 -2.93 -28.23 -16.59
N ARG A 203 -1.87 -29.05 -16.66
CA ARG A 203 -1.96 -30.48 -16.97
C ARG A 203 -1.74 -31.33 -15.72
N VAL A 204 -2.61 -32.30 -15.48
CA VAL A 204 -2.50 -33.23 -14.33
C VAL A 204 -2.57 -34.67 -14.84
N GLU A 205 -1.62 -35.50 -14.44
CA GLU A 205 -1.58 -36.92 -14.78
C GLU A 205 -1.79 -37.82 -13.57
N PHE A 206 -2.68 -38.80 -13.68
CA PHE A 206 -2.80 -39.92 -12.75
C PHE A 206 -2.24 -41.20 -13.40
N ASN A 207 -1.01 -41.57 -13.03
CA ASN A 207 -0.29 -42.73 -13.57
C ASN A 207 -0.09 -43.85 -12.54
N ASN A 208 -0.85 -43.83 -11.43
CA ASN A 208 -0.70 -44.80 -10.36
C ASN A 208 -1.17 -46.21 -10.75
N PRO A 209 -0.29 -47.22 -10.80
CA PRO A 209 -0.66 -48.59 -11.20
C PRO A 209 -1.55 -49.33 -10.18
N ALA A 210 -1.62 -48.92 -8.90
CA ALA A 210 -2.47 -49.62 -7.93
C ALA A 210 -3.94 -49.16 -7.93
N GLY A 211 -4.27 -48.10 -8.69
CA GLY A 211 -5.54 -47.39 -8.57
C GLY A 211 -5.68 -46.62 -7.25
N ASN A 212 -6.63 -45.69 -7.20
CA ASN A 212 -6.87 -44.84 -6.04
C ASN A 212 -8.13 -45.28 -5.27
N THR A 213 -7.99 -45.49 -3.96
CA THR A 213 -9.10 -45.76 -3.03
C THR A 213 -9.41 -44.49 -2.23
N ARG A 214 -10.46 -43.77 -2.63
CA ARG A 214 -10.86 -42.52 -1.97
C ARG A 214 -11.94 -42.78 -0.91
N LEU A 215 -11.86 -42.07 0.21
CA LEU A 215 -12.83 -42.15 1.32
C LEU A 215 -13.92 -41.05 1.18
N GLY A 216 -15.19 -41.36 1.45
CA GLY A 216 -16.33 -40.41 1.46
C GLY A 216 -17.17 -40.36 0.18
N THR A 217 -17.74 -39.19 -0.17
CA THR A 217 -18.36 -38.86 -1.49
C THR A 217 -17.45 -37.95 -2.33
N PRO A 218 -16.26 -38.42 -2.73
CA PRO A 218 -15.20 -37.61 -3.33
C PRO A 218 -15.50 -37.14 -4.75
N THR A 219 -15.14 -35.91 -5.14
CA THR A 219 -15.35 -35.37 -6.52
C THR A 219 -14.05 -34.92 -7.20
N THR A 220 -13.97 -35.03 -8.53
CA THR A 220 -12.89 -34.42 -9.33
C THR A 220 -13.49 -33.42 -10.31
N THR A 221 -13.02 -32.18 -10.32
CA THR A 221 -13.49 -31.12 -11.22
C THR A 221 -12.33 -30.59 -12.05
N VAL A 222 -12.51 -30.46 -13.37
CA VAL A 222 -11.52 -29.90 -14.29
C VAL A 222 -12.09 -28.65 -14.94
N ASN A 223 -11.46 -27.50 -14.73
CA ASN A 223 -11.91 -26.18 -15.18
C ASN A 223 -10.91 -25.59 -16.18
N GLY A 224 -10.95 -26.07 -17.43
CA GLY A 224 -10.17 -25.53 -18.55
C GLY A 224 -8.81 -26.19 -18.84
N GLY A 225 -8.26 -27.00 -17.92
CA GLY A 225 -6.99 -27.72 -18.09
C GLY A 225 -7.14 -29.17 -18.58
N THR A 226 -6.04 -29.92 -18.56
CA THR A 226 -5.98 -31.29 -19.08
C THR A 226 -5.79 -32.31 -17.95
N LEU A 227 -6.69 -33.28 -17.85
CA LEU A 227 -6.57 -34.44 -17.00
C LEU A 227 -6.16 -35.66 -17.84
N VAL A 228 -5.00 -36.22 -17.57
CA VAL A 228 -4.49 -37.44 -18.21
C VAL A 228 -4.65 -38.61 -17.24
N VAL A 229 -5.33 -39.65 -17.70
CA VAL A 229 -5.57 -40.88 -16.96
C VAL A 229 -4.72 -41.97 -17.60
N GLY A 230 -3.55 -42.24 -17.03
CA GLY A 230 -2.58 -43.20 -17.59
C GLY A 230 -2.57 -44.56 -16.88
N ASN A 231 -3.35 -44.74 -15.81
CA ASN A 231 -3.31 -45.98 -15.03
C ASN A 231 -4.08 -47.14 -15.70
N THR A 232 -3.38 -48.24 -15.99
CA THR A 232 -3.97 -49.39 -16.69
C THR A 232 -4.64 -50.40 -15.74
N THR A 233 -4.43 -50.28 -14.43
CA THR A 233 -5.00 -51.15 -13.39
C THR A 233 -5.65 -50.29 -12.28
N GLY A 234 -6.90 -50.61 -11.91
CA GLY A 234 -7.68 -49.86 -10.91
C GLY A 234 -8.17 -48.49 -11.42
N SER A 235 -8.90 -47.70 -10.61
CA SER A 235 -9.41 -46.37 -11.04
C SER A 235 -8.45 -45.23 -10.71
N ALA A 236 -8.10 -44.35 -11.67
CA ALA A 236 -7.28 -43.15 -11.44
C ALA A 236 -7.89 -42.18 -10.44
N THR A 237 -9.21 -42.12 -10.34
CA THR A 237 -9.91 -41.20 -9.42
C THR A 237 -10.72 -41.96 -8.36
N GLY A 238 -10.61 -43.29 -8.28
CA GLY A 238 -11.51 -44.11 -7.46
C GLY A 238 -12.94 -44.13 -8.01
N SER A 239 -13.94 -44.34 -7.16
CA SER A 239 -15.36 -44.31 -7.52
C SER A 239 -15.94 -42.88 -7.67
N SER A 240 -15.11 -41.85 -7.53
CA SER A 240 -15.50 -40.44 -7.63
C SER A 240 -16.05 -40.05 -9.00
N PRO A 241 -17.11 -39.23 -9.07
CA PRO A 241 -17.44 -38.54 -10.31
C PRO A 241 -16.33 -37.56 -10.73
N ILE A 242 -16.17 -37.42 -12.05
CA ILE A 242 -15.37 -36.39 -12.74
C ILE A 242 -16.33 -35.44 -13.44
N THR A 243 -16.21 -34.14 -13.19
CA THR A 243 -16.91 -33.08 -13.94
C THR A 243 -15.90 -32.28 -14.74
N LEU A 244 -16.09 -32.23 -16.06
CA LEU A 244 -15.31 -31.40 -16.97
C LEU A 244 -16.10 -30.12 -17.26
N ASN A 245 -15.44 -28.97 -17.19
CA ASN A 245 -16.02 -27.65 -17.49
C ASN A 245 -15.12 -26.85 -18.43
N ASN A 246 -15.70 -25.83 -19.07
CA ASN A 246 -14.99 -24.92 -19.98
C ASN A 246 -14.29 -25.71 -21.11
N THR A 247 -13.04 -25.41 -21.41
CA THR A 247 -12.21 -26.10 -22.42
C THR A 247 -11.48 -27.33 -21.85
N ALA A 248 -11.94 -27.92 -20.75
CA ALA A 248 -11.24 -29.02 -20.10
C ALA A 248 -11.09 -30.24 -21.03
N ILE A 249 -9.95 -30.92 -20.91
CA ILE A 249 -9.63 -32.13 -21.68
C ILE A 249 -9.47 -33.30 -20.72
N LEU A 250 -10.13 -34.42 -20.98
CA LEU A 250 -9.87 -35.71 -20.35
C LEU A 250 -9.28 -36.67 -21.38
N THR A 251 -8.10 -37.20 -21.11
CA THR A 251 -7.33 -38.00 -22.07
C THR A 251 -6.57 -39.15 -21.38
N GLY A 252 -5.90 -40.00 -22.15
CA GLY A 252 -5.11 -41.14 -21.67
C GLY A 252 -5.73 -42.52 -21.95
N THR A 253 -5.05 -43.56 -21.47
CA THR A 253 -5.38 -44.98 -21.72
C THR A 253 -5.85 -45.74 -20.48
N GLY A 254 -6.18 -45.02 -19.41
CA GLY A 254 -6.44 -45.62 -18.11
C GLY A 254 -7.93 -45.82 -17.79
N ILE A 255 -8.21 -46.06 -16.51
CA ILE A 255 -9.55 -46.43 -16.02
C ILE A 255 -10.05 -45.38 -15.01
N VAL A 256 -11.30 -44.94 -15.18
CA VAL A 256 -12.09 -44.15 -14.24
C VAL A 256 -13.33 -44.97 -13.90
N THR A 257 -13.57 -45.34 -12.64
CA THR A 257 -14.74 -46.16 -12.28
C THR A 257 -15.99 -45.35 -11.91
N GLY A 258 -15.86 -44.05 -11.65
CA GLY A 258 -16.98 -43.15 -11.38
C GLY A 258 -17.66 -42.59 -12.64
N LEU A 259 -18.70 -41.77 -12.42
CA LEU A 259 -19.38 -41.02 -13.47
C LEU A 259 -18.46 -39.94 -14.05
N VAL A 260 -18.37 -39.83 -15.38
CA VAL A 260 -17.76 -38.70 -16.07
C VAL A 260 -18.87 -37.84 -16.66
N THR A 261 -18.90 -36.55 -16.32
CA THR A 261 -19.81 -35.55 -16.89
C THR A 261 -18.99 -34.58 -17.74
N ALA A 262 -19.16 -34.64 -19.06
CA ALA A 262 -18.55 -33.73 -20.02
C ALA A 262 -19.53 -32.60 -20.35
N ASN A 263 -19.34 -31.42 -19.75
CA ASN A 263 -20.16 -30.24 -20.05
C ASN A 263 -19.79 -29.59 -21.39
N ALA A 264 -20.59 -28.63 -21.83
CA ALA A 264 -20.39 -27.93 -23.10
C ALA A 264 -18.97 -27.37 -23.24
N GLY A 265 -18.35 -27.55 -24.42
CA GLY A 265 -17.02 -27.04 -24.75
C GLY A 265 -15.84 -27.96 -24.34
N THR A 266 -16.09 -29.00 -23.55
CA THR A 266 -15.04 -29.92 -23.07
C THR A 266 -14.68 -31.00 -24.09
N THR A 267 -13.51 -31.63 -23.95
CA THR A 267 -13.03 -32.66 -24.88
C THR A 267 -12.69 -33.96 -24.16
N LEU A 268 -13.18 -35.08 -24.67
CA LEU A 268 -12.74 -36.44 -24.36
C LEU A 268 -11.81 -36.90 -25.48
N ALA A 269 -10.59 -37.29 -25.16
CA ALA A 269 -9.60 -37.75 -26.15
C ALA A 269 -8.94 -39.05 -25.66
N PRO A 270 -9.53 -40.22 -25.93
CA PRO A 270 -8.90 -41.49 -25.59
C PRO A 270 -7.49 -41.57 -26.19
N GLY A 271 -6.54 -42.16 -25.46
CA GLY A 271 -5.14 -42.21 -25.90
C GLY A 271 -4.29 -41.02 -25.46
N LEU A 272 -2.99 -41.06 -25.75
CA LEU A 272 -2.04 -39.99 -25.45
C LEU A 272 -1.11 -39.81 -26.66
N ASN A 273 -1.42 -38.84 -27.52
CA ASN A 273 -0.72 -38.61 -28.80
C ASN A 273 -0.71 -39.86 -29.71
N GLY A 274 -1.85 -40.54 -29.81
CA GLY A 274 -2.00 -41.79 -30.55
C GLY A 274 -3.10 -42.67 -29.95
N LEU A 275 -3.35 -43.79 -30.62
CA LEU A 275 -4.44 -44.72 -30.31
C LEU A 275 -4.45 -45.20 -28.86
N GLY A 276 -5.64 -45.25 -28.25
CA GLY A 276 -5.80 -45.72 -26.87
C GLY A 276 -7.22 -46.06 -26.46
N THR A 277 -7.32 -46.80 -25.35
CA THR A 277 -8.60 -47.11 -24.71
C THR A 277 -8.74 -46.35 -23.40
N LEU A 278 -9.71 -45.44 -23.31
CA LEU A 278 -10.07 -44.80 -22.05
C LEU A 278 -11.32 -45.49 -21.48
N LYS A 279 -11.23 -46.03 -20.28
CA LYS A 279 -12.35 -46.71 -19.61
C LYS A 279 -12.96 -45.80 -18.56
N VAL A 280 -14.29 -45.66 -18.57
CA VAL A 280 -15.07 -44.84 -17.64
C VAL A 280 -16.20 -45.67 -16.98
N GLY A 281 -16.70 -45.26 -15.82
CA GLY A 281 -17.78 -45.94 -15.12
C GLY A 281 -19.10 -45.65 -15.77
N SER A 282 -19.53 -44.39 -15.74
CA SER A 282 -20.68 -43.91 -16.52
C SER A 282 -20.28 -42.64 -17.23
N LEU A 283 -20.98 -42.27 -18.31
CA LEU A 283 -20.64 -41.10 -19.09
C LEU A 283 -21.88 -40.26 -19.38
N THR A 284 -21.80 -38.95 -19.17
CA THR A 284 -22.80 -37.97 -19.61
C THR A 284 -22.15 -36.99 -20.56
N LEU A 285 -22.67 -36.90 -21.78
CA LEU A 285 -22.26 -35.95 -22.80
C LEU A 285 -23.30 -34.83 -22.91
N ALA A 286 -22.91 -33.59 -22.64
CA ALA A 286 -23.74 -32.41 -22.86
C ALA A 286 -23.69 -31.93 -24.32
N THR A 287 -24.61 -31.05 -24.72
CA THR A 287 -24.51 -30.29 -25.97
C THR A 287 -23.16 -29.59 -26.06
N ASP A 288 -22.54 -29.61 -27.25
CA ASP A 288 -21.20 -29.08 -27.53
C ASP A 288 -20.02 -29.70 -26.76
N SER A 289 -20.22 -30.79 -26.01
CA SER A 289 -19.09 -31.63 -25.58
C SER A 289 -18.44 -32.33 -26.79
N LYS A 290 -17.13 -32.54 -26.76
CA LYS A 290 -16.35 -33.03 -27.91
C LYS A 290 -15.72 -34.39 -27.61
N ILE A 291 -15.64 -35.23 -28.62
CA ILE A 291 -14.83 -36.45 -28.61
C ILE A 291 -13.81 -36.32 -29.73
N ALA A 292 -12.52 -36.25 -29.40
CA ALA A 292 -11.44 -36.38 -30.37
C ALA A 292 -11.11 -37.87 -30.48
N TRP A 293 -11.35 -38.46 -31.64
CA TRP A 293 -11.27 -39.91 -31.83
C TRP A 293 -10.38 -40.24 -33.02
N GLU A 294 -9.39 -41.08 -32.78
CA GLU A 294 -8.35 -41.45 -33.73
C GLU A 294 -8.52 -42.89 -34.21
N ALA A 295 -8.20 -43.17 -35.48
CA ALA A 295 -8.17 -44.55 -35.99
C ALA A 295 -7.18 -44.75 -37.14
N ASN A 296 -6.59 -45.94 -37.22
CA ASN A 296 -5.88 -46.42 -38.43
C ASN A 296 -6.80 -47.28 -39.30
N ASN A 297 -7.59 -48.16 -38.68
CA ASN A 297 -8.51 -49.09 -39.33
C ASN A 297 -9.54 -49.62 -38.30
N PRO A 298 -10.58 -50.35 -38.71
CA PRO A 298 -11.62 -50.85 -37.79
C PRO A 298 -11.15 -51.64 -36.56
N LEU A 299 -9.95 -52.25 -36.63
CA LEU A 299 -9.35 -53.03 -35.54
C LEU A 299 -8.36 -52.22 -34.70
N GLU A 300 -7.89 -51.09 -35.22
CA GLU A 300 -6.91 -50.20 -34.58
C GLU A 300 -7.51 -48.79 -34.50
N ALA A 301 -8.26 -48.55 -33.43
CA ALA A 301 -8.90 -47.28 -33.18
C ALA A 301 -8.95 -46.95 -31.69
N ASP A 302 -9.10 -45.67 -31.39
CA ASP A 302 -9.47 -45.22 -30.06
C ASP A 302 -10.75 -45.91 -29.61
N THR A 303 -10.85 -46.18 -28.31
CA THR A 303 -12.09 -46.72 -27.75
C THR A 303 -12.39 -46.05 -26.43
N LEU A 304 -13.58 -45.44 -26.33
CA LEU A 304 -14.14 -45.04 -25.05
C LEU A 304 -14.99 -46.18 -24.51
N GLN A 305 -14.61 -46.75 -23.36
CA GLN A 305 -15.32 -47.89 -22.75
C GLN A 305 -16.08 -47.47 -21.49
N VAL A 306 -17.40 -47.39 -21.55
CA VAL A 306 -18.28 -47.14 -20.41
C VAL A 306 -18.67 -48.48 -19.79
N THR A 307 -18.40 -48.70 -18.50
CA THR A 307 -18.45 -50.07 -17.93
C THR A 307 -19.33 -50.25 -16.68
N GLY A 308 -19.89 -49.17 -16.16
CA GLY A 308 -20.76 -49.14 -14.99
C GLY A 308 -22.25 -49.21 -15.34
N ALA A 309 -23.06 -49.64 -14.37
CA ALA A 309 -24.48 -49.96 -14.58
C ALA A 309 -25.36 -48.80 -15.09
N ASN A 310 -25.01 -47.54 -14.80
CA ASN A 310 -25.76 -46.37 -15.27
C ASN A 310 -25.46 -46.01 -16.74
N GLY A 311 -24.53 -46.71 -17.39
CA GLY A 311 -24.27 -46.64 -18.82
C GLY A 311 -23.90 -45.25 -19.36
N LEU A 312 -24.34 -44.99 -20.59
CA LEU A 312 -24.04 -43.80 -21.39
C LEU A 312 -25.27 -42.88 -21.46
N THR A 313 -25.09 -41.59 -21.23
CA THR A 313 -26.12 -40.55 -21.38
C THR A 313 -25.71 -39.57 -22.48
N ILE A 314 -26.52 -39.45 -23.55
CA ILE A 314 -26.26 -38.57 -24.70
C ILE A 314 -27.31 -37.43 -24.72
N ASN A 315 -26.96 -36.29 -24.14
CA ASN A 315 -27.75 -35.05 -24.25
C ASN A 315 -27.29 -34.19 -25.44
N GLY A 316 -26.09 -34.44 -25.97
CA GLY A 316 -25.51 -33.81 -27.14
C GLY A 316 -24.05 -34.26 -27.33
N GLY A 317 -23.36 -33.73 -28.34
CA GLY A 317 -21.92 -33.89 -28.48
C GLY A 317 -21.44 -33.96 -29.94
N VAL A 318 -20.15 -33.68 -30.14
CA VAL A 318 -19.51 -33.62 -31.46
C VAL A 318 -18.29 -34.53 -31.49
N VAL A 319 -18.26 -35.49 -32.41
CA VAL A 319 -17.16 -36.44 -32.59
C VAL A 319 -16.28 -35.99 -33.75
N SER A 320 -15.00 -35.71 -33.50
CA SER A 320 -14.01 -35.39 -34.54
C SER A 320 -13.17 -36.61 -34.85
N LEU A 321 -12.96 -36.89 -36.14
CA LEU A 321 -12.33 -38.12 -36.64
C LEU A 321 -10.94 -37.82 -37.21
N TYR A 322 -9.89 -38.34 -36.59
CA TYR A 322 -8.51 -38.04 -36.98
C TYR A 322 -7.68 -39.29 -37.32
N ASN A 323 -6.63 -39.11 -38.13
CA ASN A 323 -5.55 -40.08 -38.20
C ASN A 323 -4.72 -40.01 -36.90
N PRO A 324 -4.12 -41.11 -36.42
CA PRO A 324 -3.58 -41.15 -35.06
C PRO A 324 -2.41 -40.20 -34.82
N GLY A 325 -2.46 -39.49 -33.70
CA GLY A 325 -1.49 -38.46 -33.32
C GLY A 325 -1.47 -37.22 -34.22
N THR A 326 -2.48 -37.04 -35.08
CA THR A 326 -2.59 -35.90 -36.00
C THR A 326 -3.91 -35.16 -35.85
N THR A 327 -4.05 -34.03 -36.52
CA THR A 327 -5.34 -33.34 -36.73
C THR A 327 -5.92 -33.58 -38.12
N ASP A 328 -5.31 -34.47 -38.91
CA ASP A 328 -5.75 -34.73 -40.28
C ASP A 328 -7.02 -35.60 -40.27
N PRO A 329 -8.01 -35.34 -41.14
CA PRO A 329 -9.23 -36.15 -41.22
C PRO A 329 -8.94 -37.64 -41.42
N LEU A 330 -9.70 -38.48 -40.72
CA LEU A 330 -9.55 -39.93 -40.78
C LEU A 330 -9.73 -40.50 -42.20
N THR A 331 -8.69 -41.11 -42.74
CA THR A 331 -8.73 -41.74 -44.07
C THR A 331 -9.19 -43.20 -44.05
N ALA A 332 -9.35 -43.83 -42.89
CA ALA A 332 -9.81 -45.21 -42.80
C ALA A 332 -11.31 -45.37 -43.10
N VAL A 333 -11.71 -46.52 -43.65
CA VAL A 333 -13.11 -46.92 -43.88
C VAL A 333 -13.39 -48.26 -43.19
N GLY A 334 -14.66 -48.50 -42.86
CA GLY A 334 -15.16 -49.71 -42.20
C GLY A 334 -16.13 -49.38 -41.05
N VAL A 335 -16.41 -50.38 -40.21
CA VAL A 335 -17.28 -50.23 -39.04
C VAL A 335 -16.41 -50.16 -37.79
N PHE A 336 -16.46 -49.04 -37.09
CA PHE A 336 -15.64 -48.75 -35.92
C PHE A 336 -16.48 -48.72 -34.65
N ASP A 337 -15.89 -49.14 -33.53
CA ASP A 337 -16.49 -49.03 -32.21
C ASP A 337 -16.09 -47.69 -31.57
N LEU A 338 -16.98 -46.69 -31.63
CA LEU A 338 -16.69 -45.34 -31.12
C LEU A 338 -16.77 -45.30 -29.58
N ILE A 339 -17.90 -45.76 -29.03
CA ILE A 339 -18.13 -45.85 -27.59
C ILE A 339 -18.68 -47.23 -27.28
N LYS A 340 -17.89 -48.06 -26.59
CA LYS A 340 -18.40 -49.32 -26.02
C LYS A 340 -19.08 -48.99 -24.71
N PHE A 341 -20.28 -49.51 -24.48
CA PHE A 341 -20.93 -49.33 -23.18
C PHE A 341 -21.63 -50.60 -22.70
N THR A 342 -21.61 -50.81 -21.38
CA THR A 342 -22.51 -51.73 -20.68
C THR A 342 -23.55 -50.92 -19.89
N GLY A 343 -24.71 -51.52 -19.59
CA GLY A 343 -25.81 -50.81 -18.91
C GLY A 343 -26.75 -50.07 -19.88
N THR A 344 -27.48 -49.08 -19.37
CA THR A 344 -28.55 -48.39 -20.13
C THR A 344 -28.00 -47.22 -20.95
N LEU A 345 -28.47 -47.06 -22.19
CA LEU A 345 -28.34 -45.82 -22.95
C LEU A 345 -29.47 -44.86 -22.56
N ASN A 346 -29.11 -43.71 -21.99
CA ASN A 346 -30.03 -42.62 -21.70
C ASN A 346 -29.85 -41.48 -22.73
N GLY A 347 -30.93 -40.75 -23.05
CA GLY A 347 -30.92 -39.79 -24.16
C GLY A 347 -31.08 -40.46 -25.53
N ALA A 348 -30.75 -39.74 -26.61
CA ALA A 348 -30.94 -40.23 -27.98
C ALA A 348 -29.61 -40.22 -28.76
N LEU A 349 -29.32 -41.30 -29.50
CA LEU A 349 -28.13 -41.37 -30.37
C LEU A 349 -28.12 -40.23 -31.41
N SER A 350 -29.30 -39.78 -31.85
CA SER A 350 -29.45 -38.63 -32.76
C SER A 350 -28.91 -37.31 -32.20
N ASN A 351 -28.65 -37.21 -30.89
CA ASN A 351 -28.06 -36.02 -30.27
C ASN A 351 -26.52 -36.01 -30.40
N LEU A 352 -25.90 -37.14 -30.74
CA LEU A 352 -24.47 -37.23 -31.01
C LEU A 352 -24.24 -36.97 -32.50
N THR A 353 -23.40 -36.00 -32.81
CA THR A 353 -23.09 -35.59 -34.18
C THR A 353 -21.62 -35.80 -34.48
N LEU A 354 -21.29 -35.91 -35.76
CA LEU A 354 -19.91 -35.93 -36.23
C LEU A 354 -19.50 -34.50 -36.59
N ASN A 355 -18.23 -34.15 -36.37
CA ASN A 355 -17.66 -32.88 -36.78
C ASN A 355 -17.54 -32.86 -38.32
N PRO A 356 -18.31 -32.00 -39.03
CA PRO A 356 -18.28 -31.96 -40.49
C PRO A 356 -16.89 -31.66 -41.06
N ALA A 357 -16.06 -30.89 -40.34
CA ALA A 357 -14.71 -30.54 -40.79
C ALA A 357 -13.75 -31.74 -40.85
N THR A 358 -14.09 -32.85 -40.18
CA THR A 358 -13.30 -34.08 -40.19
C THR A 358 -13.89 -35.19 -41.06
N GLN A 359 -14.96 -34.89 -41.78
CA GLN A 359 -15.57 -35.81 -42.74
C GLN A 359 -14.95 -35.64 -44.12
N ILE A 360 -14.59 -36.74 -44.75
CA ILE A 360 -14.06 -36.79 -46.11
C ILE A 360 -15.24 -36.93 -47.07
N ALA A 361 -15.29 -36.06 -48.08
CA ALA A 361 -16.30 -36.11 -49.14
C ALA A 361 -16.32 -37.48 -49.85
N GLY A 362 -17.50 -37.92 -50.29
CA GLY A 362 -17.67 -39.22 -50.93
C GLY A 362 -17.60 -40.41 -49.95
N ARG A 363 -17.76 -40.17 -48.65
CA ARG A 363 -17.93 -41.21 -47.64
C ARG A 363 -19.27 -41.09 -46.96
N ILE A 364 -19.85 -42.25 -46.66
CA ILE A 364 -21.07 -42.35 -45.88
C ILE A 364 -20.66 -42.56 -44.43
N TYR A 365 -21.09 -41.66 -43.56
CA TYR A 365 -20.89 -41.76 -42.12
C TYR A 365 -22.23 -42.07 -41.45
N THR A 366 -22.31 -43.25 -40.83
CA THR A 366 -23.52 -43.68 -40.13
C THR A 366 -23.17 -43.99 -38.68
N LEU A 367 -23.70 -43.19 -37.76
CA LEU A 367 -23.72 -43.55 -36.35
C LEU A 367 -24.84 -44.58 -36.13
N GLY A 368 -24.50 -45.68 -35.48
CA GLY A 368 -25.42 -46.77 -35.18
C GLY A 368 -25.27 -47.28 -33.76
N LEU A 369 -26.17 -48.18 -33.37
CA LEU A 369 -26.03 -48.99 -32.16
C LEU A 369 -25.68 -50.41 -32.59
N GLY A 370 -24.47 -50.85 -32.25
CA GLY A 370 -24.04 -52.24 -32.36
C GLY A 370 -24.41 -53.03 -31.11
N ALA A 371 -24.10 -54.33 -31.09
CA ALA A 371 -24.41 -55.22 -29.96
C ALA A 371 -23.75 -54.79 -28.63
N ASN A 372 -22.67 -53.99 -28.68
CA ASN A 372 -21.86 -53.62 -27.51
C ASN A 372 -21.53 -52.12 -27.42
N GLY A 373 -22.21 -51.24 -28.16
CA GLY A 373 -21.89 -49.80 -28.12
C GLY A 373 -22.39 -48.95 -29.30
N VAL A 374 -22.01 -47.68 -29.29
CA VAL A 374 -22.14 -46.75 -30.42
C VAL A 374 -21.10 -47.13 -31.47
N THR A 375 -21.57 -47.46 -32.67
CA THR A 375 -20.73 -47.76 -33.83
C THR A 375 -20.71 -46.60 -34.80
N LEU A 376 -19.58 -46.40 -35.48
CA LEU A 376 -19.44 -45.50 -36.60
C LEU A 376 -19.13 -46.33 -37.84
N THR A 377 -20.05 -46.38 -38.80
CA THR A 377 -19.77 -46.95 -40.12
C THR A 377 -19.29 -45.84 -41.03
N ILE A 378 -18.07 -45.96 -41.53
CA ILE A 378 -17.52 -45.13 -42.60
C ILE A 378 -17.44 -46.00 -43.84
N ALA A 379 -18.36 -45.85 -44.77
CA ALA A 379 -18.28 -46.54 -46.06
C ALA A 379 -17.73 -45.58 -47.12
N THR A 380 -16.96 -46.11 -48.07
CA THR A 380 -16.84 -45.41 -49.36
C THR A 380 -18.22 -45.36 -49.98
N ASP A 381 -18.74 -44.15 -50.15
CA ASP A 381 -19.72 -43.97 -51.19
C ASP A 381 -18.95 -44.20 -52.50
N ALA A 382 -19.49 -44.96 -53.44
CA ALA A 382 -18.97 -44.89 -54.81
C ALA A 382 -19.40 -43.53 -55.38
N ALA A 383 -18.93 -42.43 -54.77
CA ALA A 383 -19.19 -41.08 -55.17
C ALA A 383 -18.60 -40.94 -56.55
N VAL A 384 -19.47 -40.89 -57.56
CA VAL A 384 -18.98 -40.79 -58.91
C VAL A 384 -18.50 -39.38 -59.12
N GLU A 385 -17.19 -39.21 -59.16
CA GLU A 385 -16.58 -37.93 -59.46
C GLU A 385 -16.81 -37.61 -60.94
N ARG A 386 -17.33 -36.42 -61.19
CA ARG A 386 -17.53 -35.91 -62.55
C ARG A 386 -16.83 -34.57 -62.66
N SER A 387 -15.84 -34.49 -63.53
CA SER A 387 -15.13 -33.25 -63.81
C SER A 387 -15.63 -32.61 -65.10
N TRP A 388 -15.67 -31.29 -65.13
CA TRP A 388 -16.04 -30.53 -66.33
C TRP A 388 -14.88 -30.53 -67.33
N ASP A 389 -15.04 -31.27 -68.43
CA ASP A 389 -14.01 -31.49 -69.46
C ASP A 389 -13.97 -30.37 -70.51
N ALA A 390 -15.05 -29.62 -70.67
CA ALA A 390 -15.11 -28.58 -71.70
C ALA A 390 -14.33 -27.33 -71.30
N ASP A 391 -13.27 -26.98 -72.04
CA ASP A 391 -12.64 -25.65 -71.96
C ASP A 391 -13.48 -24.56 -72.66
N ALA A 392 -14.77 -24.52 -72.35
CA ALA A 392 -15.76 -23.58 -72.85
C ALA A 392 -16.91 -23.44 -71.85
N SER A 393 -17.64 -22.33 -71.94
CA SER A 393 -18.93 -22.20 -71.24
C SER A 393 -19.95 -23.19 -71.82
N GLY A 394 -20.87 -23.68 -70.99
CA GLY A 394 -21.85 -24.68 -71.43
C GLY A 394 -22.96 -24.94 -70.42
N THR A 395 -23.87 -25.83 -70.77
CA THR A 395 -25.01 -26.27 -69.95
C THR A 395 -24.65 -27.50 -69.11
N TRP A 396 -25.11 -27.52 -67.84
CA TRP A 396 -24.85 -28.61 -66.89
C TRP A 396 -25.37 -29.95 -67.41
N SER A 397 -26.54 -29.95 -68.05
CA SER A 397 -27.17 -31.18 -68.57
C SER A 397 -26.53 -31.77 -69.83
N THR A 398 -25.56 -31.08 -70.44
CA THR A 398 -24.88 -31.59 -71.64
C THR A 398 -23.81 -32.60 -71.23
N ALA A 399 -24.09 -33.88 -71.50
CA ALA A 399 -23.29 -35.00 -71.02
C ALA A 399 -21.80 -34.93 -71.42
N VAL A 400 -21.51 -34.53 -72.67
CA VAL A 400 -20.14 -34.40 -73.21
C VAL A 400 -19.29 -33.32 -72.52
N ASN A 401 -19.90 -32.44 -71.73
CA ASN A 401 -19.14 -31.48 -70.92
C ASN A 401 -18.56 -32.10 -69.66
N TRP A 402 -18.93 -33.34 -69.31
CA TRP A 402 -18.48 -34.03 -68.10
C TRP A 402 -17.69 -35.29 -68.42
N THR A 403 -16.70 -35.60 -67.59
CA THR A 403 -15.92 -36.85 -67.67
C THR A 403 -16.82 -38.08 -67.77
N GLY A 404 -16.55 -38.92 -68.77
CA GLY A 404 -17.30 -40.16 -69.03
C GLY A 404 -18.71 -39.93 -69.58
N ASP A 405 -18.95 -38.78 -70.23
CA ASP A 405 -20.23 -38.39 -70.84
C ASP A 405 -21.42 -38.59 -69.90
N THR A 406 -21.25 -38.28 -68.61
CA THR A 406 -22.29 -38.50 -67.61
C THR A 406 -22.43 -37.32 -66.66
N VAL A 407 -23.60 -36.69 -66.69
CA VAL A 407 -23.95 -35.53 -65.86
C VAL A 407 -23.98 -35.90 -64.36
N PRO A 408 -23.34 -35.13 -63.46
CA PRO A 408 -23.51 -35.31 -62.02
C PRO A 408 -24.91 -34.86 -61.58
N ASN A 409 -25.68 -35.79 -61.02
CA ASN A 409 -27.06 -35.57 -60.55
C ASN A 409 -27.56 -36.64 -59.55
N ALA A 410 -26.79 -36.94 -58.52
CA ALA A 410 -27.24 -37.81 -57.44
C ALA A 410 -26.66 -37.39 -56.09
N ILE A 411 -27.38 -37.71 -55.02
CA ILE A 411 -26.90 -37.58 -53.63
C ILE A 411 -25.50 -38.21 -53.51
N GLY A 412 -24.56 -37.51 -52.87
CA GLY A 412 -23.18 -37.98 -52.69
C GLY A 412 -22.26 -37.85 -53.92
N THR A 413 -22.79 -37.50 -55.10
CA THR A 413 -21.98 -37.32 -56.33
C THR A 413 -21.12 -36.06 -56.23
N ILE A 414 -19.87 -36.12 -56.69
CA ILE A 414 -18.95 -34.98 -56.67
C ILE A 414 -18.93 -34.32 -58.05
N ALA A 415 -19.22 -33.02 -58.11
CA ALA A 415 -19.09 -32.21 -59.32
C ALA A 415 -17.85 -31.30 -59.22
N ASN A 416 -16.88 -31.53 -60.08
CA ASN A 416 -15.63 -30.76 -60.13
C ASN A 416 -15.62 -29.86 -61.37
N ILE A 417 -15.59 -28.54 -61.16
CA ILE A 417 -15.50 -27.55 -62.25
C ILE A 417 -14.12 -26.89 -62.17
N THR A 418 -13.11 -27.70 -62.49
CA THR A 418 -11.68 -27.37 -62.36
C THR A 418 -10.97 -27.21 -63.70
N GLY A 419 -11.59 -27.70 -64.79
CA GLY A 419 -10.94 -28.05 -66.05
C GLY A 419 -10.75 -29.56 -66.16
N ALA A 420 -10.57 -30.07 -67.38
CA ALA A 420 -10.29 -31.49 -67.64
C ALA A 420 -9.08 -31.95 -66.80
N ALA A 421 -9.01 -33.24 -66.46
CA ALA A 421 -7.93 -33.78 -65.63
C ALA A 421 -6.53 -33.38 -66.15
N GLY A 422 -5.85 -32.48 -65.43
CA GLY A 422 -4.52 -31.96 -65.80
C GLY A 422 -4.50 -30.74 -66.74
N ALA A 423 -5.64 -30.20 -67.15
CA ALA A 423 -5.76 -28.99 -67.95
C ALA A 423 -6.39 -27.83 -67.15
N THR A 424 -5.92 -26.60 -67.38
CA THR A 424 -6.51 -25.39 -66.79
C THR A 424 -7.43 -24.73 -67.80
N PHE A 425 -8.51 -24.09 -67.34
CA PHE A 425 -9.32 -23.26 -68.24
C PHE A 425 -8.48 -22.14 -68.83
N SER A 426 -8.64 -21.89 -70.14
CA SER A 426 -7.90 -20.81 -70.83
C SER A 426 -8.49 -19.41 -70.59
N ALA A 427 -9.73 -19.32 -70.10
CA ALA A 427 -10.42 -18.09 -69.75
C ALA A 427 -11.53 -18.35 -68.72
N PRO A 428 -12.15 -17.33 -68.10
CA PRO A 428 -13.35 -17.48 -67.29
C PRO A 428 -14.45 -18.33 -67.94
N ARG A 429 -15.12 -19.16 -67.14
CA ARG A 429 -16.16 -20.10 -67.62
C ARG A 429 -17.50 -19.88 -66.94
N THR A 430 -18.58 -20.03 -67.70
CA THR A 430 -19.95 -20.07 -67.18
C THR A 430 -20.56 -21.45 -67.40
N VAL A 431 -20.96 -22.10 -66.32
CA VAL A 431 -21.72 -23.36 -66.34
C VAL A 431 -23.18 -23.01 -66.04
N THR A 432 -24.09 -23.29 -66.97
CA THR A 432 -25.51 -22.98 -66.82
C THR A 432 -26.26 -24.20 -66.28
N LEU A 433 -26.77 -24.12 -65.05
CA LEU A 433 -27.68 -25.06 -64.44
C LEU A 433 -29.10 -24.87 -65.01
N ASP A 434 -29.42 -25.69 -65.99
CA ASP A 434 -30.63 -25.62 -66.81
C ASP A 434 -31.82 -26.43 -66.25
N ALA A 435 -31.57 -27.30 -65.27
CA ALA A 435 -32.59 -28.06 -64.56
C ALA A 435 -32.14 -28.31 -63.10
N PRO A 436 -33.06 -28.60 -62.14
CA PRO A 436 -32.67 -28.90 -60.77
C PRO A 436 -31.72 -30.10 -60.71
N ARG A 437 -30.65 -29.99 -59.92
CA ARG A 437 -29.64 -31.05 -59.75
C ARG A 437 -29.32 -31.31 -58.30
N THR A 438 -28.89 -32.52 -57.99
CA THR A 438 -28.40 -32.89 -56.66
C THR A 438 -26.96 -33.39 -56.73
N VAL A 439 -26.10 -32.88 -55.85
CA VAL A 439 -24.71 -33.32 -55.69
C VAL A 439 -24.34 -33.37 -54.21
N GLY A 440 -23.39 -34.23 -53.82
CA GLY A 440 -22.81 -34.28 -52.48
C GLY A 440 -21.60 -33.37 -52.30
N ALA A 441 -20.96 -32.96 -53.39
CA ALA A 441 -19.93 -31.93 -53.35
C ALA A 441 -19.88 -31.12 -54.64
N LEU A 442 -19.50 -29.85 -54.52
CA LEU A 442 -19.15 -28.97 -55.62
C LEU A 442 -17.75 -28.39 -55.37
N THR A 443 -16.81 -28.66 -56.28
CA THR A 443 -15.45 -28.13 -56.22
C THR A 443 -15.22 -27.15 -57.37
N LEU A 444 -14.85 -25.92 -57.02
CA LEU A 444 -14.45 -24.85 -57.93
C LEU A 444 -12.96 -24.54 -57.66
N ALA A 445 -12.05 -25.32 -58.22
CA ALA A 445 -10.60 -25.20 -57.97
C ALA A 445 -9.82 -24.73 -59.21
N SER A 446 -10.43 -23.90 -60.05
CA SER A 446 -9.81 -23.44 -61.29
C SER A 446 -8.98 -22.17 -61.08
N ALA A 447 -7.89 -22.03 -61.82
CA ALA A 447 -7.11 -20.78 -61.88
C ALA A 447 -7.87 -19.62 -62.54
N GLN A 448 -8.95 -19.91 -63.29
CA GLN A 448 -9.85 -18.91 -63.88
C GLN A 448 -11.17 -18.87 -63.11
N SER A 449 -11.84 -17.71 -63.10
CA SER A 449 -13.15 -17.58 -62.44
C SER A 449 -14.20 -18.46 -63.11
N VAL A 450 -14.98 -19.16 -62.29
CA VAL A 450 -16.12 -19.99 -62.71
C VAL A 450 -17.39 -19.36 -62.18
N THR A 451 -18.38 -19.19 -63.06
CA THR A 451 -19.73 -18.79 -62.73
C THR A 451 -20.69 -19.97 -62.92
N LEU A 452 -21.32 -20.45 -61.85
CA LEU A 452 -22.45 -21.36 -61.93
C LEU A 452 -23.74 -20.53 -61.99
N ALA A 453 -24.38 -20.47 -63.16
CA ALA A 453 -25.53 -19.63 -63.46
C ALA A 453 -26.80 -20.44 -63.74
N GLY A 454 -27.98 -19.81 -63.70
CA GLY A 454 -29.27 -20.45 -63.99
C GLY A 454 -30.31 -20.26 -62.89
N ALA A 455 -31.59 -20.48 -63.22
CA ALA A 455 -32.71 -20.33 -62.28
C ALA A 455 -33.05 -21.63 -61.52
N ALA A 456 -32.49 -22.76 -61.96
CA ALA A 456 -32.72 -24.04 -61.30
C ALA A 456 -31.95 -24.15 -59.98
N THR A 457 -32.48 -24.95 -59.06
CA THR A 457 -31.86 -25.19 -57.75
C THR A 457 -30.80 -26.30 -57.81
N LEU A 458 -29.63 -26.04 -57.24
CA LEU A 458 -28.66 -27.08 -56.90
C LEU A 458 -28.85 -27.52 -55.45
N THR A 459 -29.25 -28.76 -55.25
CA THR A 459 -29.37 -29.39 -53.94
C THR A 459 -28.02 -29.97 -53.53
N LEU A 460 -27.50 -29.52 -52.38
CA LEU A 460 -26.28 -30.01 -51.76
C LEU A 460 -26.65 -31.06 -50.71
N ASP A 461 -26.49 -32.33 -51.08
CA ASP A 461 -26.88 -33.50 -50.30
C ASP A 461 -25.78 -34.56 -50.34
N ASN A 462 -25.06 -34.68 -49.22
CA ASN A 462 -24.08 -35.73 -48.99
C ASN A 462 -24.58 -36.73 -47.94
N LYS A 463 -25.88 -37.07 -48.03
CA LYS A 463 -26.58 -37.96 -47.10
C LYS A 463 -26.57 -37.37 -45.68
N SER A 464 -26.01 -38.10 -44.72
CA SER A 464 -25.90 -37.69 -43.33
C SER A 464 -24.70 -36.78 -43.07
N ALA A 465 -23.76 -36.67 -44.01
CA ALA A 465 -22.57 -35.83 -43.91
C ALA A 465 -22.83 -34.45 -44.51
N ALA A 466 -22.05 -33.44 -44.10
CA ALA A 466 -22.12 -32.15 -44.75
C ALA A 466 -21.70 -32.28 -46.22
N ALA A 467 -22.41 -31.58 -47.09
CA ALA A 467 -22.00 -31.44 -48.48
C ALA A 467 -20.83 -30.47 -48.58
N LEU A 468 -19.82 -30.81 -49.37
CA LEU A 468 -18.63 -29.98 -49.53
C LEU A 468 -18.87 -28.92 -50.62
N LEU A 469 -18.58 -27.67 -50.29
CA LEU A 469 -18.50 -26.57 -51.23
C LEU A 469 -17.09 -26.00 -51.17
N ASN A 470 -16.21 -26.45 -52.05
CA ASN A 470 -14.80 -26.07 -52.07
C ASN A 470 -14.55 -25.02 -53.16
N ALA A 471 -13.87 -23.92 -52.82
CA ALA A 471 -13.41 -22.95 -53.79
C ALA A 471 -11.93 -22.57 -53.59
N SER A 472 -11.14 -22.68 -54.67
CA SER A 472 -9.71 -22.37 -54.68
C SER A 472 -9.24 -21.94 -56.09
N GLY A 473 -8.01 -21.40 -56.18
CA GLY A 473 -7.45 -20.89 -57.45
C GLY A 473 -7.85 -19.43 -57.72
N ALA A 474 -9.07 -19.21 -58.19
CA ALA A 474 -9.63 -17.88 -58.49
C ALA A 474 -10.79 -17.49 -57.57
N ASP A 475 -11.35 -16.30 -57.77
CA ASP A 475 -12.64 -15.94 -57.20
C ASP A 475 -13.76 -16.53 -58.05
N HIS A 476 -14.78 -17.09 -57.40
CA HIS A 476 -15.85 -17.86 -58.04
C HIS A 476 -17.24 -17.30 -57.68
N LEU A 477 -18.22 -17.54 -58.55
CA LEU A 477 -19.60 -17.09 -58.39
C LEU A 477 -20.59 -18.24 -58.59
N ILE A 478 -21.55 -18.37 -57.68
CA ILE A 478 -22.72 -19.24 -57.81
C ILE A 478 -23.96 -18.35 -57.74
N SER A 479 -24.61 -18.12 -58.89
CA SER A 479 -25.85 -17.35 -58.96
C SER A 479 -27.12 -18.22 -58.98
N THR A 480 -26.97 -19.54 -59.04
CA THR A 480 -28.08 -20.50 -58.94
C THR A 480 -28.54 -20.64 -57.48
N PRO A 481 -29.85 -20.77 -57.19
CA PRO A 481 -30.32 -21.12 -55.86
C PRO A 481 -29.69 -22.42 -55.33
N LEU A 482 -29.38 -22.46 -54.03
CA LEU A 482 -28.87 -23.65 -53.34
C LEU A 482 -29.89 -24.16 -52.32
N ALA A 483 -30.04 -25.47 -52.22
CA ALA A 483 -30.83 -26.12 -51.17
C ALA A 483 -29.92 -27.01 -50.30
N LEU A 484 -29.95 -26.79 -48.99
CA LEU A 484 -29.23 -27.55 -47.97
C LEU A 484 -30.14 -28.67 -47.44
N THR A 485 -29.62 -29.89 -47.33
CA THR A 485 -30.32 -31.04 -46.73
C THR A 485 -29.58 -31.57 -45.50
N ALA A 486 -29.87 -32.81 -45.06
CA ALA A 486 -29.71 -33.30 -43.68
C ALA A 486 -28.33 -33.12 -43.01
N GLY A 487 -27.23 -32.97 -43.77
CA GLY A 487 -25.90 -32.73 -43.22
C GLY A 487 -25.41 -31.27 -43.21
N GLY A 488 -26.17 -30.33 -43.80
CA GLY A 488 -25.70 -28.96 -44.03
C GLY A 488 -24.57 -28.88 -45.06
N VAL A 489 -23.82 -27.77 -45.05
CA VAL A 489 -22.70 -27.53 -45.99
C VAL A 489 -21.43 -27.15 -45.25
N LEU A 490 -20.31 -27.73 -45.68
CA LEU A 490 -18.96 -27.28 -45.36
C LEU A 490 -18.44 -26.43 -46.53
N ALA A 491 -18.34 -25.13 -46.34
CA ALA A 491 -17.82 -24.19 -47.32
C ALA A 491 -16.34 -23.94 -47.04
N ASP A 492 -15.45 -24.58 -47.80
CA ASP A 492 -14.00 -24.48 -47.64
C ASP A 492 -13.38 -23.58 -48.71
N ILE A 493 -13.00 -22.36 -48.31
CA ILE A 493 -12.54 -21.33 -49.24
C ILE A 493 -11.07 -21.04 -48.97
N ALA A 494 -10.22 -21.24 -49.98
CA ALA A 494 -8.78 -21.06 -49.88
C ALA A 494 -8.39 -19.62 -49.54
N GLU A 495 -7.20 -19.45 -48.96
CA GLU A 495 -6.65 -18.16 -48.55
C GLU A 495 -6.69 -17.14 -49.69
N THR A 496 -7.02 -15.88 -49.37
CA THR A 496 -7.15 -14.76 -50.32
C THR A 496 -8.25 -14.89 -51.38
N LYS A 497 -9.02 -16.00 -51.42
CA LYS A 497 -10.07 -16.22 -52.40
C LYS A 497 -11.45 -15.89 -51.88
N THR A 498 -12.34 -15.57 -52.80
CA THR A 498 -13.75 -15.29 -52.53
C THR A 498 -14.65 -16.23 -53.30
N LEU A 499 -15.55 -16.91 -52.60
CA LEU A 499 -16.71 -17.55 -53.21
C LEU A 499 -17.94 -16.69 -52.96
N THR A 500 -18.54 -16.20 -54.05
CA THR A 500 -19.79 -15.42 -54.00
C THR A 500 -20.99 -16.32 -54.23
N LEU A 501 -21.90 -16.37 -53.26
CA LEU A 501 -23.23 -16.97 -53.40
C LEU A 501 -24.25 -15.86 -53.66
N ALA A 502 -24.68 -15.77 -54.91
CA ALA A 502 -25.69 -14.82 -55.40
C ALA A 502 -27.07 -15.48 -55.63
N GLY A 503 -27.14 -16.81 -55.64
CA GLY A 503 -28.40 -17.53 -55.51
C GLY A 503 -28.79 -17.70 -54.04
N ALA A 504 -30.09 -17.65 -53.74
CA ALA A 504 -30.58 -17.83 -52.38
C ALA A 504 -30.29 -19.25 -51.87
N VAL A 505 -29.73 -19.35 -50.67
CA VAL A 505 -29.52 -20.61 -49.95
C VAL A 505 -30.73 -20.87 -49.05
N SER A 506 -31.30 -22.07 -49.17
CA SER A 506 -32.50 -22.50 -48.43
C SER A 506 -32.24 -23.82 -47.68
N GLY A 507 -32.98 -24.10 -46.60
CA GLY A 507 -32.87 -25.36 -45.86
C GLY A 507 -33.40 -25.28 -44.43
N THR A 508 -34.14 -26.28 -43.96
CA THR A 508 -34.73 -26.29 -42.61
C THR A 508 -33.87 -27.08 -41.63
N GLY A 509 -33.47 -26.45 -40.52
CA GLY A 509 -32.75 -27.11 -39.42
C GLY A 509 -31.28 -27.41 -39.72
N VAL A 510 -30.77 -27.01 -40.88
CA VAL A 510 -29.41 -27.27 -41.37
C VAL A 510 -28.75 -25.96 -41.79
N GLY A 511 -27.43 -25.87 -41.67
CA GLY A 511 -26.69 -24.62 -41.83
C GLY A 511 -25.35 -24.77 -42.54
N ILE A 512 -24.54 -23.71 -42.47
CA ILE A 512 -23.26 -23.60 -43.17
C ILE A 512 -22.12 -23.57 -42.14
N VAL A 513 -21.11 -24.41 -42.35
CA VAL A 513 -19.81 -24.32 -41.70
C VAL A 513 -18.84 -23.67 -42.68
N LYS A 514 -18.42 -22.43 -42.41
CA LYS A 514 -17.39 -21.74 -43.17
C LYS A 514 -16.01 -22.13 -42.64
N SER A 515 -15.31 -22.96 -43.41
CA SER A 515 -13.90 -23.33 -43.21
C SER A 515 -12.99 -22.64 -44.24
N GLY A 516 -11.67 -22.75 -44.03
CA GLY A 516 -10.68 -22.09 -44.88
C GLY A 516 -10.52 -20.60 -44.57
N SER A 517 -9.35 -20.04 -44.89
CA SER A 517 -8.98 -18.66 -44.56
C SER A 517 -9.53 -17.61 -45.52
N GLY A 518 -10.16 -18.02 -46.64
CA GLY A 518 -10.79 -17.12 -47.62
C GLY A 518 -12.14 -16.54 -47.18
N THR A 519 -12.81 -15.87 -48.12
CA THR A 519 -14.10 -15.18 -47.93
C THR A 519 -15.26 -15.97 -48.54
N LEU A 520 -16.30 -16.24 -47.75
CA LEU A 520 -17.61 -16.61 -48.26
C LEU A 520 -18.50 -15.37 -48.29
N LEU A 521 -18.92 -14.95 -49.47
CA LEU A 521 -19.71 -13.75 -49.69
C LEU A 521 -21.15 -14.12 -50.05
N LEU A 522 -22.10 -13.73 -49.20
CA LEU A 522 -23.53 -13.96 -49.39
C LEU A 522 -24.21 -12.68 -49.89
N THR A 523 -24.67 -12.67 -51.14
CA THR A 523 -25.34 -11.51 -51.76
C THR A 523 -26.84 -11.70 -51.96
N ALA A 524 -27.36 -12.92 -51.82
CA ALA A 524 -28.79 -13.21 -51.79
C ALA A 524 -29.36 -13.21 -50.36
N ASP A 525 -30.67 -13.04 -50.25
CA ASP A 525 -31.38 -13.21 -48.99
C ASP A 525 -31.59 -14.71 -48.71
N ASN A 526 -30.78 -15.27 -47.80
CA ASN A 526 -30.79 -16.69 -47.50
C ASN A 526 -31.82 -17.02 -46.42
N THR A 527 -32.55 -18.12 -46.61
CA THR A 527 -33.69 -18.53 -45.77
C THR A 527 -33.43 -19.82 -44.99
N TYR A 528 -32.19 -20.33 -45.01
CA TYR A 528 -31.84 -21.51 -44.22
C TYR A 528 -31.86 -21.21 -42.71
N THR A 529 -32.42 -22.12 -41.91
CA THR A 529 -32.70 -21.86 -40.48
C THR A 529 -31.70 -22.49 -39.51
N GLY A 530 -30.80 -23.36 -39.97
CA GLY A 530 -29.73 -23.91 -39.13
C GLY A 530 -28.61 -22.91 -38.84
N ALA A 531 -27.82 -23.20 -37.81
CA ALA A 531 -26.73 -22.33 -37.37
C ALA A 531 -25.63 -22.17 -38.44
N THR A 532 -25.04 -20.98 -38.52
CA THR A 532 -23.84 -20.71 -39.31
C THR A 532 -22.63 -20.68 -38.39
N SER A 533 -21.64 -21.54 -38.64
CA SER A 533 -20.40 -21.61 -37.86
C SER A 533 -19.22 -21.15 -38.71
N ILE A 534 -18.46 -20.15 -38.23
CA ILE A 534 -17.25 -19.65 -38.90
C ILE A 534 -16.06 -20.16 -38.11
N SER A 535 -15.37 -21.17 -38.63
CA SER A 535 -14.15 -21.71 -38.02
C SER A 535 -12.88 -21.00 -38.50
N GLY A 536 -12.94 -20.29 -39.65
CA GLY A 536 -11.84 -19.50 -40.19
C GLY A 536 -12.25 -18.58 -41.34
N GLY A 537 -11.38 -17.60 -41.63
CA GLY A 537 -11.57 -16.64 -42.72
C GLY A 537 -12.71 -15.64 -42.46
N THR A 538 -13.33 -15.15 -43.54
CA THR A 538 -14.41 -14.16 -43.47
C THR A 538 -15.73 -14.72 -44.00
N LEU A 539 -16.82 -14.47 -43.28
CA LEU A 539 -18.19 -14.51 -43.80
C LEU A 539 -18.64 -13.07 -44.04
N GLN A 540 -18.91 -12.70 -45.30
CA GLN A 540 -19.43 -11.39 -45.66
C GLN A 540 -20.89 -11.48 -46.08
N ILE A 541 -21.73 -10.60 -45.54
CA ILE A 541 -23.16 -10.49 -45.85
C ILE A 541 -23.39 -9.17 -46.59
N GLY A 542 -23.85 -9.28 -47.83
CA GLY A 542 -23.99 -8.18 -48.77
C GLY A 542 -22.68 -7.76 -49.45
N ASN A 543 -22.80 -7.03 -50.55
CA ASN A 543 -21.67 -6.48 -51.31
C ASN A 543 -21.90 -5.01 -51.70
N GLY A 544 -22.36 -4.19 -50.75
CA GLY A 544 -22.66 -2.77 -50.97
C GLY A 544 -23.99 -2.53 -51.69
N GLY A 545 -24.94 -3.46 -51.56
CA GLY A 545 -26.31 -3.32 -52.06
C GLY A 545 -27.34 -3.60 -50.96
N THR A 546 -28.59 -3.83 -51.36
CA THR A 546 -29.74 -4.06 -50.47
C THR A 546 -30.15 -5.53 -50.35
N THR A 547 -29.23 -6.46 -50.61
CA THR A 547 -29.48 -7.90 -50.55
C THR A 547 -28.34 -8.62 -49.83
N GLY A 548 -28.64 -9.77 -49.22
CA GLY A 548 -27.73 -10.48 -48.31
C GLY A 548 -28.34 -10.64 -46.92
N ALA A 549 -28.81 -11.84 -46.58
CA ALA A 549 -29.38 -12.13 -45.26
C ALA A 549 -29.00 -13.53 -44.78
N ILE A 550 -29.06 -13.76 -43.47
CA ILE A 550 -28.92 -15.06 -42.81
C ILE A 550 -30.01 -15.17 -41.74
N ALA A 551 -30.74 -16.29 -41.71
CA ALA A 551 -31.83 -16.49 -40.74
C ALA A 551 -31.41 -17.23 -39.46
N GLY A 552 -30.37 -18.08 -39.49
CA GLY A 552 -29.88 -18.82 -38.32
C GLY A 552 -28.93 -18.05 -37.39
N THR A 553 -28.63 -18.65 -36.22
CA THR A 553 -27.61 -18.14 -35.28
C THR A 553 -26.20 -18.18 -35.89
N ILE A 554 -25.29 -17.36 -35.35
CA ILE A 554 -23.92 -17.26 -35.85
C ILE A 554 -22.92 -17.54 -34.72
N THR A 555 -22.10 -18.58 -34.89
CA THR A 555 -20.93 -18.85 -34.03
C THR A 555 -19.68 -18.41 -34.78
N ASN A 556 -19.02 -17.34 -34.33
CA ASN A 556 -17.95 -16.67 -35.04
C ASN A 556 -16.59 -16.88 -34.36
N SER A 557 -15.67 -17.59 -35.02
CA SER A 557 -14.25 -17.67 -34.64
C SER A 557 -13.31 -17.02 -35.67
N GLY A 558 -13.86 -16.40 -36.73
CA GLY A 558 -13.13 -15.69 -37.79
C GLY A 558 -13.55 -14.23 -37.85
N VAL A 559 -14.02 -13.79 -39.01
CA VAL A 559 -14.59 -12.46 -39.22
C VAL A 559 -16.01 -12.59 -39.77
N VAL A 560 -16.96 -11.87 -39.18
CA VAL A 560 -18.26 -11.62 -39.79
C VAL A 560 -18.31 -10.16 -40.24
N ARG A 561 -18.58 -9.93 -41.52
CA ARG A 561 -18.62 -8.59 -42.13
C ARG A 561 -19.97 -8.30 -42.74
N PHE A 562 -20.55 -7.16 -42.41
CA PHE A 562 -21.75 -6.64 -43.06
C PHE A 562 -21.41 -5.51 -44.02
N ASN A 563 -21.78 -5.69 -45.29
CA ASN A 563 -21.63 -4.70 -46.36
C ASN A 563 -22.98 -4.49 -47.06
N ARG A 564 -23.91 -3.82 -46.37
CA ARG A 564 -25.25 -3.47 -46.88
C ARG A 564 -25.44 -1.97 -46.94
N THR A 565 -26.29 -1.50 -47.84
CA THR A 565 -26.62 -0.06 -47.99
C THR A 565 -27.96 0.34 -47.37
N ASP A 566 -28.82 -0.63 -47.09
CA ASP A 566 -30.11 -0.45 -46.40
C ASP A 566 -30.06 -0.96 -44.95
N SER A 567 -31.13 -0.72 -44.20
CA SER A 567 -31.23 -1.08 -42.79
C SER A 567 -31.57 -2.56 -42.61
N ILE A 568 -30.81 -3.28 -41.77
CA ILE A 568 -31.05 -4.69 -41.42
C ILE A 568 -31.16 -4.88 -39.90
N ALA A 569 -32.10 -5.72 -39.46
CA ALA A 569 -32.23 -6.10 -38.05
C ALA A 569 -31.72 -7.53 -37.83
N LEU A 570 -30.71 -7.66 -36.97
CA LEU A 570 -30.13 -8.94 -36.58
C LEU A 570 -30.69 -9.35 -35.20
N ALA A 571 -31.71 -10.20 -35.23
CA ALA A 571 -32.36 -10.73 -34.03
C ALA A 571 -31.65 -11.98 -33.46
N ASN A 572 -30.72 -12.56 -34.22
CA ASN A 572 -30.03 -13.79 -33.84
C ASN A 572 -28.88 -13.51 -32.87
N VAL A 573 -28.65 -14.42 -31.93
CA VAL A 573 -27.49 -14.35 -31.04
C VAL A 573 -26.21 -14.63 -31.83
N LEU A 574 -25.24 -13.73 -31.69
CA LEU A 574 -23.87 -13.91 -32.15
C LEU A 574 -22.98 -14.35 -30.97
N SER A 575 -22.20 -15.40 -31.19
CA SER A 575 -21.28 -15.97 -30.19
C SER A 575 -19.88 -16.20 -30.77
N GLY A 576 -18.90 -16.58 -29.93
CA GLY A 576 -17.54 -16.93 -30.33
C GLY A 576 -16.50 -15.81 -30.11
N THR A 577 -15.28 -16.00 -30.61
CA THR A 577 -14.13 -15.11 -30.33
C THR A 577 -13.74 -14.21 -31.52
N GLY A 578 -14.40 -14.37 -32.66
CA GLY A 578 -14.09 -13.68 -33.91
C GLY A 578 -14.52 -12.21 -33.94
N GLU A 579 -13.99 -11.47 -34.91
CA GLU A 579 -14.28 -10.05 -35.11
C GLU A 579 -15.62 -9.81 -35.80
N PHE A 580 -16.17 -8.63 -35.56
CA PHE A 580 -17.38 -8.15 -36.20
C PHE A 580 -17.18 -6.80 -36.88
N GLN A 581 -17.44 -6.73 -38.18
CA GLN A 581 -17.09 -5.58 -39.02
C GLN A 581 -18.31 -5.03 -39.77
N PHE A 582 -18.55 -3.74 -39.65
CA PHE A 582 -19.55 -3.01 -40.45
C PHE A 582 -18.83 -2.14 -41.48
N VAL A 583 -18.97 -2.45 -42.77
CA VAL A 583 -18.32 -1.71 -43.86
C VAL A 583 -19.31 -1.11 -44.86
N GLY A 584 -20.59 -1.48 -44.77
CA GLY A 584 -21.66 -0.92 -45.59
C GLY A 584 -22.20 0.40 -45.04
N THR A 585 -22.86 1.18 -45.89
CA THR A 585 -23.41 2.50 -45.52
C THR A 585 -24.79 2.43 -44.86
N GLY A 586 -25.44 1.27 -44.85
CA GLY A 586 -26.75 1.06 -44.26
C GLY A 586 -26.72 0.92 -42.73
N ASP A 587 -27.90 0.85 -42.13
CA ASP A 587 -28.02 0.66 -40.69
C ASP A 587 -28.00 -0.82 -40.34
N THR A 588 -27.45 -1.19 -39.19
CA THR A 588 -27.61 -2.54 -38.64
C THR A 588 -28.06 -2.49 -37.20
N THR A 589 -29.22 -3.08 -36.90
CA THR A 589 -29.79 -3.15 -35.56
C THR A 589 -29.44 -4.47 -34.89
N LEU A 590 -28.79 -4.41 -33.73
CA LEU A 590 -28.54 -5.57 -32.87
C LEU A 590 -29.61 -5.63 -31.77
N SER A 591 -30.48 -6.64 -31.84
CA SER A 591 -31.61 -6.80 -30.90
C SER A 591 -31.40 -7.90 -29.87
N ALA A 592 -30.38 -8.74 -30.04
CA ALA A 592 -30.04 -9.83 -29.11
C ALA A 592 -28.96 -9.42 -28.10
N ALA A 593 -28.96 -10.08 -26.94
CA ALA A 593 -27.81 -10.08 -26.05
C ALA A 593 -26.76 -11.05 -26.61
N ASN A 594 -25.64 -10.50 -27.09
CA ASN A 594 -24.62 -11.28 -27.78
C ASN A 594 -23.50 -11.70 -26.83
N THR A 595 -22.87 -12.83 -27.12
CA THR A 595 -21.80 -13.38 -26.28
C THR A 595 -20.43 -13.37 -26.95
N TYR A 596 -20.33 -12.90 -28.20
CA TYR A 596 -19.04 -12.82 -28.89
C TYR A 596 -18.06 -11.83 -28.23
N SER A 597 -16.77 -12.17 -28.22
CA SER A 597 -15.75 -11.39 -27.51
C SER A 597 -14.75 -10.66 -28.41
N GLY A 598 -14.71 -10.98 -29.71
CA GLY A 598 -13.84 -10.26 -30.65
C GLY A 598 -14.29 -8.81 -30.89
N ASN A 599 -13.40 -8.01 -31.46
CA ASN A 599 -13.60 -6.57 -31.61
C ASN A 599 -14.76 -6.24 -32.57
N THR A 600 -15.50 -5.17 -32.26
CA THR A 600 -16.50 -4.58 -33.15
C THR A 600 -15.92 -3.33 -33.80
N THR A 601 -15.85 -3.32 -35.14
CA THR A 601 -15.32 -2.20 -35.92
C THR A 601 -16.39 -1.61 -36.82
N LEU A 602 -16.61 -0.30 -36.73
CA LEU A 602 -17.57 0.44 -37.54
C LEU A 602 -16.80 1.27 -38.57
N SER A 603 -16.68 0.76 -39.80
CA SER A 603 -16.02 1.46 -40.89
C SER A 603 -16.98 2.38 -41.68
N ALA A 604 -18.28 2.07 -41.70
CA ALA A 604 -19.31 2.90 -42.32
C ALA A 604 -20.69 2.62 -41.69
N GLY A 605 -21.71 3.37 -42.12
CA GLY A 605 -23.12 3.18 -41.74
C GLY A 605 -23.42 3.51 -40.28
N THR A 606 -24.56 3.02 -39.79
CA THR A 606 -25.00 3.20 -38.40
C THR A 606 -25.24 1.85 -37.72
N LEU A 607 -24.55 1.60 -36.60
CA LEU A 607 -24.88 0.48 -35.72
C LEU A 607 -25.94 0.93 -34.71
N ILE A 608 -27.09 0.28 -34.70
CA ILE A 608 -28.19 0.55 -33.78
C ILE A 608 -28.19 -0.52 -32.68
N ILE A 609 -28.07 -0.09 -31.43
CA ILE A 609 -28.13 -0.95 -30.25
C ILE A 609 -29.56 -0.98 -29.72
N ALA A 610 -30.27 -2.09 -29.92
CA ALA A 610 -31.62 -2.31 -29.39
C ALA A 610 -31.64 -3.22 -28.15
N ASN A 611 -30.47 -3.72 -27.72
CA ASN A 611 -30.29 -4.48 -26.49
C ASN A 611 -29.06 -3.99 -25.74
N SER A 612 -29.18 -3.73 -24.43
CA SER A 612 -28.08 -3.22 -23.60
C SER A 612 -26.84 -4.13 -23.58
N GLY A 613 -27.02 -5.44 -23.77
CA GLY A 613 -25.98 -6.46 -23.81
C GLY A 613 -25.46 -6.78 -25.21
N ALA A 614 -25.83 -6.01 -26.25
CA ALA A 614 -25.47 -6.34 -27.63
C ALA A 614 -23.94 -6.38 -27.88
N LEU A 615 -23.15 -5.61 -27.12
CA LEU A 615 -21.68 -5.51 -27.23
C LEU A 615 -20.97 -5.81 -25.90
N GLN A 616 -21.64 -6.45 -24.94
CA GLN A 616 -21.15 -6.55 -23.55
C GLN A 616 -19.79 -7.25 -23.41
N ASN A 617 -19.38 -8.09 -24.36
CA ASN A 617 -18.10 -8.80 -24.31
C ASN A 617 -17.10 -8.30 -25.37
N SER A 618 -17.49 -7.33 -26.21
CA SER A 618 -16.70 -6.85 -27.35
C SER A 618 -16.07 -5.49 -27.06
N THR A 619 -14.85 -5.28 -27.54
CA THR A 619 -14.26 -3.94 -27.61
C THR A 619 -14.82 -3.20 -28.81
N LEU A 620 -15.50 -2.09 -28.56
CA LEU A 620 -15.98 -1.18 -29.59
C LEU A 620 -14.85 -0.23 -30.01
N THR A 621 -14.45 -0.27 -31.29
CA THR A 621 -13.54 0.73 -31.89
C THR A 621 -14.37 1.79 -32.61
N TYR A 622 -14.55 2.95 -31.97
CA TYR A 622 -15.41 4.04 -32.45
C TYR A 622 -14.58 5.23 -32.96
N SER A 623 -14.34 5.26 -34.28
CA SER A 623 -13.44 6.23 -34.90
C SER A 623 -14.15 7.29 -35.73
N THR A 624 -13.54 8.48 -35.85
CA THR A 624 -14.05 9.62 -36.64
C THR A 624 -14.04 9.34 -38.14
N THR A 625 -13.21 8.41 -38.61
CA THR A 625 -13.17 7.95 -40.01
C THR A 625 -14.20 6.87 -40.32
N GLY A 626 -14.95 6.41 -39.31
CA GLY A 626 -15.85 5.26 -39.40
C GLY A 626 -17.35 5.60 -39.35
N GLY A 627 -18.15 4.56 -39.13
CA GLY A 627 -19.61 4.63 -38.97
C GLY A 627 -20.04 5.28 -37.64
N THR A 628 -21.35 5.46 -37.47
CA THR A 628 -21.97 6.03 -36.26
C THR A 628 -22.58 4.94 -35.37
N LEU A 629 -22.78 5.24 -34.08
CA LEU A 629 -23.52 4.39 -33.14
C LEU A 629 -24.80 5.13 -32.70
N VAL A 630 -25.92 4.41 -32.68
CA VAL A 630 -27.21 4.87 -32.13
C VAL A 630 -27.70 3.86 -31.10
N VAL A 631 -28.28 4.33 -30.01
CA VAL A 631 -28.91 3.48 -29.00
C VAL A 631 -30.42 3.67 -29.10
N ALA A 632 -31.16 2.60 -29.37
CA ALA A 632 -32.60 2.64 -29.55
C ALA A 632 -33.35 2.75 -28.21
N ASP A 633 -34.53 3.35 -28.24
CA ASP A 633 -35.48 3.28 -27.11
C ASP A 633 -36.05 1.85 -26.96
N PRO A 634 -36.30 1.33 -25.73
CA PRO A 634 -36.11 1.95 -24.41
C PRO A 634 -34.80 1.58 -23.71
N VAL A 635 -33.71 1.34 -24.46
CA VAL A 635 -32.43 0.99 -23.87
C VAL A 635 -31.92 2.15 -23.01
N ALA A 636 -31.75 1.91 -21.71
CA ALA A 636 -31.32 2.92 -20.73
C ALA A 636 -29.81 2.85 -20.40
N ALA A 637 -29.13 1.78 -20.81
CA ALA A 637 -27.71 1.57 -20.54
C ALA A 637 -27.00 0.94 -21.75
N LEU A 638 -25.85 1.49 -22.12
CA LEU A 638 -24.93 0.91 -23.10
C LEU A 638 -23.84 0.14 -22.36
N THR A 639 -23.77 -1.18 -22.53
CA THR A 639 -22.75 -2.03 -21.92
C THR A 639 -21.76 -2.53 -22.97
N LEU A 640 -20.48 -2.22 -22.77
CA LEU A 640 -19.38 -2.54 -23.66
C LEU A 640 -18.35 -3.44 -22.98
N GLY A 641 -17.78 -4.38 -23.73
CA GLY A 641 -16.58 -5.09 -23.33
C GLY A 641 -15.43 -4.12 -23.06
N GLY A 642 -15.05 -3.36 -24.09
CA GLY A 642 -14.06 -2.28 -24.03
C GLY A 642 -14.46 -1.12 -24.95
N LEU A 643 -13.80 0.04 -24.83
CA LEU A 643 -14.08 1.22 -25.65
C LEU A 643 -12.76 1.86 -26.13
N ALA A 644 -12.61 1.99 -27.44
CA ALA A 644 -11.45 2.61 -28.08
C ALA A 644 -11.87 3.55 -29.22
N GLY A 645 -10.95 4.42 -29.63
CA GLY A 645 -11.14 5.35 -30.76
C GLY A 645 -11.24 6.81 -30.35
N ASP A 646 -11.55 7.67 -31.32
CA ASP A 646 -11.44 9.13 -31.22
C ASP A 646 -12.77 9.86 -31.44
N ARG A 647 -13.84 9.15 -31.80
CA ARG A 647 -15.15 9.75 -32.06
C ARG A 647 -15.95 9.91 -30.77
N ALA A 648 -16.62 11.05 -30.63
CA ALA A 648 -17.51 11.32 -29.50
C ALA A 648 -18.69 10.34 -29.42
N LEU A 649 -18.85 9.65 -28.29
CA LEU A 649 -19.90 8.67 -28.04
C LEU A 649 -21.20 9.37 -27.58
N PRO A 650 -22.32 9.22 -28.30
CA PRO A 650 -23.59 9.80 -27.86
C PRO A 650 -24.11 9.06 -26.63
N LEU A 651 -24.38 9.78 -25.53
CA LEU A 651 -24.98 9.25 -24.30
C LEU A 651 -26.47 9.60 -24.19
N ALA A 652 -27.18 9.47 -25.30
CA ALA A 652 -28.63 9.60 -25.36
C ALA A 652 -29.21 8.53 -26.28
N ASN A 653 -30.42 8.05 -25.94
CA ASN A 653 -31.17 7.18 -26.84
C ASN A 653 -31.87 7.99 -27.96
N THR A 654 -32.59 7.31 -28.84
CA THR A 654 -33.35 7.95 -29.94
C THR A 654 -34.43 8.94 -29.49
N LEU A 655 -34.90 8.88 -28.24
CA LEU A 655 -35.82 9.86 -27.64
C LEU A 655 -35.10 10.98 -26.88
N SER A 656 -33.77 11.10 -27.04
CA SER A 656 -32.91 12.03 -26.28
C SER A 656 -32.91 11.80 -24.76
N ALA A 657 -33.34 10.63 -24.29
CA ALA A 657 -33.23 10.27 -22.87
C ALA A 657 -31.77 9.90 -22.55
N PRO A 658 -31.22 10.36 -21.41
CA PRO A 658 -29.83 10.14 -21.05
C PRO A 658 -29.53 8.67 -20.73
N LEU A 659 -28.33 8.20 -21.09
CA LEU A 659 -27.89 6.82 -20.94
C LEU A 659 -26.88 6.64 -19.80
N ALA A 660 -26.91 5.48 -19.15
CA ALA A 660 -25.77 4.96 -18.41
C ALA A 660 -24.76 4.31 -19.38
N LEU A 661 -23.46 4.49 -19.11
CA LEU A 661 -22.37 3.85 -19.86
C LEU A 661 -21.60 2.90 -18.95
N ASN A 662 -21.48 1.63 -19.34
CA ASN A 662 -20.73 0.61 -18.62
C ASN A 662 -19.63 0.05 -19.53
N VAL A 663 -18.36 0.18 -19.12
CA VAL A 663 -17.21 -0.23 -19.93
C VAL A 663 -16.25 -1.09 -19.13
N GLY A 664 -15.74 -2.16 -19.73
CA GLY A 664 -14.65 -2.97 -19.20
C GLY A 664 -15.02 -4.42 -18.89
N GLN A 665 -16.22 -4.86 -19.29
CA GLN A 665 -16.74 -6.21 -19.06
C GLN A 665 -15.85 -7.33 -19.66
N ASN A 666 -15.04 -7.04 -20.67
CA ASN A 666 -14.12 -8.01 -21.28
C ASN A 666 -12.68 -7.93 -20.72
N ASN A 667 -12.45 -7.11 -19.70
CA ASN A 667 -11.14 -6.89 -19.06
C ASN A 667 -10.04 -6.32 -19.99
N ALA A 668 -10.38 -5.86 -21.20
CA ALA A 668 -9.40 -5.29 -22.11
C ALA A 668 -8.90 -3.93 -21.61
N SER A 669 -7.60 -3.67 -21.81
CA SER A 669 -7.05 -2.33 -21.65
C SER A 669 -7.18 -1.56 -22.96
N THR A 670 -7.74 -0.36 -22.91
CA THR A 670 -8.13 0.42 -24.09
C THR A 670 -7.81 1.90 -23.90
N THR A 671 -7.65 2.62 -25.01
CA THR A 671 -7.48 4.09 -25.03
C THR A 671 -8.60 4.71 -25.84
N TYR A 672 -9.28 5.68 -25.26
CA TYR A 672 -10.39 6.39 -25.88
C TYR A 672 -10.18 7.90 -25.77
N THR A 673 -10.06 8.57 -26.92
CA THR A 673 -9.81 10.02 -27.00
C THR A 673 -11.07 10.82 -27.37
N GLY A 674 -12.15 10.13 -27.72
CA GLY A 674 -13.46 10.75 -27.94
C GLY A 674 -14.12 11.19 -26.65
N SER A 675 -14.88 12.29 -26.67
CA SER A 675 -15.74 12.66 -25.54
C SER A 675 -17.03 11.84 -25.56
N PRO A 676 -17.42 11.14 -24.48
CA PRO A 676 -18.83 10.88 -24.27
C PRO A 676 -19.55 12.24 -24.21
N SER A 677 -20.55 12.47 -25.05
CA SER A 677 -21.25 13.75 -25.17
C SER A 677 -22.72 13.61 -24.77
N GLY A 678 -23.28 14.64 -24.12
CA GLY A 678 -24.67 14.70 -23.66
C GLY A 678 -24.82 14.65 -22.13
N THR A 679 -26.06 14.71 -21.63
CA THR A 679 -26.41 14.72 -20.19
C THR A 679 -26.40 13.31 -19.57
N GLY A 680 -25.47 12.43 -19.99
CA GLY A 680 -25.42 11.02 -19.58
C GLY A 680 -25.61 10.80 -18.08
N LEU A 681 -26.30 9.72 -17.69
CA LEU A 681 -26.70 9.47 -16.31
C LEU A 681 -25.52 9.08 -15.41
N SER A 682 -24.73 8.12 -15.88
CA SER A 682 -23.62 7.52 -15.13
C SER A 682 -22.58 6.93 -16.08
N PHE A 683 -21.33 6.89 -15.64
CA PHE A 683 -20.24 6.21 -16.33
C PHE A 683 -19.56 5.25 -15.36
N THR A 684 -19.67 3.96 -15.61
CA THR A 684 -19.10 2.90 -14.80
C THR A 684 -17.95 2.23 -15.53
N LYS A 685 -16.76 2.26 -14.93
CA LYS A 685 -15.60 1.46 -15.35
C LYS A 685 -15.55 0.16 -14.54
N SER A 686 -15.64 -0.98 -15.20
CA SER A 686 -15.63 -2.34 -14.63
C SER A 686 -14.50 -3.20 -15.21
N GLY A 687 -14.33 -4.42 -14.70
CA GLY A 687 -13.28 -5.35 -15.13
C GLY A 687 -11.85 -4.92 -14.78
N SER A 688 -10.88 -5.82 -14.93
CA SER A 688 -9.50 -5.61 -14.47
C SER A 688 -8.65 -4.71 -15.37
N GLY A 689 -9.05 -4.50 -16.63
CA GLY A 689 -8.30 -3.70 -17.61
C GLY A 689 -8.22 -2.21 -17.28
N THR A 690 -7.33 -1.50 -17.97
CA THR A 690 -7.17 -0.05 -17.88
C THR A 690 -7.91 0.65 -19.01
N LEU A 691 -8.81 1.57 -18.71
CA LEU A 691 -9.35 2.51 -19.68
C LEU A 691 -8.61 3.84 -19.56
N THR A 692 -7.83 4.19 -20.58
CA THR A 692 -7.13 5.46 -20.66
C THR A 692 -7.96 6.46 -21.45
N LEU A 693 -8.32 7.55 -20.79
CA LEU A 693 -9.02 8.68 -21.39
C LEU A 693 -8.03 9.70 -21.90
N GLY A 694 -8.20 10.11 -23.17
CA GLY A 694 -7.46 11.19 -23.80
C GLY A 694 -8.41 12.27 -24.35
N GLY A 695 -7.89 13.45 -24.66
CA GLY A 695 -8.72 14.54 -25.19
C GLY A 695 -9.64 15.16 -24.13
N THR A 696 -10.60 15.99 -24.57
CA THR A 696 -11.51 16.71 -23.67
C THR A 696 -12.86 16.01 -23.60
N HIS A 697 -13.29 15.65 -22.39
CA HIS A 697 -14.57 15.01 -22.11
C HIS A 697 -15.52 15.97 -21.40
N THR A 698 -16.69 16.22 -22.00
CA THR A 698 -17.73 17.14 -21.50
C THR A 698 -18.86 16.44 -20.74
N TYR A 699 -18.63 15.18 -20.34
CA TYR A 699 -19.54 14.40 -19.53
C TYR A 699 -19.85 15.09 -18.19
N SER A 700 -21.09 15.02 -17.72
CA SER A 700 -21.54 15.74 -16.51
C SER A 700 -22.23 14.86 -15.47
N GLY A 701 -22.41 13.56 -15.75
CA GLY A 701 -22.99 12.62 -14.77
C GLY A 701 -21.96 12.12 -13.77
N ASN A 702 -22.34 11.16 -12.92
CA ASN A 702 -21.40 10.56 -11.96
C ASN A 702 -20.49 9.53 -12.65
N THR A 703 -19.22 9.47 -12.28
CA THR A 703 -18.29 8.42 -12.69
C THR A 703 -18.02 7.49 -11.52
N THR A 704 -18.09 6.18 -11.75
CA THR A 704 -17.76 5.16 -10.76
C THR A 704 -16.74 4.19 -11.35
N VAL A 705 -15.58 4.05 -10.73
CA VAL A 705 -14.64 2.96 -11.05
C VAL A 705 -14.97 1.80 -10.14
N SER A 706 -15.67 0.80 -10.67
CA SER A 706 -16.03 -0.42 -9.93
C SER A 706 -14.93 -1.48 -9.92
N ALA A 707 -14.03 -1.49 -10.91
CA ALA A 707 -12.84 -2.35 -10.96
C ALA A 707 -11.84 -1.88 -12.03
N GLY A 708 -10.58 -2.31 -11.89
CA GLY A 708 -9.47 -1.95 -12.79
C GLY A 708 -9.13 -0.47 -12.71
N THR A 709 -8.45 0.06 -13.73
CA THR A 709 -7.99 1.46 -13.73
C THR A 709 -8.79 2.32 -14.71
N LEU A 710 -9.25 3.48 -14.25
CA LEU A 710 -9.58 4.62 -15.11
C LEU A 710 -8.42 5.60 -15.06
N ALA A 711 -7.71 5.78 -16.18
CA ALA A 711 -6.55 6.66 -16.28
C ALA A 711 -6.88 7.91 -17.08
N ILE A 712 -6.62 9.09 -16.53
CA ILE A 712 -6.70 10.38 -17.23
C ILE A 712 -5.32 10.67 -17.80
N GLY A 713 -5.17 10.49 -19.11
CA GLY A 713 -3.92 10.60 -19.83
C GLY A 713 -3.43 12.04 -20.03
N THR A 714 -2.22 12.18 -20.56
CA THR A 714 -1.57 13.48 -20.76
C THR A 714 -2.38 14.39 -21.70
N GLY A 715 -2.61 15.63 -21.28
CA GLY A 715 -3.40 16.61 -22.04
C GLY A 715 -4.91 16.34 -22.08
N ALA A 716 -5.40 15.28 -21.43
CA ALA A 716 -6.82 15.02 -21.32
C ALA A 716 -7.49 15.99 -20.34
N THR A 717 -8.77 16.29 -20.54
CA THR A 717 -9.62 16.97 -19.54
C THR A 717 -10.86 16.14 -19.33
N PHE A 718 -11.11 15.65 -18.12
CA PHE A 718 -12.24 14.80 -17.79
C PHE A 718 -13.13 15.49 -16.76
N ASN A 719 -14.29 15.96 -17.21
CA ASN A 719 -15.31 16.55 -16.32
C ASN A 719 -16.29 15.45 -15.87
N THR A 720 -16.74 15.54 -14.62
CA THR A 720 -17.72 14.62 -14.03
C THR A 720 -18.42 15.28 -12.84
N ALA A 721 -19.65 14.87 -12.53
CA ALA A 721 -20.31 15.34 -11.31
C ALA A 721 -19.65 14.77 -10.06
N ALA A 722 -19.21 13.52 -10.06
CA ALA A 722 -18.48 12.91 -8.96
C ALA A 722 -17.55 11.82 -9.51
N ALA A 723 -16.35 11.69 -8.97
CA ALA A 723 -15.40 10.65 -9.34
C ALA A 723 -15.29 9.62 -8.20
N ASN A 724 -16.22 8.66 -8.22
CA ASN A 724 -16.35 7.65 -7.18
C ASN A 724 -15.47 6.43 -7.46
N LEU A 725 -14.95 5.82 -6.40
CA LEU A 725 -14.37 4.47 -6.43
C LEU A 725 -15.31 3.49 -5.75
N GLY A 726 -15.64 2.39 -6.43
CA GLY A 726 -16.49 1.31 -5.92
C GLY A 726 -15.74 0.34 -5.01
N THR A 727 -16.48 -0.59 -4.39
CA THR A 727 -15.99 -1.41 -3.26
C THR A 727 -15.01 -2.53 -3.62
N ALA A 728 -14.63 -2.67 -4.90
CA ALA A 728 -13.70 -3.72 -5.31
C ALA A 728 -12.25 -3.27 -5.07
N GLY A 729 -11.44 -4.12 -4.44
CA GLY A 729 -10.05 -3.79 -4.11
C GLY A 729 -9.14 -3.48 -5.31
N THR A 730 -9.58 -3.72 -6.54
CA THR A 730 -8.85 -3.43 -7.78
C THR A 730 -9.28 -2.15 -8.49
N ALA A 731 -10.20 -1.36 -7.92
CA ALA A 731 -10.59 -0.08 -8.51
C ALA A 731 -9.48 0.97 -8.31
N LYS A 732 -9.09 1.65 -9.40
CA LYS A 732 -8.11 2.75 -9.39
C LYS A 732 -8.56 3.91 -10.25
N LEU A 733 -8.43 5.11 -9.72
CA LEU A 733 -8.49 6.35 -10.50
C LEU A 733 -7.08 6.94 -10.56
N LEU A 734 -6.54 7.09 -11.77
CA LEU A 734 -5.19 7.57 -12.00
C LEU A 734 -5.23 8.87 -12.81
N VAL A 735 -4.60 9.93 -12.31
CA VAL A 735 -4.36 11.16 -13.07
C VAL A 735 -2.88 11.20 -13.45
N ASN A 736 -2.60 11.07 -14.75
CA ASN A 736 -1.25 10.95 -15.30
C ASN A 736 -1.03 11.94 -16.45
N GLY A 737 -1.09 13.23 -16.11
CA GLY A 737 -0.71 14.35 -16.99
C GLY A 737 -1.89 15.12 -17.58
N GLY A 738 -3.13 14.72 -17.27
CA GLY A 738 -4.36 15.43 -17.66
C GLY A 738 -5.00 16.20 -16.50
N ALA A 739 -6.22 16.67 -16.72
CA ALA A 739 -7.06 17.35 -15.75
C ALA A 739 -8.31 16.52 -15.42
N LEU A 740 -8.53 16.18 -14.16
CA LEU A 740 -9.80 15.63 -13.64
C LEU A 740 -10.57 16.74 -12.94
N ASN A 741 -11.83 16.97 -13.29
CA ASN A 741 -12.69 17.97 -12.66
C ASN A 741 -13.97 17.32 -12.15
N ALA A 742 -14.05 17.07 -10.84
CA ALA A 742 -15.23 16.56 -10.15
C ALA A 742 -15.94 17.72 -9.43
N SER A 743 -17.16 18.07 -9.88
CA SER A 743 -17.86 19.26 -9.38
C SER A 743 -18.58 19.04 -8.04
N GLY A 744 -19.07 17.83 -7.81
CA GLY A 744 -19.79 17.37 -6.64
C GLY A 744 -18.95 16.47 -5.72
N ALA A 745 -19.54 16.05 -4.60
CA ALA A 745 -18.87 15.25 -3.59
C ALA A 745 -18.51 13.87 -4.15
N SER A 746 -17.23 13.49 -4.02
CA SER A 746 -16.73 12.21 -4.53
C SER A 746 -16.48 11.24 -3.38
N LEU A 747 -16.98 10.01 -3.54
CA LEU A 747 -16.85 8.93 -2.57
C LEU A 747 -15.80 7.92 -3.04
N LEU A 748 -14.72 7.77 -2.29
CA LEU A 748 -13.66 6.81 -2.56
C LEU A 748 -13.81 5.60 -1.64
N THR A 749 -14.46 4.55 -2.11
CA THR A 749 -14.61 3.30 -1.33
C THR A 749 -13.47 2.31 -1.59
N ASN A 750 -13.09 1.57 -0.55
CA ASN A 750 -12.06 0.51 -0.49
C ASN A 750 -11.32 0.18 -1.80
N ALA A 751 -10.23 0.90 -2.06
CA ALA A 751 -9.37 0.71 -3.21
C ALA A 751 -7.95 0.39 -2.73
N SER A 752 -7.56 -0.89 -2.72
CA SER A 752 -6.19 -1.35 -2.43
C SER A 752 -5.13 -0.68 -3.34
N ILE A 753 -5.57 -0.07 -4.45
CA ILE A 753 -4.78 0.70 -5.44
C ILE A 753 -5.31 2.15 -5.69
N GLY A 754 -6.30 2.60 -4.92
CA GLY A 754 -6.64 3.99 -4.58
C GLY A 754 -6.91 5.02 -5.68
N PHE A 755 -6.86 6.29 -5.26
CA PHE A 755 -6.78 7.46 -6.13
C PHE A 755 -5.33 7.93 -6.17
N GLU A 756 -4.76 8.05 -7.37
CA GLU A 756 -3.36 8.44 -7.56
C GLU A 756 -3.22 9.62 -8.53
N VAL A 757 -2.42 10.60 -8.13
CA VAL A 757 -1.98 11.71 -8.97
C VAL A 757 -0.47 11.61 -9.13
N THR A 758 -0.03 11.20 -10.33
CA THR A 758 1.40 11.11 -10.69
C THR A 758 1.87 12.36 -11.41
N SER A 759 0.99 13.01 -12.17
CA SER A 759 1.21 14.29 -12.85
C SER A 759 -0.12 14.88 -13.30
N GLY A 760 -0.17 16.15 -13.69
CA GLY A 760 -1.42 16.82 -14.08
C GLY A 760 -2.17 17.42 -12.88
N ILE A 761 -3.48 17.65 -13.02
CA ILE A 761 -4.31 18.36 -12.04
C ILE A 761 -5.58 17.56 -11.75
N ALA A 762 -5.92 17.40 -10.47
CA ALA A 762 -7.19 16.84 -10.04
C ALA A 762 -7.93 17.86 -9.18
N ASN A 763 -9.11 18.29 -9.61
CA ASN A 763 -9.95 19.28 -8.95
C ASN A 763 -11.22 18.60 -8.42
N PHE A 764 -11.42 18.64 -7.11
CA PHE A 764 -12.60 18.12 -6.41
C PHE A 764 -13.32 19.27 -5.69
N THR A 765 -14.11 20.06 -6.42
CA THR A 765 -14.78 21.24 -5.85
C THR A 765 -15.93 20.89 -4.91
N GLY A 766 -16.49 19.67 -5.00
CA GLY A 766 -17.46 19.17 -4.03
C GLY A 766 -16.83 18.42 -2.84
N GLY A 767 -15.50 18.30 -2.81
CA GLY A 767 -14.75 17.59 -1.77
C GLY A 767 -14.65 16.08 -1.99
N ILE A 768 -13.83 15.46 -1.14
CA ILE A 768 -13.52 14.03 -1.15
C ILE A 768 -13.94 13.43 0.19
N VAL A 769 -14.68 12.34 0.15
CA VAL A 769 -14.97 11.48 1.29
C VAL A 769 -14.41 10.11 0.99
N THR A 770 -13.59 9.55 1.87
CA THR A 770 -13.19 8.15 1.77
C THR A 770 -14.09 7.28 2.64
N GLU A 771 -14.36 6.03 2.27
CA GLU A 771 -15.09 5.03 3.08
C GLU A 771 -14.44 3.64 2.99
N ALA A 772 -14.02 3.05 4.11
CA ALA A 772 -13.57 1.65 4.12
C ALA A 772 -14.72 0.68 4.39
N ASN A 773 -14.78 -0.39 3.59
CA ASN A 773 -15.63 -1.55 3.82
C ASN A 773 -14.90 -2.54 4.75
N GLN A 774 -15.03 -2.31 6.06
CA GLN A 774 -14.90 -3.19 7.24
C GLN A 774 -13.91 -4.39 7.32
N SER A 775 -13.02 -4.74 6.37
CA SER A 775 -12.12 -5.88 6.64
C SER A 775 -10.80 -6.07 5.87
N SER A 776 -10.37 -5.27 4.87
CA SER A 776 -9.12 -5.66 4.16
C SER A 776 -8.31 -4.61 3.37
N ALA A 777 -8.81 -3.41 3.08
CA ALA A 777 -7.99 -2.41 2.39
C ALA A 777 -8.44 -0.97 2.66
N GLU A 778 -7.44 -0.07 2.69
CA GLU A 778 -7.61 1.35 2.97
C GLU A 778 -7.86 2.14 1.69
N PRO A 779 -8.86 3.04 1.67
CA PRO A 779 -8.89 4.04 0.63
C PRO A 779 -7.66 4.94 0.78
N PHE A 780 -6.83 4.98 -0.26
CA PHE A 780 -5.68 5.88 -0.31
C PHE A 780 -5.85 6.99 -1.34
N ILE A 781 -5.30 8.14 -1.01
CA ILE A 781 -5.05 9.25 -1.91
C ILE A 781 -3.54 9.41 -1.98
N ASN A 782 -2.94 9.07 -3.12
CA ASN A 782 -1.49 9.13 -3.31
C ASN A 782 -1.16 10.26 -4.30
N VAL A 783 -0.34 11.21 -3.87
CA VAL A 783 0.06 12.37 -4.66
C VAL A 783 1.58 12.34 -4.79
N THR A 784 2.04 11.58 -5.78
CA THR A 784 3.47 11.40 -6.10
C THR A 784 3.99 12.46 -7.06
N GLY A 785 3.08 13.19 -7.71
CA GLY A 785 3.37 14.38 -8.50
C GLY A 785 2.10 15.16 -8.81
N GLY A 786 2.18 16.15 -9.70
CA GLY A 786 1.03 16.96 -10.09
C GLY A 786 0.40 17.77 -8.94
N THR A 787 -0.89 18.07 -9.08
CA THR A 787 -1.65 18.88 -8.11
C THR A 787 -3.03 18.28 -7.82
N LEU A 788 -3.36 18.13 -6.54
CA LEU A 788 -4.70 17.82 -6.06
C LEU A 788 -5.29 19.07 -5.39
N ASN A 789 -6.37 19.60 -5.94
CA ASN A 789 -7.17 20.65 -5.33
C ASN A 789 -8.49 20.06 -4.83
N ALA A 790 -8.86 20.30 -3.58
CA ALA A 790 -10.11 19.82 -3.01
C ALA A 790 -10.79 20.89 -2.15
N ALA A 791 -12.11 20.98 -2.21
CA ALA A 791 -12.86 21.85 -1.30
C ALA A 791 -12.81 21.34 0.14
N SER A 792 -12.77 20.03 0.31
CA SER A 792 -12.55 19.35 1.59
C SER A 792 -12.02 17.95 1.34
N ILE A 793 -11.34 17.38 2.32
CA ILE A 793 -10.94 15.97 2.33
C ILE A 793 -11.34 15.38 3.67
N SER A 794 -12.22 14.39 3.68
CA SER A 794 -12.63 13.64 4.86
C SER A 794 -12.16 12.21 4.72
N LEU A 795 -11.04 11.88 5.35
CA LEU A 795 -10.52 10.54 5.44
C LEU A 795 -11.29 9.78 6.52
N SER A 796 -11.99 8.71 6.15
CA SER A 796 -12.67 7.85 7.12
C SER A 796 -11.80 6.67 7.58
N ARG A 797 -12.43 5.76 8.32
CA ARG A 797 -11.83 4.56 8.93
C ARG A 797 -11.06 3.70 7.92
N GLY A 798 -10.19 2.86 8.47
CA GLY A 798 -9.93 1.57 7.87
C GLY A 798 -9.01 0.63 8.69
N ALA A 799 -8.50 -0.43 8.07
CA ALA A 799 -7.67 -1.53 8.54
C ALA A 799 -6.33 -1.13 9.19
N LEU A 800 -5.89 0.13 9.11
CA LEU A 800 -4.65 0.53 9.78
C LEU A 800 -4.80 0.36 11.31
N ASN A 801 -3.89 -0.41 11.91
CA ASN A 801 -3.91 -0.77 13.32
C ASN A 801 -2.61 -0.33 14.01
N ILE A 802 -2.55 0.95 14.40
CA ILE A 802 -1.45 1.51 15.17
C ILE A 802 -1.82 1.45 16.65
N GLY A 803 -1.59 0.31 17.28
CA GLY A 803 -1.88 0.08 18.71
C GLY A 803 -0.80 0.57 19.68
N SER A 804 0.39 0.88 19.16
CA SER A 804 1.49 1.53 19.88
C SER A 804 1.73 2.92 19.31
N GLU A 805 2.51 3.75 20.00
CA GLU A 805 2.91 5.04 19.44
C GLU A 805 3.57 4.85 18.05
N PRO A 806 3.18 5.61 17.02
CA PRO A 806 3.58 5.33 15.64
C PRO A 806 5.08 5.48 15.41
N ALA A 807 5.70 4.49 14.76
CA ALA A 807 7.08 4.58 14.30
C ALA A 807 7.20 5.18 12.88
N SER A 808 8.42 5.56 12.49
CA SER A 808 8.70 6.00 11.11
C SER A 808 8.30 4.93 10.09
N GLY A 809 7.41 5.26 9.15
CA GLY A 809 7.07 4.35 8.04
C GLY A 809 5.66 3.76 8.07
N GLN A 810 4.98 3.74 9.22
CA GLN A 810 3.68 3.04 9.38
C GLN A 810 2.46 3.79 8.78
N VAL A 811 2.67 4.96 8.18
CA VAL A 811 1.62 5.94 7.83
C VAL A 811 1.52 6.24 6.34
N THR A 812 1.76 5.25 5.48
CA THR A 812 1.58 5.40 4.01
C THR A 812 0.13 5.18 3.54
N GLN A 813 -0.81 4.98 4.47
CA GLN A 813 -2.22 4.70 4.17
C GLN A 813 -3.08 5.91 4.58
N GLY A 814 -4.08 6.27 3.76
CA GLY A 814 -4.85 7.52 3.88
C GLY A 814 -4.40 8.57 2.86
N LEU A 815 -4.05 9.78 3.27
CA LEU A 815 -3.47 10.80 2.38
C LEU A 815 -1.95 10.69 2.39
N TYR A 816 -1.33 10.36 1.26
CA TYR A 816 0.12 10.29 1.12
C TYR A 816 0.62 11.26 0.05
N VAL A 817 1.51 12.16 0.44
CA VAL A 817 2.13 13.15 -0.45
C VAL A 817 3.63 12.88 -0.53
N ASN A 818 4.10 12.56 -1.73
CA ASN A 818 5.49 12.26 -2.02
C ASN A 818 5.90 12.79 -3.40
N GLY A 819 5.77 14.10 -3.58
CA GLY A 819 6.34 14.82 -4.72
C GLY A 819 5.43 15.88 -5.32
N GLY A 820 4.10 15.74 -5.19
CA GLY A 820 3.12 16.70 -5.71
C GLY A 820 2.65 17.75 -4.71
N ALA A 821 1.63 18.51 -5.10
CA ALA A 821 0.97 19.52 -4.27
C ALA A 821 -0.47 19.12 -3.95
N VAL A 822 -0.88 19.29 -2.70
CA VAL A 822 -2.26 19.12 -2.23
C VAL A 822 -2.74 20.43 -1.63
N ASN A 823 -3.80 21.00 -2.19
CA ASN A 823 -4.42 22.24 -1.72
C ASN A 823 -5.85 21.95 -1.29
N VAL A 824 -6.17 22.23 -0.04
CA VAL A 824 -7.51 22.04 0.53
C VAL A 824 -8.06 23.39 0.97
N THR A 825 -9.07 23.91 0.26
CA THR A 825 -9.61 25.26 0.55
C THR A 825 -10.54 25.29 1.77
N GLY A 826 -11.05 24.13 2.20
CA GLY A 826 -11.88 23.95 3.38
C GLY A 826 -11.23 23.02 4.39
N ALA A 827 -12.00 22.11 4.98
CA ALA A 827 -11.51 21.24 6.06
C ALA A 827 -10.75 20.01 5.54
N LEU A 828 -9.69 19.63 6.26
CA LEU A 828 -9.03 18.32 6.17
C LEU A 828 -9.36 17.52 7.44
N GLY A 829 -10.22 16.52 7.32
CA GLY A 829 -10.51 15.56 8.39
C GLY A 829 -9.67 14.29 8.23
N ILE A 830 -8.78 14.04 9.18
CA ILE A 830 -8.01 12.80 9.31
C ILE A 830 -8.74 11.95 10.35
N GLY A 831 -9.83 11.31 9.89
CA GLY A 831 -10.76 10.53 10.66
C GLY A 831 -12.22 11.02 10.56
N ALA A 832 -13.18 10.11 10.36
CA ALA A 832 -14.61 10.41 10.20
C ALA A 832 -15.37 10.65 11.52
N LEU A 833 -16.45 11.44 11.43
CA LEU A 833 -17.28 11.90 12.56
C LEU A 833 -18.18 10.81 13.19
N THR A 834 -18.33 9.63 12.59
CA THR A 834 -19.27 8.58 13.05
C THR A 834 -18.66 7.17 13.03
N GLY A 835 -18.38 6.61 14.21
CA GLY A 835 -18.04 5.19 14.42
C GLY A 835 -16.70 4.94 15.14
N ALA A 836 -16.66 3.91 15.99
CA ALA A 836 -15.53 3.59 16.88
C ALA A 836 -14.48 2.62 16.26
N ASN A 837 -13.21 2.75 16.68
CA ASN A 837 -12.07 1.80 16.58
C ASN A 837 -11.26 1.65 15.26
N SER A 838 -10.58 2.69 14.73
CA SER A 838 -9.56 2.54 13.65
C SER A 838 -8.44 3.59 13.74
N SER A 839 -7.32 3.37 13.03
CA SER A 839 -6.23 4.35 12.84
C SER A 839 -6.39 5.00 11.47
N VAL A 840 -6.12 6.30 11.36
CA VAL A 840 -6.13 7.03 10.07
C VAL A 840 -4.89 7.90 10.03
N SER A 841 -4.27 8.05 8.85
CA SER A 841 -3.09 8.88 8.71
C SER A 841 -3.11 9.80 7.49
N ALA A 842 -2.43 10.93 7.62
CA ALA A 842 -1.92 11.70 6.50
C ALA A 842 -0.40 11.86 6.66
N ARG A 843 0.33 11.71 5.55
CA ARG A 843 1.79 11.74 5.53
C ARG A 843 2.32 12.58 4.38
N VAL A 844 3.34 13.40 4.68
CA VAL A 844 4.05 14.24 3.71
C VAL A 844 5.56 13.93 3.77
N ASP A 845 6.04 13.12 2.83
CA ASP A 845 7.47 12.81 2.70
C ASP A 845 8.19 13.83 1.81
N SER A 846 7.54 14.32 0.75
CA SER A 846 8.02 15.38 -0.14
C SER A 846 6.84 16.10 -0.80
N GLY A 847 7.06 17.27 -1.40
CA GLY A 847 5.98 18.11 -1.94
C GLY A 847 5.32 19.04 -0.91
N SER A 848 4.05 19.40 -1.10
CA SER A 848 3.33 20.36 -0.24
C SER A 848 1.91 19.94 0.08
N LEU A 849 1.51 20.14 1.35
CA LEU A 849 0.12 20.09 1.81
C LEU A 849 -0.28 21.46 2.38
N ILE A 850 -1.23 22.14 1.74
CA ILE A 850 -1.77 23.43 2.16
C ILE A 850 -3.24 23.24 2.51
N VAL A 851 -3.65 23.72 3.68
CA VAL A 851 -5.04 23.66 4.15
C VAL A 851 -5.47 25.03 4.67
N ASP A 852 -6.50 25.59 4.03
CA ASP A 852 -7.01 26.92 4.39
C ASP A 852 -8.03 26.86 5.55
N GLY A 853 -8.75 25.75 5.69
CA GLY A 853 -9.67 25.49 6.79
C GLY A 853 -9.05 24.69 7.95
N VAL A 854 -9.92 24.15 8.80
CA VAL A 854 -9.51 23.35 9.97
C VAL A 854 -8.89 22.02 9.53
N VAL A 855 -7.77 21.66 10.15
CA VAL A 855 -7.17 20.32 10.07
C VAL A 855 -7.55 19.57 11.34
N THR A 856 -8.43 18.58 11.24
CA THR A 856 -8.84 17.76 12.39
C THR A 856 -8.15 16.41 12.32
N VAL A 857 -7.43 16.05 13.38
CA VAL A 857 -6.81 14.73 13.52
C VAL A 857 -7.49 14.00 14.67
N GLY A 858 -8.29 12.96 14.38
CA GLY A 858 -8.87 12.09 15.42
C GLY A 858 -10.30 11.58 15.16
N ILE A 859 -10.59 10.39 15.75
CA ILE A 859 -11.91 9.77 15.95
C ILE A 859 -11.91 9.05 17.31
N ASN A 860 -13.08 8.57 17.77
CA ASN A 860 -13.32 7.63 18.86
C ASN A 860 -12.43 6.36 18.84
N ASN A 861 -11.21 6.45 19.39
CA ASN A 861 -10.23 5.35 19.42
C ASN A 861 -9.44 5.28 20.73
N THR A 862 -10.04 4.77 21.80
CA THR A 862 -9.39 4.72 23.13
C THR A 862 -8.04 3.96 23.16
N THR A 863 -7.76 3.09 22.18
CA THR A 863 -6.55 2.23 22.15
C THR A 863 -5.63 2.42 20.93
N ARG A 864 -5.97 3.27 19.94
CA ARG A 864 -5.22 3.37 18.67
C ARG A 864 -4.82 4.81 18.36
N TRP A 865 -3.85 4.99 17.47
CA TRP A 865 -3.34 6.32 17.08
C TRP A 865 -3.89 6.82 15.75
N SER A 866 -4.31 8.08 15.69
CA SER A 866 -4.47 8.82 14.43
C SER A 866 -3.26 9.75 14.22
N VAL A 867 -2.77 9.86 12.99
CA VAL A 867 -1.43 10.41 12.74
C VAL A 867 -1.43 11.47 11.63
N LEU A 868 -0.78 12.60 11.89
CA LEU A 868 -0.33 13.54 10.87
C LEU A 868 1.21 13.55 10.87
N ASP A 869 1.85 12.95 9.87
CA ASP A 869 3.32 12.81 9.81
C ASP A 869 3.95 13.65 8.70
N ILE A 870 4.72 14.67 9.06
CA ILE A 870 5.48 15.51 8.14
C ILE A 870 6.96 15.14 8.28
N ASN A 871 7.50 14.42 7.30
CA ASN A 871 8.81 13.78 7.40
C ASN A 871 9.87 14.37 6.44
N GLY A 872 9.46 15.15 5.44
CA GLY A 872 10.42 15.83 4.55
C GLY A 872 9.86 16.95 3.67
N GLY A 873 8.56 16.94 3.38
CA GLY A 873 7.90 18.00 2.60
C GLY A 873 7.44 19.20 3.44
N THR A 874 6.56 19.99 2.84
CA THR A 874 5.99 21.20 3.48
C THR A 874 4.54 20.99 3.89
N PHE A 875 4.18 21.50 5.06
CA PHE A 875 2.80 21.56 5.55
C PHE A 875 2.46 22.99 5.95
N THR A 876 1.32 23.51 5.49
CA THR A 876 0.83 24.84 5.87
C THR A 876 -0.65 24.77 6.25
N SER A 877 -0.98 25.18 7.48
CA SER A 877 -2.34 25.45 7.93
C SER A 877 -2.50 26.95 8.19
N THR A 878 -3.41 27.60 7.46
CA THR A 878 -3.59 29.07 7.53
C THR A 878 -4.74 29.51 8.42
N ASP A 879 -5.58 28.59 8.91
CA ASP A 879 -6.68 28.92 9.82
C ASP A 879 -6.15 29.39 11.19
N THR A 880 -6.34 30.68 11.48
CA THR A 880 -5.93 31.30 12.76
C THR A 880 -6.88 30.98 13.92
N THR A 881 -8.11 30.56 13.64
CA THR A 881 -9.16 30.33 14.64
C THR A 881 -9.09 28.91 15.20
N SER A 882 -9.11 27.90 14.32
CA SER A 882 -9.08 26.49 14.74
C SER A 882 -7.71 25.86 14.46
N GLY A 883 -7.15 26.13 13.28
CA GLY A 883 -5.83 25.65 12.85
C GLY A 883 -5.76 24.13 12.79
N VAL A 884 -4.76 23.55 13.44
CA VAL A 884 -4.62 22.10 13.57
C VAL A 884 -5.21 21.65 14.90
N LEU A 885 -6.31 20.92 14.86
CA LEU A 885 -6.95 20.30 16.00
C LEU A 885 -6.45 18.85 16.15
N LEU A 886 -5.57 18.63 17.12
CA LEU A 886 -5.11 17.30 17.55
C LEU A 886 -6.10 16.78 18.60
N GLY A 887 -7.16 16.12 18.13
CA GLY A 887 -8.26 15.65 18.97
C GLY A 887 -9.60 15.80 18.26
N SER A 888 -10.57 14.99 18.65
CA SER A 888 -11.96 15.07 18.17
C SER A 888 -12.88 15.19 19.39
N PRO A 889 -14.19 15.42 19.25
CA PRO A 889 -15.15 15.33 20.35
C PRO A 889 -15.34 13.89 20.89
N PHE A 890 -14.32 13.04 20.82
CA PHE A 890 -14.30 11.67 21.32
C PHE A 890 -12.96 11.34 22.00
N ALA A 891 -12.96 10.38 22.93
CA ALA A 891 -11.75 9.90 23.59
C ALA A 891 -10.83 9.14 22.61
N GLY A 892 -9.54 9.48 22.55
CA GLY A 892 -8.61 8.90 21.57
C GLY A 892 -7.14 9.25 21.76
N GLN A 893 -6.27 8.62 20.96
CA GLN A 893 -4.83 8.91 20.91
C GLN A 893 -4.48 9.51 19.55
N VAL A 894 -3.85 10.69 19.57
CA VAL A 894 -3.54 11.48 18.36
C VAL A 894 -2.11 11.97 18.43
N ILE A 895 -1.42 11.97 17.29
CA ILE A 895 -0.08 12.51 17.20
C ILE A 895 0.16 13.27 15.90
N MET A 896 0.88 14.38 16.03
CA MET A 896 1.50 15.08 14.90
C MET A 896 3.02 14.92 15.00
N HIS A 897 3.64 14.49 13.91
CA HIS A 897 5.08 14.36 13.76
C HIS A 897 5.63 15.43 12.81
N VAL A 898 6.71 16.08 13.21
CA VAL A 898 7.51 16.96 12.35
C VAL A 898 8.97 16.54 12.48
N ARG A 899 9.52 15.97 11.41
CA ARG A 899 10.81 15.24 11.46
C ARG A 899 11.49 15.22 10.09
N GLY A 900 12.70 14.68 10.02
CA GLY A 900 13.54 14.74 8.82
C GLY A 900 13.82 16.19 8.40
N SER A 901 13.68 16.50 7.10
CA SER A 901 13.87 17.85 6.55
C SER A 901 12.58 18.67 6.46
N ALA A 902 11.51 18.24 7.13
CA ALA A 902 10.19 18.85 7.02
C ALA A 902 10.16 20.34 7.42
N VAL A 903 9.28 21.11 6.77
CA VAL A 903 8.92 22.46 7.19
C VAL A 903 7.41 22.55 7.37
N ALA A 904 6.96 22.68 8.61
CA ALA A 904 5.56 22.85 8.98
C ALA A 904 5.28 24.28 9.43
N LYS A 905 4.15 24.83 9.00
CA LYS A 905 3.62 26.14 9.38
C LYS A 905 2.18 25.97 9.83
N ALA A 906 1.85 26.40 11.04
CA ALA A 906 0.48 26.36 11.54
C ALA A 906 0.18 27.64 12.31
N GLN A 907 -0.91 28.32 11.98
CA GLN A 907 -1.29 29.52 12.72
C GLN A 907 -1.70 29.22 14.18
N ARG A 908 -2.24 28.03 14.41
CA ARG A 908 -2.67 27.52 15.72
C ARG A 908 -2.58 26.00 15.75
N ILE A 909 -2.19 25.42 16.88
CA ILE A 909 -2.31 23.98 17.14
C ILE A 909 -3.01 23.77 18.48
N GLN A 910 -4.14 23.08 18.46
CA GLN A 910 -4.96 22.80 19.64
C GLN A 910 -4.87 21.31 20.02
N PHE A 911 -4.75 21.04 21.32
CA PHE A 911 -4.64 19.71 21.89
C PHE A 911 -5.94 19.37 22.64
N GLY A 912 -6.72 18.44 22.08
CA GLY A 912 -8.02 18.03 22.62
C GLY A 912 -9.17 19.03 22.41
N GLN A 913 -10.39 18.60 22.72
CA GLN A 913 -11.60 19.41 22.66
C GLN A 913 -12.62 18.93 23.71
N GLY A 914 -13.14 19.83 24.53
CA GLY A 914 -14.20 19.53 25.49
C GLY A 914 -13.77 18.68 26.69
N ALA A 915 -14.73 18.06 27.39
CA ALA A 915 -14.52 17.28 28.61
C ALA A 915 -14.31 15.79 28.28
N LEU A 916 -13.22 15.46 27.58
CA LEU A 916 -12.93 14.09 27.13
C LEU A 916 -11.48 13.69 27.40
N ALA A 917 -11.31 12.48 27.96
CA ALA A 917 -10.00 11.88 28.23
C ALA A 917 -9.32 11.42 26.92
N GLY A 918 -7.98 11.36 26.92
CA GLY A 918 -7.23 10.98 25.72
C GLY A 918 -5.77 11.41 25.79
N LYS A 919 -5.04 11.19 24.68
CA LYS A 919 -3.65 11.62 24.52
C LYS A 919 -3.48 12.41 23.23
N SER A 920 -2.80 13.55 23.29
CA SER A 920 -2.44 14.31 22.10
C SER A 920 -1.01 14.82 22.22
N TYR A 921 -0.18 14.41 21.27
CA TYR A 921 1.23 14.80 21.24
C TYR A 921 1.59 15.49 19.94
N LEU A 922 2.48 16.45 20.06
CA LEU A 922 3.22 17.03 18.94
C LEU A 922 4.68 16.67 19.17
N ASN A 923 5.26 15.88 18.28
CA ASN A 923 6.64 15.43 18.38
C ASN A 923 7.47 16.06 17.27
N LEU A 924 8.45 16.85 17.69
CA LEU A 924 9.46 17.46 16.85
C LEU A 924 10.73 16.63 16.98
N GLY A 925 11.08 15.87 15.93
CA GLY A 925 12.18 14.90 15.93
C GLY A 925 13.26 15.16 14.88
N GLY A 926 13.30 16.36 14.28
CA GLY A 926 14.33 16.76 13.32
C GLY A 926 13.95 17.92 12.38
N GLY A 927 12.66 18.09 12.07
CA GLY A 927 12.17 19.11 11.14
C GLY A 927 12.01 20.49 11.78
N THR A 928 11.42 21.42 11.04
CA THR A 928 11.11 22.79 11.52
C THR A 928 9.61 23.01 11.62
N LEU A 929 9.14 23.55 12.75
CA LEU A 929 7.76 23.98 12.94
C LEU A 929 7.72 25.47 13.28
N TYR A 930 6.96 26.25 12.50
CA TYR A 930 6.64 27.65 12.83
C TYR A 930 5.17 27.76 13.26
N VAL A 931 4.95 28.34 14.43
CA VAL A 931 3.61 28.54 15.01
C VAL A 931 3.22 30.01 14.93
N GLY A 932 2.00 30.31 14.50
CA GLY A 932 1.47 31.68 14.42
C GLY A 932 0.86 32.20 15.72
N SER A 933 0.13 33.31 15.61
CA SER A 933 -0.42 34.04 16.74
C SER A 933 -1.48 33.27 17.54
N GLY A 934 -2.04 32.19 16.98
CA GLY A 934 -2.94 31.31 17.69
C GLY A 934 -2.25 30.39 18.70
N GLY A 935 -0.93 30.22 18.58
CA GLY A 935 -0.10 29.48 19.53
C GLY A 935 -0.39 27.98 19.63
N LEU A 936 0.18 27.38 20.67
CA LEU A 936 -0.09 25.99 21.07
C LEU A 936 -1.01 26.02 22.29
N VAL A 937 -2.20 25.44 22.19
CA VAL A 937 -3.25 25.62 23.19
C VAL A 937 -3.85 24.28 23.66
N LEU A 938 -4.08 24.17 24.97
CA LEU A 938 -4.86 23.08 25.53
C LEU A 938 -6.35 23.36 25.31
N GLY A 939 -7.03 22.51 24.54
CA GLY A 939 -8.46 22.64 24.23
C GLY A 939 -9.36 21.69 25.02
N SER A 940 -8.78 20.68 25.70
CA SER A 940 -9.53 19.80 26.61
C SER A 940 -9.70 20.45 27.98
N SER A 941 -10.90 20.35 28.55
CA SER A 941 -11.19 20.72 29.94
C SER A 941 -11.07 19.55 30.91
N GLU A 942 -10.66 18.37 30.42
CA GLU A 942 -10.70 17.12 31.18
C GLU A 942 -9.37 16.87 31.92
N PRO A 943 -9.33 16.76 33.27
CA PRO A 943 -8.07 16.72 34.02
C PRO A 943 -7.18 15.50 33.72
N THR A 944 -7.75 14.42 33.19
CA THR A 944 -7.01 13.20 32.82
C THR A 944 -6.48 13.21 31.38
N PHE A 945 -6.77 14.26 30.61
CA PHE A 945 -6.28 14.42 29.25
C PHE A 945 -4.76 14.70 29.26
N VAL A 946 -4.01 13.90 28.50
CA VAL A 946 -2.55 14.06 28.41
C VAL A 946 -2.21 14.81 27.13
N ALA A 947 -1.84 16.08 27.27
CA ALA A 947 -1.30 16.89 26.19
C ALA A 947 0.20 17.12 26.41
N GLY A 948 0.99 17.11 25.34
CA GLY A 948 2.41 17.43 25.47
C GLY A 948 3.08 17.83 24.16
N LEU A 949 3.95 18.83 24.24
CA LEU A 949 4.94 19.15 23.23
C LEU A 949 6.20 18.33 23.51
N ARG A 950 6.65 17.53 22.55
CA ARG A 950 7.86 16.70 22.67
C ARG A 950 8.94 17.28 21.76
N LEU A 951 10.06 17.67 22.35
CA LEU A 951 11.22 18.20 21.67
C LEU A 951 12.33 17.14 21.71
N GLY A 952 12.47 16.40 20.62
CA GLY A 952 13.42 15.29 20.47
C GLY A 952 14.36 15.47 19.28
N GLY A 953 14.57 16.72 18.84
CA GLY A 953 15.36 17.10 17.66
C GLY A 953 14.62 18.08 16.75
N GLY A 954 15.34 18.94 16.02
CA GLY A 954 14.76 19.91 15.07
C GLY A 954 14.58 21.32 15.63
N THR A 955 13.75 22.13 14.97
CA THR A 955 13.62 23.57 15.22
C THR A 955 12.18 24.02 15.46
N LEU A 956 11.92 24.66 16.60
CA LEU A 956 10.67 25.34 16.93
C LEU A 956 10.82 26.85 16.75
N GLY A 957 10.04 27.41 15.83
CA GLY A 957 10.01 28.83 15.49
C GLY A 957 8.62 29.45 15.65
N ALA A 958 8.49 30.69 15.19
CA ALA A 958 7.28 31.48 15.38
C ALA A 958 6.98 32.32 14.13
N LEU A 959 5.78 32.25 13.55
CA LEU A 959 5.34 33.19 12.51
C LEU A 959 4.91 34.54 13.11
N ALA A 960 4.45 34.53 14.35
CA ALA A 960 4.08 35.69 15.16
C ALA A 960 4.37 35.38 16.64
N ASP A 961 4.29 36.37 17.53
CA ASP A 961 4.48 36.11 18.96
C ASP A 961 3.39 35.17 19.49
N TRP A 962 3.77 34.17 20.28
CA TRP A 962 2.83 33.19 20.83
C TRP A 962 3.28 32.63 22.19
N SER A 963 2.31 32.06 22.92
CA SER A 963 2.54 31.41 24.20
C SER A 963 1.84 30.06 24.31
N SER A 964 2.31 29.20 25.21
CA SER A 964 1.71 27.89 25.50
C SER A 964 1.79 27.56 26.98
N THR A 965 0.75 26.94 27.53
CA THR A 965 0.73 26.37 28.89
C THR A 965 1.00 24.87 28.90
N LEU A 966 1.21 24.25 27.74
CA LEU A 966 1.42 22.82 27.62
C LEU A 966 2.74 22.38 28.26
N PRO A 967 2.78 21.22 28.93
CA PRO A 967 4.04 20.60 29.34
C PRO A 967 4.95 20.35 28.14
N VAL A 968 6.25 20.54 28.36
CA VAL A 968 7.29 20.33 27.35
C VAL A 968 8.15 19.15 27.78
N ALA A 969 8.21 18.10 26.96
CA ALA A 969 9.06 16.94 27.22
C ALA A 969 10.31 17.00 26.33
N MET A 970 11.49 17.00 26.93
CA MET A 970 12.78 16.91 26.27
C MET A 970 13.14 15.43 26.06
N ASN A 971 13.50 15.06 24.82
CA ASN A 971 13.68 13.66 24.38
C ASN A 971 15.01 13.41 23.64
N GLY A 972 16.12 13.39 24.37
CA GLY A 972 17.45 12.91 24.00
C GLY A 972 18.25 13.81 23.08
N SER A 973 17.73 14.13 21.90
CA SER A 973 18.48 14.90 20.88
C SER A 973 18.43 16.41 21.15
N PRO A 974 19.44 17.19 20.71
CA PRO A 974 19.43 18.65 20.86
C PRO A 974 18.25 19.28 20.12
N SER A 975 17.44 20.04 20.87
CA SER A 975 16.28 20.75 20.33
C SER A 975 16.57 22.23 20.20
N ILE A 976 16.24 22.81 19.05
CA ILE A 976 16.46 24.23 18.76
C ILE A 976 15.14 24.99 18.93
N VAL A 977 15.17 26.10 19.65
CA VAL A 977 14.08 27.08 19.68
C VAL A 977 14.63 28.42 19.22
N THR A 978 14.13 28.99 18.12
CA THR A 978 14.77 30.16 17.48
C THR A 978 14.19 31.50 17.95
N GLY A 979 12.95 31.51 18.45
CA GLY A 979 12.23 32.77 18.66
C GLY A 979 12.29 33.68 17.42
N ALA A 980 12.21 33.09 16.22
CA ALA A 980 12.25 33.82 14.95
C ALA A 980 11.32 33.16 13.94
N ASP A 981 10.88 33.94 12.96
CA ASP A 981 10.11 33.43 11.81
C ASP A 981 11.01 32.84 10.73
N ASP A 982 10.39 32.35 9.66
CA ASP A 982 11.07 31.74 8.52
C ASP A 982 11.87 32.74 7.68
N LEU A 983 11.71 34.04 7.95
CA LEU A 983 12.51 35.13 7.39
C LEU A 983 13.58 35.64 8.39
N ASN A 984 13.78 34.92 9.50
CA ASN A 984 14.66 35.29 10.62
C ASN A 984 14.28 36.59 11.35
N ALA A 985 13.05 37.10 11.20
CA ALA A 985 12.61 38.23 11.98
C ALA A 985 12.43 37.83 13.46
N PRO A 986 12.82 38.68 14.42
CA PRO A 986 12.73 38.36 15.84
C PRO A 986 11.27 38.24 16.30
N ARG A 987 10.98 37.18 17.06
CA ARG A 987 9.67 36.88 17.66
C ARG A 987 9.81 36.50 19.13
N VAL A 988 8.68 36.43 19.83
CA VAL A 988 8.59 35.99 21.23
C VAL A 988 7.85 34.66 21.31
N ILE A 989 8.51 33.66 21.90
CA ILE A 989 7.91 32.38 22.28
C ILE A 989 7.89 32.28 23.80
N THR A 990 6.73 32.05 24.41
CA THR A 990 6.59 31.89 25.87
C THR A 990 6.00 30.53 26.23
N LEU A 991 6.78 29.67 26.87
CA LEU A 991 6.43 28.33 27.32
C LEU A 991 6.25 28.35 28.85
N GLN A 992 5.00 28.23 29.30
CA GLN A 992 4.61 28.34 30.71
C GLN A 992 4.45 26.97 31.39
N GLY A 993 4.27 25.90 30.61
CA GLY A 993 4.30 24.54 31.13
C GLY A 993 5.73 24.12 31.48
N ALA A 994 5.86 23.22 32.46
CA ALA A 994 7.16 22.70 32.88
C ALA A 994 7.85 21.94 31.73
N ALA A 995 9.11 22.27 31.49
CA ALA A 995 10.02 21.52 30.64
C ALA A 995 10.71 20.41 31.45
N THR A 996 10.54 19.14 31.11
CA THR A 996 11.09 18.00 31.84
C THR A 996 11.66 16.92 30.92
N GLY A 997 12.50 16.02 31.45
CA GLY A 997 13.05 14.88 30.70
C GLY A 997 14.54 14.99 30.39
N LEU A 998 15.07 14.10 29.56
CA LEU A 998 16.49 14.09 29.16
C LEU A 998 16.61 14.78 27.79
N GLY A 999 17.46 15.79 27.61
CA GLY A 999 17.72 16.40 26.30
C GLY A 999 18.27 17.84 26.38
N ALA A 1000 19.05 18.23 25.38
CA ALA A 1000 19.68 19.55 25.31
C ALA A 1000 18.74 20.63 24.72
N LEU A 1001 18.84 21.86 25.24
CA LEU A 1001 18.12 23.04 24.74
C LEU A 1001 19.08 23.99 24.03
N THR A 1002 18.81 24.33 22.78
CA THR A 1002 19.56 25.36 22.04
C THR A 1002 18.65 26.52 21.67
N LYS A 1003 18.98 27.72 22.15
CA LYS A 1003 18.34 28.97 21.75
C LYS A 1003 19.12 29.63 20.60
N ASN A 1004 18.50 29.69 19.42
CA ASN A 1004 19.00 30.39 18.23
C ASN A 1004 18.15 31.63 17.94
N GLY A 1005 18.43 32.37 16.85
CA GLY A 1005 17.62 33.49 16.35
C GLY A 1005 17.62 34.74 17.25
N ALA A 1006 17.37 35.91 16.66
CA ALA A 1006 17.52 37.19 17.35
C ALA A 1006 16.43 37.49 18.40
N GLY A 1007 15.29 36.78 18.37
CA GLY A 1007 14.16 37.03 19.25
C GLY A 1007 14.29 36.43 20.65
N THR A 1008 13.17 36.35 21.36
CA THR A 1008 13.09 35.93 22.76
C THR A 1008 12.37 34.60 22.91
N VAL A 1009 12.92 33.68 23.70
CA VAL A 1009 12.24 32.46 24.15
C VAL A 1009 12.20 32.50 25.67
N ARG A 1010 11.04 32.26 26.28
CA ARG A 1010 10.85 32.25 27.74
C ARG A 1010 10.31 30.91 28.19
N PHE A 1011 10.93 30.32 29.20
CA PHE A 1011 10.45 29.17 29.96
C PHE A 1011 10.13 29.65 31.38
N THR A 1012 8.85 29.95 31.63
CA THR A 1012 8.44 30.70 32.84
C THR A 1012 8.00 29.80 33.99
N SER A 1013 7.92 28.49 33.78
CA SER A 1013 7.56 27.54 34.84
C SER A 1013 8.66 27.47 35.90
N PRO A 1014 8.35 27.61 37.20
CA PRO A 1014 9.35 27.42 38.26
C PRO A 1014 9.77 25.96 38.43
N SER A 1015 9.15 25.02 37.70
CA SER A 1015 9.37 23.57 37.81
C SER A 1015 9.99 22.96 36.55
N ASN A 1016 10.74 23.74 35.76
CA ASN A 1016 11.48 23.17 34.63
C ASN A 1016 12.62 22.28 35.15
N ASP A 1017 12.56 20.98 34.93
CA ASP A 1017 13.51 19.99 35.41
C ASP A 1017 13.91 19.04 34.28
N TYR A 1018 14.65 19.59 33.30
CA TYR A 1018 15.23 18.80 32.21
C TYR A 1018 16.75 18.66 32.38
N PHE A 1019 17.28 17.54 31.91
CA PHE A 1019 18.69 17.18 32.03
C PHE A 1019 19.34 17.16 30.65
N GLY A 1020 20.20 18.14 30.37
CA GLY A 1020 20.93 18.28 29.11
C GLY A 1020 21.52 19.69 28.97
N PRO A 1021 22.57 19.88 28.17
CA PRO A 1021 23.23 21.18 28.05
C PRO A 1021 22.28 22.23 27.47
N THR A 1022 22.34 23.44 28.02
CA THR A 1022 21.60 24.61 27.54
C THR A 1022 22.56 25.58 26.84
N LEU A 1023 22.36 25.77 25.54
CA LEU A 1023 23.19 26.63 24.71
C LEU A 1023 22.38 27.84 24.23
N VAL A 1024 22.83 29.05 24.52
CA VAL A 1024 22.24 30.30 24.04
C VAL A 1024 23.16 30.92 22.99
N ASN A 1025 22.88 30.67 21.71
CA ASN A 1025 23.70 31.15 20.59
C ASN A 1025 23.35 32.57 20.16
N ALA A 1026 22.06 32.95 20.24
CA ALA A 1026 21.59 34.27 19.80
C ALA A 1026 20.28 34.68 20.49
N GLY A 1027 20.03 35.99 20.52
CA GLY A 1027 18.80 36.56 21.10
C GLY A 1027 18.74 36.37 22.62
N ARG A 1028 17.52 36.32 23.17
CA ARG A 1028 17.27 36.25 24.63
C ARG A 1028 16.60 34.94 25.04
N LEU A 1029 17.15 34.24 26.02
CA LEU A 1029 16.53 33.10 26.71
C LEU A 1029 16.11 33.51 28.13
N GLY A 1030 14.81 33.50 28.42
CA GLY A 1030 14.26 33.52 29.78
C GLY A 1030 14.10 32.10 30.30
N LEU A 1031 14.62 31.78 31.49
CA LEU A 1031 14.55 30.43 32.06
C LEU A 1031 14.30 30.50 33.58
N ALA A 1032 13.27 29.81 34.07
CA ALA A 1032 12.97 29.61 35.49
C ALA A 1032 13.21 28.15 35.89
N GLY A 1033 13.63 27.89 37.14
CA GLY A 1033 13.50 26.57 37.79
C GLY A 1033 14.43 25.43 37.36
N HIS A 1034 15.42 25.65 36.48
CA HIS A 1034 16.27 24.62 35.89
C HIS A 1034 17.20 23.89 36.89
N THR A 1035 17.27 22.57 36.80
CA THR A 1035 18.20 21.72 37.58
C THR A 1035 19.01 20.75 36.72
N SER A 1036 20.35 20.90 36.76
CA SER A 1036 21.36 19.83 36.57
C SER A 1036 21.99 19.56 35.18
N ASP A 1037 22.47 20.60 34.47
CA ASP A 1037 23.50 20.40 33.42
C ASP A 1037 24.26 21.71 33.04
N VAL A 1038 25.14 21.68 32.04
CA VAL A 1038 25.96 22.83 31.58
C VAL A 1038 25.14 23.92 30.87
N ILE A 1039 25.30 25.18 31.29
CA ILE A 1039 24.75 26.36 30.60
C ILE A 1039 25.88 27.12 29.89
N THR A 1040 25.75 27.35 28.58
CA THR A 1040 26.69 28.13 27.77
C THR A 1040 25.98 29.29 27.07
N VAL A 1041 26.49 30.51 27.23
CA VAL A 1041 25.95 31.72 26.59
C VAL A 1041 26.99 32.31 25.66
N ALA A 1042 26.73 32.30 24.35
CA ALA A 1042 27.64 32.82 23.34
C ALA A 1042 27.72 34.36 23.35
N ALA A 1043 28.80 34.92 22.81
CA ALA A 1043 28.97 36.36 22.65
C ALA A 1043 27.80 36.97 21.86
N GLY A 1044 27.21 38.06 22.38
CA GLY A 1044 26.04 38.73 21.79
C GLY A 1044 24.68 38.10 22.11
N ALA A 1045 24.64 36.93 22.75
CA ALA A 1045 23.40 36.34 23.26
C ALA A 1045 23.09 36.79 24.70
N THR A 1046 21.85 36.63 25.16
CA THR A 1046 21.39 37.02 26.50
C THR A 1046 20.70 35.87 27.21
N LEU A 1047 21.18 35.50 28.40
CA LEU A 1047 20.47 34.67 29.37
C LEU A 1047 19.80 35.57 30.40
N ALA A 1048 18.51 35.40 30.61
CA ALA A 1048 17.72 36.14 31.59
C ALA A 1048 17.07 35.17 32.59
N PRO A 1049 17.72 34.87 33.73
CA PRO A 1049 17.13 34.01 34.75
C PRO A 1049 15.83 34.61 35.28
N GLU A 1050 14.76 33.81 35.31
CA GLU A 1050 13.46 34.17 35.87
C GLU A 1050 13.26 33.56 37.28
N GLY A 1051 14.29 32.89 37.82
CA GLY A 1051 14.35 32.29 39.15
C GLY A 1051 15.77 31.82 39.50
N VAL A 1052 15.89 30.87 40.43
CA VAL A 1052 17.17 30.18 40.71
C VAL A 1052 17.41 29.13 39.63
N LEU A 1053 18.60 29.14 39.04
CA LEU A 1053 19.06 28.14 38.07
C LEU A 1053 20.19 27.33 38.68
N THR A 1054 20.21 26.03 38.43
CA THR A 1054 21.33 25.16 38.81
C THR A 1054 22.06 24.69 37.56
N ALA A 1055 23.38 24.86 37.53
CA ALA A 1055 24.26 24.46 36.42
C ALA A 1055 25.34 23.48 36.90
N ASP A 1056 25.83 22.61 36.02
CA ASP A 1056 26.92 21.66 36.34
C ASP A 1056 28.28 22.09 35.75
N THR A 1057 29.31 21.29 36.03
CA THR A 1057 30.73 21.55 35.74
C THR A 1057 30.94 21.94 34.26
N GLY A 1058 31.49 23.13 33.99
CA GLY A 1058 31.79 23.60 32.62
C GLY A 1058 30.86 24.69 32.07
N ALA A 1059 29.93 25.20 32.88
CA ALA A 1059 29.11 26.36 32.50
C ALA A 1059 29.95 27.62 32.22
N SER A 1060 29.55 28.38 31.18
CA SER A 1060 30.26 29.58 30.75
C SER A 1060 29.35 30.67 30.21
N ILE A 1061 29.75 31.92 30.43
CA ILE A 1061 29.08 33.10 29.87
C ILE A 1061 30.11 33.92 29.10
N GLU A 1062 30.01 33.95 27.78
CA GLU A 1062 30.68 34.92 26.88
C GLU A 1062 29.72 36.05 26.45
N GLY A 1063 28.41 35.88 26.67
CA GLY A 1063 27.37 36.87 26.34
C GLY A 1063 26.88 37.69 27.55
N THR A 1064 25.61 38.08 27.52
CA THR A 1064 24.97 38.87 28.59
C THR A 1064 24.20 37.99 29.58
N LEU A 1065 24.47 38.16 30.88
CA LEU A 1065 23.61 37.74 31.97
C LEU A 1065 22.70 38.91 32.38
N ALA A 1066 21.40 38.80 32.10
CA ALA A 1066 20.41 39.83 32.38
C ALA A 1066 19.55 39.47 33.59
N ILE A 1067 19.83 40.07 34.75
CA ILE A 1067 19.11 39.78 36.01
C ILE A 1067 18.10 40.90 36.26
N ALA A 1068 16.84 40.50 36.41
CA ALA A 1068 15.77 41.41 36.76
C ALA A 1068 15.39 41.28 38.25
N TYR A 1069 15.38 42.37 39.02
CA TYR A 1069 14.93 42.38 40.41
C TYR A 1069 13.55 43.03 40.55
N ALA A 1070 12.62 42.36 41.25
CA ALA A 1070 11.24 42.81 41.45
C ALA A 1070 11.03 43.40 42.86
N GLY A 1071 10.23 44.47 42.98
CA GLY A 1071 9.98 45.17 44.25
C GLY A 1071 8.96 44.48 45.15
N SER A 1072 9.31 44.44 46.45
CA SER A 1072 8.51 44.10 47.65
C SER A 1072 7.86 42.70 47.69
N ALA A 1073 8.62 41.67 48.10
CA ALA A 1073 8.21 40.62 49.06
C ALA A 1073 9.11 39.35 49.06
N SER A 1074 10.05 39.18 48.13
CA SER A 1074 10.93 38.00 48.11
C SER A 1074 12.41 38.37 48.29
N PRO A 1075 13.17 37.70 49.19
CA PRO A 1075 14.61 37.93 49.37
C PRO A 1075 15.49 37.34 48.26
N GLN A 1076 14.92 36.69 47.24
CA GLN A 1076 15.67 35.95 46.23
C GLN A 1076 15.78 36.76 44.92
N VAL A 1077 16.96 37.32 44.66
CA VAL A 1077 17.35 37.79 43.32
C VAL A 1077 17.58 36.54 42.45
N PRO A 1078 17.14 36.52 41.17
CA PRO A 1078 17.44 35.41 40.28
C PRO A 1078 18.95 35.14 40.26
N SER A 1079 19.34 33.90 40.49
CA SER A 1079 20.73 33.50 40.72
C SER A 1079 21.05 32.20 39.99
N ILE A 1080 22.33 31.99 39.68
CA ILE A 1080 22.82 30.73 39.11
C ILE A 1080 23.70 30.05 40.15
N THR A 1081 23.39 28.82 40.52
CA THR A 1081 24.16 27.99 41.43
C THR A 1081 24.84 26.86 40.64
N ALA A 1082 26.16 26.76 40.69
CA ALA A 1082 26.88 25.63 40.13
C ALA A 1082 26.89 24.46 41.15
N ALA A 1083 26.26 23.34 40.81
CA ALA A 1083 26.12 22.18 41.69
C ALA A 1083 27.43 21.41 41.88
N SER A 1084 28.28 21.38 40.84
CA SER A 1084 29.59 20.70 40.84
C SER A 1084 30.59 21.47 39.95
N GLY A 1085 31.80 21.75 40.44
CA GLY A 1085 32.88 22.32 39.62
C GLY A 1085 32.83 23.84 39.37
N GLY A 1086 33.64 24.33 38.42
CA GLY A 1086 33.94 25.76 38.22
C GLY A 1086 33.08 26.43 37.15
N PHE A 1087 32.74 27.72 37.35
CA PHE A 1087 31.95 28.54 36.42
C PHE A 1087 32.85 29.59 35.75
N THR A 1088 32.80 29.71 34.42
CA THR A 1088 33.73 30.60 33.67
C THR A 1088 33.03 31.85 33.14
N LEU A 1089 33.57 33.03 33.47
CA LEU A 1089 33.20 34.30 32.87
C LEU A 1089 34.19 34.64 31.75
N GLY A 1090 33.70 34.67 30.53
CA GLY A 1090 34.48 34.91 29.33
C GLY A 1090 34.84 36.37 29.11
N ALA A 1091 35.74 36.63 28.16
CA ALA A 1091 36.27 37.97 27.89
C ALA A 1091 35.23 38.95 27.31
N ALA A 1092 34.14 38.43 26.72
CA ALA A 1092 33.02 39.25 26.23
C ALA A 1092 31.83 39.32 27.19
N SER A 1093 31.95 38.71 28.39
CA SER A 1093 30.86 38.57 29.34
C SER A 1093 30.32 39.93 29.83
N THR A 1094 28.99 40.06 29.87
CA THR A 1094 28.29 41.27 30.29
C THR A 1094 27.29 40.95 31.39
N LEU A 1095 27.25 41.72 32.47
CA LEU A 1095 26.19 41.69 33.47
C LEU A 1095 25.25 42.89 33.26
N ASN A 1096 23.97 42.63 33.11
CA ASN A 1096 22.93 43.64 33.01
C ASN A 1096 21.92 43.45 34.15
N LEU A 1097 21.88 44.40 35.07
CA LEU A 1097 20.95 44.43 36.18
C LEU A 1097 19.82 45.41 35.85
N SER A 1098 18.57 45.00 36.03
CA SER A 1098 17.42 45.86 35.73
C SER A 1098 16.27 45.63 36.72
N GLY A 1099 15.57 46.68 37.13
CA GLY A 1099 14.47 46.53 38.10
C GLY A 1099 14.06 47.86 38.73
N THR A 1100 12.86 47.90 39.31
CA THR A 1100 12.27 49.11 39.90
C THR A 1100 12.03 49.00 41.41
N GLY A 1101 12.54 47.94 42.06
CA GLY A 1101 12.40 47.70 43.50
C GLY A 1101 13.59 48.18 44.35
N SER A 1102 13.39 48.34 45.66
CA SER A 1102 14.47 48.56 46.63
C SER A 1102 15.06 47.23 47.07
N LEU A 1103 16.39 47.09 46.94
CA LEU A 1103 17.15 45.97 47.51
C LEU A 1103 17.41 46.27 48.99
N ASN A 1104 16.92 45.41 49.89
CA ASN A 1104 16.89 45.65 51.33
C ASN A 1104 17.82 44.72 52.14
N ALA A 1105 18.49 43.76 51.49
CA ALA A 1105 19.42 42.83 52.13
C ALA A 1105 20.89 43.25 51.87
N PRO A 1106 21.81 43.05 52.82
CA PRO A 1106 23.19 43.50 52.68
C PRO A 1106 23.97 42.81 51.56
N PHE A 1107 23.52 41.64 51.09
CA PHE A 1107 24.10 40.94 49.96
C PHE A 1107 23.05 40.17 49.16
N TYR A 1108 23.30 40.00 47.85
CA TYR A 1108 22.51 39.18 46.95
C TYR A 1108 23.41 38.35 46.05
N VAL A 1109 23.26 37.03 46.14
CA VAL A 1109 24.02 36.08 45.34
C VAL A 1109 23.52 36.08 43.90
N LEU A 1110 24.42 36.33 42.95
CA LEU A 1110 24.12 36.28 41.52
C LEU A 1110 24.64 35.00 40.88
N LEU A 1111 25.85 34.57 41.27
CA LEU A 1111 26.48 33.32 40.87
C LEU A 1111 27.09 32.66 42.11
N LYS A 1112 26.80 31.40 42.39
CA LYS A 1112 27.42 30.62 43.48
C LYS A 1112 28.03 29.35 42.90
N GLY A 1113 29.25 28.98 43.27
CA GLY A 1113 29.85 27.72 42.84
C GLY A 1113 30.43 26.89 43.98
N THR A 1114 30.51 25.56 43.77
CA THR A 1114 31.20 24.62 44.68
C THR A 1114 32.73 24.63 44.51
N THR A 1115 33.26 25.21 43.42
CA THR A 1115 34.68 25.63 43.26
C THR A 1115 34.76 27.05 42.67
N ALA A 1116 35.96 27.64 42.53
CA ALA A 1116 36.16 29.04 42.16
C ALA A 1116 35.42 29.47 40.87
N VAL A 1117 34.64 30.57 40.92
CA VAL A 1117 34.20 31.30 39.72
C VAL A 1117 35.44 31.92 39.08
N THR A 1118 35.72 31.57 37.83
CA THR A 1118 36.95 31.99 37.13
C THR A 1118 36.64 33.12 36.16
N GLY A 1119 37.33 34.25 36.32
CA GLY A 1119 37.14 35.48 35.52
C GLY A 1119 36.25 36.52 36.19
N THR A 1120 36.09 37.68 35.54
CA THR A 1120 35.20 38.78 35.94
C THR A 1120 34.30 39.16 34.76
N PHE A 1121 33.17 39.82 35.03
CA PHE A 1121 32.38 40.39 33.94
C PHE A 1121 33.19 41.49 33.25
N ALA A 1122 33.30 41.42 31.92
CA ALA A 1122 33.99 42.43 31.13
C ALA A 1122 33.26 43.77 31.15
N THR A 1123 31.92 43.74 31.20
CA THR A 1123 31.09 44.94 31.38
C THR A 1123 29.96 44.68 32.38
N VAL A 1124 29.66 45.68 33.21
CA VAL A 1124 28.54 45.66 34.17
C VAL A 1124 27.69 46.90 33.97
N SER A 1125 26.37 46.72 33.88
CA SER A 1125 25.40 47.80 33.67
C SER A 1125 24.21 47.67 34.62
N GLY A 1126 23.64 48.81 35.02
CA GLY A 1126 22.43 48.86 35.85
C GLY A 1126 22.62 48.49 37.32
N LEU A 1127 23.85 48.61 37.86
CA LEU A 1127 24.14 48.47 39.30
C LEU A 1127 23.20 49.35 40.14
N PRO A 1128 22.43 48.76 41.08
CA PRO A 1128 21.59 49.52 42.00
C PRO A 1128 22.40 50.48 42.85
N ALA A 1129 21.86 51.68 43.11
CA ALA A 1129 22.50 52.67 43.96
C ALA A 1129 22.76 52.09 45.36
N GLY A 1130 23.98 52.25 45.88
CA GLY A 1130 24.38 51.72 47.17
C GLY A 1130 24.81 50.25 47.17
N TYR A 1131 25.04 49.61 46.01
CA TYR A 1131 25.60 48.26 45.90
C TYR A 1131 26.86 48.23 45.00
N SER A 1132 27.75 47.28 45.29
CA SER A 1132 28.97 46.96 44.52
C SER A 1132 29.00 45.46 44.19
N LEU A 1133 29.81 45.04 43.22
CA LEU A 1133 29.92 43.65 42.82
C LEU A 1133 31.17 43.01 43.46
N SER A 1134 31.00 41.94 44.23
CA SER A 1134 32.08 41.13 44.79
C SER A 1134 32.18 39.81 44.05
N TYR A 1135 33.40 39.33 43.76
CA TYR A 1135 33.67 38.10 42.98
C TYR A 1135 34.25 36.96 43.83
N ALA A 1136 34.44 37.18 45.13
CA ALA A 1136 35.02 36.22 46.07
C ALA A 1136 34.32 36.33 47.44
N TYR A 1137 33.00 36.42 47.43
CA TYR A 1137 32.20 36.53 48.65
C TYR A 1137 32.04 35.14 49.31
N ASP A 1138 32.39 35.04 50.60
CA ASP A 1138 32.20 33.84 51.44
C ASP A 1138 30.97 34.06 52.33
N ASP A 1139 29.96 33.21 52.18
CA ASP A 1139 28.67 33.28 52.90
C ASP A 1139 28.69 32.39 54.17
N ASP A 1140 29.79 31.66 54.41
CA ASP A 1140 29.85 30.58 55.38
C ASP A 1140 30.84 30.93 56.50
N ALA A 1141 30.35 31.16 57.72
CA ALA A 1141 31.16 31.46 58.92
C ALA A 1141 32.15 30.33 59.35
N ASN A 1142 32.33 29.27 58.54
CA ASN A 1142 33.06 28.04 58.86
C ASN A 1142 34.25 27.73 57.92
N GLY A 1143 34.65 28.62 57.01
CA GLY A 1143 35.94 28.52 56.31
C GLY A 1143 36.08 27.38 55.27
N ALA A 1144 34.99 26.90 54.69
CA ALA A 1144 35.00 25.99 53.55
C ALA A 1144 34.48 26.73 52.30
N THR A 1145 35.38 27.44 51.61
CA THR A 1145 35.10 28.44 50.56
C THR A 1145 34.11 28.01 49.45
N PRO A 1146 32.94 28.68 49.30
CA PRO A 1146 32.29 28.84 48.01
C PRO A 1146 32.71 30.17 47.38
N ALA A 1147 33.17 30.16 46.12
CA ALA A 1147 33.36 31.42 45.40
C ALA A 1147 32.00 31.91 44.89
N VAL A 1148 31.60 33.10 45.31
CA VAL A 1148 30.31 33.70 44.95
C VAL A 1148 30.54 35.05 44.27
N VAL A 1149 29.82 35.28 43.17
CA VAL A 1149 29.61 36.63 42.62
C VAL A 1149 28.34 37.18 43.24
N ALA A 1150 28.45 38.24 44.02
CA ALA A 1150 27.36 38.83 44.78
C ALA A 1150 27.30 40.35 44.63
N LEU A 1151 26.09 40.91 44.64
CA LEU A 1151 25.87 42.31 44.94
C LEU A 1151 26.02 42.49 46.44
N VAL A 1152 26.89 43.40 46.87
CA VAL A 1152 27.12 43.72 48.28
C VAL A 1152 26.79 45.19 48.47
N ALA A 1153 25.94 45.51 49.45
CA ALA A 1153 25.66 46.89 49.80
C ALA A 1153 27.00 47.62 50.09
N ALA A 1154 27.18 48.83 49.58
CA ALA A 1154 28.32 49.68 49.91
C ALA A 1154 28.45 49.75 51.44
N PRO A 1155 29.67 49.71 52.00
CA PRO A 1155 29.85 49.59 53.44
C PRO A 1155 29.05 50.67 54.15
N LEU A 1156 28.00 50.23 54.85
CA LEU A 1156 27.43 51.02 55.94
C LEU A 1156 28.60 51.31 56.88
N SER A 1157 28.73 52.54 57.38
CA SER A 1157 29.80 52.86 58.33
C SER A 1157 29.74 51.85 59.49
N PRO A 1158 30.86 51.49 60.15
CA PRO A 1158 30.89 50.49 61.22
C PRO A 1158 29.79 50.65 62.30
N TYR A 1159 29.32 51.89 62.46
CA TYR A 1159 28.21 52.31 63.30
C TYR A 1159 26.82 51.76 62.91
N GLN A 1160 26.52 51.66 61.60
CA GLN A 1160 25.22 51.25 61.08
C GLN A 1160 25.05 49.72 61.08
N THR A 1161 26.14 48.96 61.00
CA THR A 1161 26.16 47.49 61.19
C THR A 1161 25.94 47.09 62.64
N TRP A 1162 26.35 47.92 63.60
CA TRP A 1162 26.12 47.70 65.03
C TRP A 1162 24.70 48.08 65.47
N ALA A 1163 24.14 49.19 64.96
CA ALA A 1163 22.80 49.67 65.32
C ALA A 1163 21.64 48.74 64.89
N ALA A 1164 21.84 47.90 63.87
CA ALA A 1164 20.81 46.97 63.39
C ALA A 1164 20.67 45.68 64.23
N GLY A 1165 21.57 45.44 65.19
CA GLY A 1165 21.64 44.20 65.98
C GLY A 1165 20.89 44.20 67.32
N PHE A 1166 20.38 45.34 67.81
CA PHE A 1166 19.79 45.43 69.16
C PHE A 1166 18.33 45.94 69.14
N PRO A 1167 17.34 45.18 69.67
CA PRO A 1167 15.93 45.55 69.55
C PRO A 1167 15.40 46.59 70.57
N SER A 1168 16.19 47.12 71.51
CA SER A 1168 15.71 48.16 72.44
C SER A 1168 16.81 48.96 73.16
N LEU A 1169 16.65 50.29 73.20
CA LEU A 1169 17.49 51.30 73.85
C LEU A 1169 17.29 51.41 75.38
N THR A 1170 17.35 50.30 76.11
CA THR A 1170 17.26 50.33 77.59
C THR A 1170 18.14 49.25 78.21
N ASP A 1171 19.45 49.48 78.28
CA ASP A 1171 20.32 48.76 79.21
C ASP A 1171 21.18 49.77 79.99
N THR A 1172 21.12 49.69 81.31
CA THR A 1172 21.71 50.67 82.25
C THR A 1172 22.53 50.00 83.35
N LEU A 1173 22.98 48.75 83.20
CA LEU A 1173 23.74 48.04 84.24
C LEU A 1173 25.14 47.56 83.77
N PRO A 1174 26.16 47.55 84.66
CA PRO A 1174 27.58 47.42 84.30
C PRO A 1174 28.06 45.97 84.14
N ALA A 1175 27.15 45.01 83.92
CA ALA A 1175 27.49 43.58 83.99
C ALA A 1175 27.77 42.91 82.63
N SER A 1176 27.67 43.66 81.53
CA SER A 1176 27.82 43.20 80.14
C SER A 1176 28.74 44.11 79.33
N ASP A 1177 29.77 44.65 79.98
CA ASP A 1177 30.89 45.34 79.34
C ASP A 1177 31.85 44.27 78.75
N PRO A 1178 31.97 44.14 77.42
CA PRO A 1178 32.71 43.07 76.75
C PRO A 1178 34.23 43.13 76.97
N ASP A 1179 34.80 44.30 77.28
CA ASP A 1179 36.24 44.48 77.51
C ASP A 1179 36.60 44.97 78.93
N SER A 1180 35.57 45.21 79.76
CA SER A 1180 35.66 45.42 81.22
C SER A 1180 36.45 46.68 81.62
N ASP A 1181 36.45 47.71 80.78
CA ASP A 1181 37.11 48.99 81.03
C ASP A 1181 36.28 49.97 81.88
N GLY A 1182 34.99 49.67 82.07
CA GLY A 1182 34.07 50.39 82.97
C GLY A 1182 33.23 51.48 82.31
N LEU A 1183 33.23 51.62 80.99
CA LEU A 1183 32.30 52.47 80.25
C LEU A 1183 31.00 51.71 79.89
N SER A 1184 29.89 52.43 79.67
CA SER A 1184 28.66 51.81 79.16
C SER A 1184 28.62 51.92 77.64
N ASN A 1185 28.01 50.95 76.96
CA ASN A 1185 27.90 50.89 75.50
C ASN A 1185 27.29 52.17 74.88
N PHE A 1186 26.49 52.92 75.65
CA PHE A 1186 25.94 54.22 75.24
C PHE A 1186 26.97 55.36 75.30
N ALA A 1187 27.88 55.33 76.27
CA ALA A 1187 28.97 56.29 76.40
C ALA A 1187 30.06 56.06 75.34
N GLU A 1188 30.34 54.81 74.99
CA GLU A 1188 31.29 54.45 73.93
C GLU A 1188 30.77 54.83 72.53
N TYR A 1189 29.45 54.71 72.32
CA TYR A 1189 28.73 55.23 71.15
C TYR A 1189 28.79 56.75 71.03
N ALA A 1190 28.73 57.48 72.15
CA ALA A 1190 28.79 58.94 72.21
C ALA A 1190 30.20 59.52 72.02
N LEU A 1191 31.25 58.70 72.06
CA LEU A 1191 32.66 59.10 71.92
C LEU A 1191 33.33 58.49 70.67
N ALA A 1192 32.58 57.76 69.85
CA ALA A 1192 33.04 57.08 68.63
C ALA A 1192 34.20 56.09 68.87
N GLN A 1193 34.13 55.31 69.95
CA GLN A 1193 35.12 54.29 70.31
C GLN A 1193 34.58 52.86 70.14
N SER A 1194 35.49 51.90 70.02
CA SER A 1194 35.16 50.51 69.69
C SER A 1194 34.93 49.66 70.97
N PRO A 1195 33.72 49.11 71.20
CA PRO A 1195 33.35 48.44 72.46
C PRO A 1195 33.85 46.98 72.58
N VAL A 1196 34.97 46.64 71.93
CA VAL A 1196 35.45 45.24 71.82
C VAL A 1196 36.98 45.12 71.81
N VAL A 1197 37.72 46.22 72.00
CA VAL A 1197 39.19 46.20 71.95
C VAL A 1197 39.71 47.00 73.14
N SER A 1198 40.50 46.35 74.02
CA SER A 1198 41.15 47.03 75.13
C SER A 1198 42.21 48.00 74.59
N ASP A 1199 41.80 49.22 74.26
CA ASP A 1199 42.66 50.24 73.71
C ASP A 1199 43.49 50.86 74.84
N ALA A 1200 44.77 50.52 74.90
CA ALA A 1200 45.73 51.05 75.88
C ALA A 1200 46.09 52.55 75.66
N ALA A 1201 45.21 53.34 75.06
CA ALA A 1201 45.32 54.79 74.95
C ALA A 1201 44.04 55.43 75.46
N SER A 1202 44.05 55.81 76.75
CA SER A 1202 42.91 56.38 77.46
C SER A 1202 42.31 57.56 76.70
N ALA A 1203 41.02 57.46 76.35
CA ALA A 1203 40.15 58.51 75.77
C ALA A 1203 40.06 59.81 76.57
N TYR A 1204 40.60 59.78 77.78
CA TYR A 1204 40.68 60.88 78.71
C TYR A 1204 42.04 60.85 79.40
N THR A 1205 42.69 62.00 79.50
CA THR A 1205 43.92 62.14 80.28
C THR A 1205 43.61 62.88 81.59
N THR A 1206 44.01 62.27 82.70
CA THR A 1206 43.96 62.92 84.02
C THR A 1206 45.35 63.44 84.36
N GLY A 1207 45.42 64.70 84.80
CA GLY A 1207 46.69 65.36 85.10
C GLY A 1207 46.55 66.35 86.26
N ARG A 1208 47.69 66.72 86.86
CA ARG A 1208 47.76 67.81 87.83
C ARG A 1208 48.26 69.07 87.14
N SER A 1209 47.53 70.17 87.30
CA SER A 1209 47.99 71.51 86.95
C SER A 1209 48.08 72.32 88.23
N GLY A 1210 49.27 72.39 88.83
CA GLY A 1210 49.47 72.91 90.18
C GLY A 1210 48.77 72.06 91.26
N ASN A 1211 48.02 72.71 92.15
CA ASN A 1211 47.25 72.06 93.23
C ASN A 1211 45.85 71.57 92.80
N PHE A 1212 45.54 71.57 91.49
CA PHE A 1212 44.21 71.28 90.97
C PHE A 1212 44.21 70.04 90.05
N LEU A 1213 43.09 69.32 90.03
CA LEU A 1213 42.90 68.14 89.19
C LEU A 1213 42.34 68.56 87.83
N THR A 1214 42.97 68.12 86.74
CA THR A 1214 42.52 68.40 85.37
C THR A 1214 42.12 67.10 84.68
N LEU A 1215 40.95 67.13 84.02
CA LEU A 1215 40.40 66.06 83.19
C LEU A 1215 40.27 66.58 81.76
N ALA A 1216 40.98 65.97 80.80
CA ALA A 1216 40.81 66.25 79.37
C ALA A 1216 40.20 65.04 78.68
N PHE A 1217 39.31 65.27 77.70
CA PHE A 1217 38.60 64.26 76.93
C PHE A 1217 38.30 64.75 75.50
N ASP A 1218 38.27 63.84 74.53
CA ASP A 1218 37.85 64.15 73.16
C ASP A 1218 36.31 64.02 73.02
N HIS A 1219 35.72 64.82 72.14
CA HIS A 1219 34.27 64.82 71.90
C HIS A 1219 33.92 64.94 70.40
N PRO A 1220 32.82 64.33 69.94
CA PRO A 1220 32.29 64.52 68.60
C PRO A 1220 31.53 65.84 68.43
N ALA A 1221 31.17 66.13 67.17
CA ALA A 1221 30.29 67.23 66.77
C ALA A 1221 28.82 66.82 66.92
N ASP A 1222 28.29 66.78 68.14
CA ASP A 1222 26.90 66.40 68.38
C ASP A 1222 26.21 67.32 69.42
N ALA A 1223 25.25 68.11 68.95
CA ALA A 1223 24.50 69.05 69.77
C ALA A 1223 23.43 68.36 70.65
N SER A 1224 23.15 67.07 70.45
CA SER A 1224 22.21 66.29 71.28
C SER A 1224 22.87 65.73 72.54
N LEU A 1225 24.20 65.69 72.59
CA LEU A 1225 24.97 65.19 73.73
C LEU A 1225 25.30 66.34 74.70
N ARG A 1226 24.97 66.12 75.97
CA ARG A 1226 25.30 66.98 77.10
C ARG A 1226 26.39 66.33 77.94
N TYR A 1227 27.49 67.05 78.13
CA TYR A 1227 28.66 66.61 78.89
C TYR A 1227 28.70 67.34 80.24
N GLU A 1228 28.68 66.59 81.33
CA GLU A 1228 28.69 67.11 82.71
C GLU A 1228 29.90 66.53 83.46
N ILE A 1229 30.68 67.38 84.13
CA ILE A 1229 31.65 66.94 85.14
C ILE A 1229 30.94 66.87 86.47
N GLU A 1230 30.97 65.70 87.08
CA GLU A 1230 30.48 65.49 88.43
C GLU A 1230 31.66 65.29 89.38
N ALA A 1231 31.59 65.91 90.56
CA ALA A 1231 32.60 65.77 91.59
C ALA A 1231 32.02 65.15 92.86
N LYS A 1232 32.91 64.54 93.64
CA LYS A 1232 32.59 63.95 94.93
C LYS A 1232 33.80 63.94 95.85
N SER A 1233 33.58 64.18 97.15
CA SER A 1233 34.65 64.20 98.15
C SER A 1233 35.03 62.81 98.68
N ASP A 1234 34.17 61.80 98.48
CA ASP A 1234 34.41 60.41 98.90
C ASP A 1234 33.68 59.44 97.95
N LEU A 1235 34.36 58.38 97.50
CA LEU A 1235 33.76 57.37 96.63
C LEU A 1235 32.57 56.67 97.31
N ALA A 1236 32.55 56.58 98.64
CA ALA A 1236 31.50 55.89 99.41
C ALA A 1236 30.19 56.67 99.62
N ALA A 1237 30.13 57.98 99.30
CA ALA A 1237 28.89 58.77 99.49
C ALA A 1237 27.76 58.35 98.52
N ALA A 1238 26.48 58.63 98.81
CA ALA A 1238 25.40 58.11 97.96
C ALA A 1238 25.20 58.85 96.63
N THR A 1239 25.63 60.10 96.50
CA THR A 1239 25.27 60.99 95.37
C THR A 1239 26.48 61.72 94.78
N TRP A 1240 26.52 61.80 93.45
CA TRP A 1240 27.46 62.64 92.68
C TRP A 1240 26.84 64.01 92.42
N THR A 1241 27.63 65.09 92.46
CA THR A 1241 27.14 66.45 92.24
C THR A 1241 27.77 67.03 90.98
N VAL A 1242 26.95 67.54 90.05
CA VAL A 1242 27.46 68.23 88.85
C VAL A 1242 28.18 69.51 89.26
N VAL A 1243 29.45 69.63 88.87
CA VAL A 1243 30.29 70.80 89.14
C VAL A 1243 30.58 71.62 87.89
N TYR A 1244 30.44 71.03 86.71
CA TYR A 1244 30.56 71.75 85.45
C TYR A 1244 29.71 71.09 84.36
N THR A 1245 29.15 71.89 83.47
CA THR A 1245 28.43 71.40 82.29
C THR A 1245 29.02 72.11 81.09
N PHE A 1246 29.41 71.35 80.08
CA PHE A 1246 29.83 71.91 78.80
C PHE A 1246 28.61 72.26 77.95
N ASP A 1247 28.70 73.36 77.21
CA ASP A 1247 27.74 73.64 76.14
C ASP A 1247 27.80 72.53 75.08
N PRO A 1248 26.69 72.25 74.37
CA PRO A 1248 26.68 71.21 73.35
C PRO A 1248 27.72 71.48 72.27
N PHE A 1249 28.55 70.47 71.98
CA PHE A 1249 29.64 70.63 71.03
C PHE A 1249 29.12 70.48 69.60
N THR A 1250 29.28 71.51 68.78
CA THR A 1250 28.81 71.52 67.39
C THR A 1250 29.91 71.16 66.37
N THR A 1251 31.14 70.96 66.83
CA THR A 1251 32.31 70.52 66.06
C THR A 1251 33.12 69.53 66.88
N ALA A 1252 33.74 68.53 66.27
CA ALA A 1252 34.55 67.54 66.99
C ALA A 1252 35.89 68.16 67.42
N GLY A 1253 36.37 67.80 68.61
CA GLY A 1253 37.58 68.38 69.19
C GLY A 1253 37.91 67.83 70.58
N ALA A 1254 38.90 68.43 71.24
CA ALA A 1254 39.29 68.09 72.60
C ALA A 1254 38.78 69.16 73.59
N ALA A 1255 38.24 68.73 74.73
CA ALA A 1255 37.81 69.59 75.81
C ALA A 1255 38.51 69.22 77.12
N SER A 1256 38.70 70.21 78.00
CA SER A 1256 39.33 69.97 79.30
C SER A 1256 38.66 70.78 80.40
N TYR A 1257 38.53 70.17 81.58
CA TYR A 1257 38.07 70.81 82.81
C TYR A 1257 39.15 70.73 83.88
N THR A 1258 39.48 71.87 84.49
CA THR A 1258 40.33 71.94 85.68
C THR A 1258 39.46 72.29 86.88
N ASP A 1259 39.46 71.41 87.88
CA ASP A 1259 38.67 71.56 89.09
C ASP A 1259 39.25 72.66 89.99
N THR A 1260 38.46 73.67 90.33
CA THR A 1260 38.92 74.87 91.05
C THR A 1260 39.12 74.66 92.55
N ALA A 1261 38.99 73.43 93.05
CA ALA A 1261 39.18 73.12 94.46
C ALA A 1261 40.61 72.64 94.77
N ASP A 1262 41.24 73.33 95.71
CA ASP A 1262 42.63 73.10 96.08
C ASP A 1262 42.80 71.75 96.79
N LEU A 1263 43.60 70.87 96.19
CA LEU A 1263 43.86 69.51 96.67
C LEU A 1263 44.67 69.48 97.99
N THR A 1264 45.14 70.62 98.50
CA THR A 1264 45.84 70.70 99.80
C THR A 1264 44.89 70.70 101.02
N ILE A 1265 43.61 71.01 100.82
CA ILE A 1265 42.61 71.19 101.90
C ILE A 1265 41.61 70.03 101.99
N THR A 1266 41.46 69.25 100.91
CA THR A 1266 40.59 68.07 100.84
C THR A 1266 41.42 66.87 100.37
N PRO A 1267 41.70 65.88 101.23
CA PRO A 1267 42.71 64.85 100.95
C PRO A 1267 42.33 63.87 99.84
N ARG A 1268 41.04 63.81 99.46
CA ARG A 1268 40.52 62.97 98.38
C ARG A 1268 39.39 63.72 97.67
N ARG A 1269 39.47 63.82 96.34
CA ARG A 1269 38.45 64.41 95.48
C ARG A 1269 38.41 63.64 94.18
N PHE A 1270 37.22 63.22 93.78
CA PHE A 1270 36.99 62.37 92.61
C PHE A 1270 36.15 63.13 91.61
N LEU A 1271 36.56 63.07 90.35
CA LEU A 1271 35.84 63.65 89.22
C LEU A 1271 35.45 62.52 88.28
N ARG A 1272 34.27 62.63 87.67
CA ARG A 1272 33.87 61.80 86.54
C ARG A 1272 33.24 62.67 85.47
N LEU A 1273 33.42 62.26 84.21
CA LEU A 1273 32.64 62.78 83.09
C LEU A 1273 31.36 61.95 82.99
N LYS A 1274 30.23 62.63 82.90
CA LYS A 1274 28.92 62.05 82.61
C LYS A 1274 28.43 62.62 81.29
N VAL A 1275 28.08 61.72 80.38
CA VAL A 1275 27.52 62.09 79.07
C VAL A 1275 26.07 61.63 79.04
N THR A 1276 25.17 62.55 78.72
CA THR A 1276 23.74 62.29 78.61
C THR A 1276 23.26 62.82 77.28
N GLN A 1277 22.38 62.10 76.59
CA GLN A 1277 21.73 62.61 75.40
C GLN A 1277 20.41 63.26 75.81
N THR A 1278 20.20 64.52 75.43
CA THR A 1278 18.87 65.13 75.55
C THR A 1278 17.97 64.55 74.46
N PRO A 1279 16.71 64.18 74.79
CA PRO A 1279 15.76 63.62 73.82
C PRO A 1279 15.52 64.50 72.60
#